data_AF-A0A812XYG5-F1
#
_entry.id   AF-A0A812XYG5-F1
#
_cell.length_a   1.000
_cell.length_b   1.000
_cell.length_c   1.000
_cell.angle_alpha   90.00
_cell.angle_beta   90.00
_cell.angle_gamma   90.00
#
_symmetry.space_group_name_H-M   'P 1'
#
loop_
_entity.id
_entity.type
_entity.pdbx_description
1 polymer ?
#
loop_
_entity_poly.entity_id
_entity_poly.type
_entity_poly.pdbx_seq_one_letter_code
_entity_poly.pdbx_strand_id
1 'polypeptide(L)'
;MPIKSTIAALLVCTTSAIAQHQLPIKQVAAPPSDILNGRVQLPELSKLAERSTSALLPVKLEFNQGVWSWSIPITLTDRPARIVLFPESPNAWSHQLIAPNTRLIDQSRIEQGTSPLAWINQDRMFEHMTIQPTQAPAEYTLSITSDHEAAGYILLDHGPEVELTSQPTTRSTLQNHPISIKSSFNNNTTLTNLQAEIRSPSGFVFNEQSSTDTITFVPEEAGPYNIRIIATGTQNQLPIVRTTQHLIDAAPEAMPLKQPTLVADDSAIRFQFTPDNANRHTILAAEVWALEWGMHDDQPIPVAWISSIVDNTRTLTLDKRWITQAQVDPSTIELRNIRLHDIDTFVPLEIIDRIQTPIANLKLPESPTTTNETMLTGSPGPTINSQHLPTAGVTNGPGHRLMLVHGYCTDATPFTISHFSGDIALFEDFEQSRSHNTFALEMLNQAAPMKSFGVVGHSQGGMAALHLYTYYWSGLDWARGNRLIQSVGAPYQGTALAGNAAILGDIFGFGCGENPNMTYSGAANWLSLIPTWARDDVYYYTTSFEDGFGFDYCNIITDILLSDPDDGVIERSAGQLPGANNMGHLEGWCHTADMRDPGQRPSDEPIHTNHLSGNFGNLIGACPRFIPDDSTIGVSLPISVDVAPNESIASVELALNIAHDWVGDLVVTLESPNGTTITILDRPGIPSSGFPGPFGCGGQGVDATFTDSASSPAETACTPNQFPIIAGDLIPLMPMSAFTGEHAAGQWIVKVSDESSYDFGIVLDACLTITTNIDCAPDLTGEGDLNFLDVSAFLSAFANQEPIADFAPDNNFNFLDEDTMKITLNRLIVASTLAAAAAMTHAQEYSNTLGDPGFTGSYVAGLSVHDDGSGESLFAVGSFNIFGGGSSGSQIARWDGSMWQPVGSGLTGGYTNAVTEFQDDLIAAGYFDSASGVAGSAKLARWDGTNWNSMDAQSEIFLNSFWDLEVYDDGITGEQLYIAGNYGDLNGNLALDHIAKWDGTNYSAVGGTIGGAVPLIVLDLHQADLGGGNLLYAGGRFLTIGGGAALNIAQWDGTSWSAMDLGVSRTSGFAQVLHMTNWDDGSGEALYVGGRFNLAGGSTVSTNIAKWDGMSWSSMGDGFNGDVQELVTFDDGSGETLYALGNFTESGATPIAGVAKWNGSSWEAMSDSVDGSIFTGIVYDTGEGESLIIGGGFGELDGVATNRVVALLPAACAPDLTGEGDLNFLDVLAFLTAFGNQDPVADFIADGNYNFLDVSEFLARFAAGCP
;
A
#
# COMPACT_ATOMS: atom_id res chain seq x y z
N MET A 1 40.40 4.02 -24.57
CA MET A 1 40.52 4.48 -25.98
C MET A 1 41.43 3.53 -26.75
N PRO A 2 41.29 3.27 -28.08
CA PRO A 2 40.58 4.02 -29.15
C PRO A 2 39.22 3.37 -29.56
N ILE A 3 38.08 4.05 -29.76
CA ILE A 3 37.57 5.09 -30.71
C ILE A 3 37.42 4.63 -32.19
N LYS A 4 36.14 4.58 -32.64
CA LYS A 4 35.51 5.04 -33.92
C LYS A 4 34.61 3.96 -34.57
N SER A 5 33.37 4.18 -35.01
CA SER A 5 32.50 5.37 -35.11
C SER A 5 31.16 5.02 -35.80
N THR A 6 30.05 5.49 -35.22
CA THR A 6 28.79 6.02 -35.82
C THR A 6 28.01 5.24 -36.90
N ILE A 7 26.71 5.01 -36.66
CA ILE A 7 25.59 5.78 -37.26
C ILE A 7 24.40 5.71 -36.28
N ALA A 8 24.02 6.87 -35.74
CA ALA A 8 22.78 7.06 -35.01
C ALA A 8 21.65 7.31 -36.03
N ALA A 9 20.59 6.51 -35.96
CA ALA A 9 19.27 6.92 -36.43
C ALA A 9 18.43 7.16 -35.15
N LEU A 10 18.28 8.44 -34.80
CA LEU A 10 17.29 8.90 -33.83
C LEU A 10 15.91 8.48 -34.33
N LEU A 11 15.25 7.56 -33.62
CA LEU A 11 13.79 7.54 -33.54
C LEU A 11 13.43 8.10 -32.16
N VAL A 12 13.05 9.36 -32.15
CA VAL A 12 12.45 10.03 -31.00
C VAL A 12 10.99 9.58 -30.96
N CYS A 13 10.65 8.62 -30.09
CA CYS A 13 9.29 8.50 -29.61
C CYS A 13 9.16 9.41 -28.40
N THR A 14 8.43 10.50 -28.62
CA THR A 14 8.06 11.48 -27.63
C THR A 14 7.41 10.77 -26.45
N THR A 15 8.06 10.84 -25.29
CA THR A 15 7.31 10.91 -24.05
C THR A 15 6.24 11.99 -24.25
N SER A 16 5.01 11.72 -23.85
CA SER A 16 4.16 12.80 -23.40
C SER A 16 4.74 13.31 -22.08
N ALA A 17 5.96 13.84 -22.13
CA ALA A 17 6.32 14.91 -21.23
C ALA A 17 5.18 15.91 -21.36
N ILE A 18 4.65 16.38 -20.24
CA ILE A 18 4.03 17.70 -20.21
C ILE A 18 4.99 18.55 -21.04
N ALA A 19 4.53 19.04 -22.19
CA ALA A 19 5.33 19.97 -22.97
C ALA A 19 5.82 21.04 -21.97
N GLN A 20 6.94 21.69 -22.22
CA GLN A 20 7.31 22.94 -21.51
C GLN A 20 6.24 24.07 -21.69
N HIS A 21 4.94 23.76 -21.81
CA HIS A 21 3.84 24.57 -21.36
C HIS A 21 3.97 24.83 -19.86
N GLN A 22 4.71 25.90 -19.55
CA GLN A 22 4.67 26.67 -18.30
C GLN A 22 4.22 25.88 -17.07
N LEU A 23 5.19 25.28 -16.35
CA LEU A 23 4.97 24.79 -14.99
C LEU A 23 4.21 25.85 -14.18
N PRO A 24 3.20 25.45 -13.38
CA PRO A 24 2.27 26.37 -12.75
C PRO A 24 2.89 27.04 -11.50
N ILE A 25 3.99 27.77 -11.65
CA ILE A 25 4.78 28.30 -10.54
C ILE A 25 4.06 29.45 -9.80
N LYS A 26 4.05 29.39 -8.47
CA LYS A 26 3.55 30.45 -7.57
C LYS A 26 4.55 31.58 -7.40
N GLN A 27 4.02 32.80 -7.22
CA GLN A 27 4.79 33.91 -6.67
C GLN A 27 4.56 33.91 -5.17
N VAL A 28 5.56 33.48 -4.40
CA VAL A 28 5.44 33.29 -2.96
C VAL A 28 5.79 34.58 -2.22
N ALA A 29 5.00 34.93 -1.23
CA ALA A 29 5.30 35.99 -0.29
C ALA A 29 4.89 35.60 1.14
N ALA A 30 5.51 36.23 2.13
CA ALA A 30 5.18 36.06 3.54
C ALA A 30 5.06 37.41 4.24
N PRO A 31 4.19 37.51 5.26
CA PRO A 31 4.02 38.73 6.03
C PRO A 31 5.31 39.11 6.79
N PRO A 32 5.48 40.39 7.20
CA PRO A 32 6.61 40.84 8.00
C PRO A 32 6.89 40.02 9.27
N SER A 33 5.85 39.40 9.85
CA SER A 33 5.98 38.53 11.02
C SER A 33 6.91 37.34 10.78
N ASP A 34 6.99 36.82 9.55
CA ASP A 34 7.85 35.69 9.23
C ASP A 34 9.33 36.07 9.26
N ILE A 35 9.64 37.31 8.86
CA ILE A 35 10.99 37.89 8.96
C ILE A 35 11.33 38.10 10.44
N LEU A 36 10.42 38.72 11.19
CA LEU A 36 10.64 39.07 12.61
C LEU A 36 10.76 37.84 13.52
N ASN A 37 10.01 36.78 13.22
CA ASN A 37 10.03 35.51 13.96
C ASN A 37 11.11 34.54 13.46
N GLY A 38 11.92 34.93 12.46
CA GLY A 38 12.99 34.09 11.91
C GLY A 38 12.51 32.86 11.13
N ARG A 39 11.26 32.84 10.67
CA ARG A 39 10.65 31.68 9.97
C ARG A 39 11.28 31.39 8.61
N VAL A 40 11.64 32.45 7.90
CA VAL A 40 12.22 32.44 6.54
C VAL A 40 13.66 32.97 6.50
N GLN A 41 14.32 33.06 7.66
CA GLN A 41 15.72 33.45 7.74
C GLN A 41 16.63 32.28 7.32
N LEU A 42 17.80 32.62 6.75
CA LEU A 42 18.84 31.63 6.51
C LEU A 42 19.19 30.92 7.83
N PRO A 43 19.35 29.58 7.82
CA PRO A 43 19.64 28.85 9.04
C PRO A 43 20.97 29.31 9.64
N GLU A 44 21.02 29.39 10.97
CA GLU A 44 22.29 29.51 11.68
C GLU A 44 23.15 28.28 11.43
N LEU A 45 24.48 28.42 11.38
CA LEU A 45 25.37 27.29 11.08
C LEU A 45 25.22 26.14 12.10
N SER A 46 24.81 26.44 13.33
CA SER A 46 24.53 25.42 14.36
C SER A 46 23.30 24.55 14.06
N LYS A 47 22.40 25.01 13.18
CA LYS A 47 21.26 24.22 12.68
C LYS A 47 21.64 23.29 11.52
N LEU A 48 22.84 23.47 10.94
CA LEU A 48 23.42 22.58 9.93
C LEU A 48 24.34 21.52 10.57
N ALA A 49 24.36 21.45 11.90
CA ALA A 49 25.30 20.61 12.64
C ALA A 49 24.77 19.18 12.78
N GLU A 50 25.64 18.22 12.51
CA GLU A 50 25.44 16.82 12.83
C GLU A 50 25.88 16.57 14.27
N ARG A 51 25.12 15.75 15.00
CA ARG A 51 25.37 15.40 16.40
C ARG A 51 25.41 13.90 16.55
N SER A 52 26.33 13.40 17.36
CA SER A 52 26.45 11.96 17.58
C SER A 52 27.05 11.61 18.94
N THR A 53 26.42 10.65 19.59
CA THR A 53 26.88 9.98 20.83
C THR A 53 27.53 8.63 20.53
N SER A 54 27.59 8.23 19.25
CA SER A 54 28.11 6.94 18.79
C SER A 54 29.30 7.09 17.84
N ALA A 55 29.87 5.95 17.43
CA ALA A 55 30.98 5.88 16.50
C ALA A 55 30.81 4.71 15.51
N LEU A 56 30.66 5.02 14.22
CA LEU A 56 30.67 4.06 13.12
C LEU A 56 32.07 4.00 12.50
N LEU A 57 32.86 3.02 12.91
CA LEU A 57 34.29 2.94 12.60
C LEU A 57 34.57 1.88 11.52
N PRO A 58 35.38 2.21 10.49
CA PRO A 58 35.87 1.21 9.55
C PRO A 58 36.87 0.27 10.23
N VAL A 59 36.71 -1.02 9.99
CA VAL A 59 37.64 -2.07 10.40
C VAL A 59 38.35 -2.60 9.17
N LYS A 60 39.66 -2.37 9.14
CA LYS A 60 40.57 -3.00 8.19
C LYS A 60 41.60 -3.81 8.96
N LEU A 61 41.53 -5.12 8.86
CA LEU A 61 42.43 -6.02 9.57
C LEU A 61 43.85 -5.90 9.01
N GLU A 62 44.84 -5.90 9.90
CA GLU A 62 46.25 -5.99 9.53
C GLU A 62 46.78 -7.40 9.82
N PHE A 63 47.54 -7.95 8.87
CA PHE A 63 48.12 -9.28 9.05
C PHE A 63 49.36 -9.24 9.95
N ASN A 64 49.24 -9.77 11.16
CA ASN A 64 50.31 -9.77 12.15
C ASN A 64 50.43 -11.15 12.82
N GLN A 65 51.66 -11.71 12.85
CA GLN A 65 51.98 -12.98 13.52
C GLN A 65 51.10 -14.20 13.10
N GLY A 66 50.61 -14.23 11.86
CA GLY A 66 49.82 -15.34 11.33
C GLY A 66 48.31 -15.19 11.52
N VAL A 67 47.83 -14.06 12.05
CA VAL A 67 46.41 -13.77 12.25
C VAL A 67 46.11 -12.36 11.71
N TRP A 68 44.97 -12.19 11.04
CA TRP A 68 44.46 -10.87 10.67
C TRP A 68 43.81 -10.25 11.89
N SER A 69 44.27 -9.08 12.34
CA SER A 69 43.75 -8.46 13.57
C SER A 69 43.61 -6.94 13.47
N TRP A 70 42.68 -6.41 14.25
CA TRP A 70 42.45 -4.98 14.46
C TRP A 70 42.01 -4.77 15.90
N SER A 71 42.34 -3.62 16.50
CA SER A 71 41.96 -3.33 17.88
C SER A 71 41.88 -1.84 18.14
N ILE A 72 40.93 -1.45 19.00
CA ILE A 72 40.73 -0.07 19.43
C ILE A 72 40.53 0.02 20.95
N PRO A 73 41.07 1.05 21.63
CA PRO A 73 40.68 1.34 23.00
C PRO A 73 39.26 1.92 23.05
N ILE A 74 38.43 1.38 23.94
CA ILE A 74 37.08 1.90 24.25
C ILE A 74 36.96 2.21 25.73
N THR A 75 36.16 3.20 26.09
CA THR A 75 35.89 3.54 27.49
C THR A 75 34.53 3.01 27.88
N LEU A 76 34.50 2.13 28.88
CA LEU A 76 33.25 1.70 29.50
C LEU A 76 33.00 2.51 30.77
N THR A 77 31.78 3.00 30.94
CA THR A 77 31.36 3.86 32.05
C THR A 77 30.47 3.09 33.03
N ASP A 78 29.81 3.83 33.93
CA ASP A 78 28.76 3.33 34.82
C ASP A 78 27.40 3.13 34.11
N ARG A 79 27.36 3.30 32.78
CA ARG A 79 26.22 2.93 31.92
C ARG A 79 26.58 1.75 31.01
N PRO A 80 25.58 0.96 30.57
CA PRO A 80 25.86 -0.09 29.60
C PRO A 80 26.33 0.50 28.26
N ALA A 81 27.09 -0.27 27.49
CA ALA A 81 27.59 0.12 26.17
C ALA A 81 27.09 -0.87 25.12
N ARG A 82 26.72 -0.37 23.93
CA ARG A 82 26.19 -1.19 22.83
C ARG A 82 27.20 -1.23 21.70
N ILE A 83 27.40 -2.41 21.11
CA ILE A 83 28.31 -2.61 19.98
C ILE A 83 27.60 -3.47 18.93
N VAL A 84 27.66 -3.05 17.67
CA VAL A 84 27.17 -3.83 16.53
C VAL A 84 28.31 -4.07 15.56
N LEU A 85 28.40 -5.31 15.06
CA LEU A 85 29.46 -5.76 14.16
C LEU A 85 28.90 -5.96 12.74
N PHE A 86 29.54 -5.32 11.77
CA PHE A 86 29.18 -5.37 10.36
C PHE A 86 30.33 -5.93 9.51
N PRO A 87 30.65 -7.23 9.60
CA PRO A 87 31.63 -7.83 8.69
C PRO A 87 31.07 -7.83 7.27
N GLU A 88 31.91 -7.61 6.25
CA GLU A 88 31.47 -7.69 4.83
C GLU A 88 30.86 -9.06 4.50
N SER A 89 31.44 -10.14 5.05
CA SER A 89 30.93 -11.51 4.92
C SER A 89 30.41 -12.04 6.27
N PRO A 90 29.25 -12.73 6.32
CA PRO A 90 28.76 -13.35 7.55
C PRO A 90 29.82 -14.24 8.22
N ASN A 91 29.93 -14.16 9.54
CA ASN A 91 30.87 -14.96 10.35
C ASN A 91 32.36 -14.76 10.05
N ALA A 92 32.76 -13.71 9.31
CA ALA A 92 34.17 -13.48 8.97
C ALA A 92 35.04 -13.01 10.16
N TRP A 93 34.41 -12.57 11.26
CA TRP A 93 35.10 -11.98 12.39
C TRP A 93 34.92 -12.81 13.67
N SER A 94 35.96 -12.83 14.50
CA SER A 94 35.91 -13.21 15.90
C SER A 94 36.32 -12.01 16.75
N HIS A 95 35.66 -11.77 17.88
CA HIS A 95 35.90 -10.58 18.70
C HIS A 95 36.18 -10.92 20.17
N GLN A 96 36.97 -10.07 20.84
CA GLN A 96 37.27 -10.17 22.27
C GLN A 96 37.33 -8.79 22.91
N LEU A 97 36.86 -8.71 24.16
CA LEU A 97 36.97 -7.51 24.98
C LEU A 97 37.93 -7.75 26.16
N ILE A 98 39.00 -6.95 26.21
CA ILE A 98 40.09 -7.10 27.17
C ILE A 98 40.03 -5.98 28.20
N ALA A 99 39.98 -6.35 29.49
CA ALA A 99 39.95 -5.41 30.61
C ALA A 99 41.34 -4.81 30.89
N PRO A 100 41.43 -3.67 31.61
CA PRO A 100 42.72 -3.00 31.87
C PRO A 100 43.75 -3.85 32.63
N ASN A 101 43.31 -4.89 33.33
CA ASN A 101 44.16 -5.86 34.02
C ASN A 101 44.65 -7.02 33.12
N THR A 102 44.51 -6.88 31.80
CA THR A 102 44.82 -7.84 30.74
C THR A 102 44.08 -9.18 30.82
N ARG A 103 42.98 -9.24 31.59
CA ARG A 103 42.07 -10.40 31.61
C ARG A 103 40.90 -10.16 30.66
N LEU A 104 40.39 -11.24 30.09
CA LEU A 104 39.09 -11.22 29.41
C LEU A 104 38.02 -10.75 30.40
N ILE A 105 37.08 -9.95 29.91
CA ILE A 105 35.91 -9.57 30.70
C ILE A 105 35.09 -10.82 31.07
N ASP A 106 34.43 -10.76 32.23
CA ASP A 106 33.48 -11.80 32.64
C ASP A 106 32.33 -11.88 31.64
N GLN A 107 32.17 -13.04 30.98
CA GLN A 107 31.13 -13.23 29.95
C GLN A 107 29.72 -13.05 30.49
N SER A 108 29.48 -13.20 31.80
CA SER A 108 28.17 -12.92 32.41
C SER A 108 27.75 -11.44 32.34
N ARG A 109 28.66 -10.55 31.94
CA ARG A 109 28.40 -9.11 31.76
C ARG A 109 28.15 -8.71 30.31
N ILE A 110 28.23 -9.65 29.38
CA ILE A 110 27.95 -9.41 27.96
C ILE A 110 26.67 -10.13 27.61
N GLU A 111 25.67 -9.37 27.19
CA GLU A 111 24.50 -9.91 26.49
C GLU A 111 24.79 -9.84 25.00
N GLN A 112 24.72 -10.98 24.31
CA GLN A 112 24.94 -11.08 22.87
C GLN A 112 23.65 -11.50 22.19
N GLY A 113 23.42 -10.95 21.01
CA GLY A 113 22.29 -11.30 20.16
C GLY A 113 22.63 -11.08 18.69
N THR A 114 21.68 -11.46 17.85
CA THR A 114 21.73 -11.18 16.42
C THR A 114 20.40 -10.59 15.98
N SER A 115 20.43 -9.53 15.17
CA SER A 115 19.22 -8.87 14.68
C SER A 115 19.35 -8.46 13.22
N PRO A 116 18.25 -8.45 12.45
CA PRO A 116 18.26 -7.91 11.11
C PRO A 116 18.35 -6.37 11.16
N LEU A 117 18.68 -5.75 10.04
CA LEU A 117 18.46 -4.33 9.83
C LEU A 117 17.02 -4.15 9.33
N ALA A 118 16.10 -3.57 10.12
CA ALA A 118 14.66 -3.50 9.81
C ALA A 118 14.26 -2.84 8.47
N TRP A 119 15.17 -2.13 7.81
CA TRP A 119 14.98 -1.42 6.52
C TRP A 119 15.60 -2.15 5.33
N ILE A 120 16.22 -3.31 5.58
CA ILE A 120 17.07 -4.04 4.65
C ILE A 120 16.69 -5.51 4.75
N ASN A 121 16.44 -6.13 3.60
CA ASN A 121 16.39 -7.57 3.36
C ASN A 121 16.49 -8.43 4.64
N GLN A 122 15.34 -8.90 5.14
CA GLN A 122 15.17 -9.57 6.44
C GLN A 122 16.01 -10.87 6.58
N ASP A 123 16.67 -11.31 5.52
CA ASP A 123 17.49 -12.51 5.46
C ASP A 123 18.88 -12.38 6.13
N ARG A 124 19.39 -11.16 6.38
CA ARG A 124 20.74 -10.94 6.95
C ARG A 124 20.72 -10.46 8.41
N MET A 125 21.29 -11.28 9.29
CA MET A 125 21.41 -11.01 10.73
C MET A 125 22.79 -10.46 11.11
N PHE A 126 22.82 -9.41 11.93
CA PHE A 126 24.04 -8.78 12.45
C PHE A 126 24.22 -9.03 13.94
N GLU A 127 25.45 -9.37 14.32
CA GLU A 127 25.82 -9.59 15.71
C GLU A 127 25.86 -8.25 16.46
N HIS A 128 25.21 -8.21 17.61
CA HIS A 128 25.24 -7.08 18.54
C HIS A 128 25.51 -7.57 19.96
N MET A 129 26.08 -6.68 20.77
CA MET A 129 26.40 -6.96 22.16
C MET A 129 26.14 -5.75 23.05
N THR A 130 25.52 -6.00 24.20
CA THR A 130 25.34 -5.04 25.29
C THR A 130 26.28 -5.42 26.43
N ILE A 131 27.13 -4.48 26.82
CA ILE A 131 28.09 -4.65 27.90
C ILE A 131 27.55 -3.97 29.15
N GLN A 132 27.26 -4.74 30.19
CA GLN A 132 26.72 -4.22 31.45
C GLN A 132 27.72 -3.28 32.17
N PRO A 133 27.24 -2.24 32.87
CA PRO A 133 28.07 -1.15 33.41
C PRO A 133 29.14 -1.61 34.40
N THR A 134 30.22 -0.83 34.53
CA THR A 134 31.27 -1.02 35.56
C THR A 134 31.02 -0.10 36.77
N GLN A 135 31.56 -0.46 37.94
CA GLN A 135 31.48 0.41 39.13
C GLN A 135 32.30 1.72 39.00
N ALA A 136 33.24 1.78 38.04
CA ALA A 136 34.03 2.97 37.75
C ALA A 136 34.44 2.97 36.26
N PRO A 137 34.49 4.15 35.60
CA PRO A 137 34.95 4.25 34.22
C PRO A 137 36.38 3.76 34.03
N ALA A 138 36.62 2.96 32.99
CA ALA A 138 37.95 2.43 32.68
C ALA A 138 38.14 2.16 31.18
N GLU A 139 39.40 2.12 30.73
CA GLU A 139 39.79 1.81 29.36
C GLU A 139 39.82 0.28 29.14
N TYR A 140 39.14 -0.18 28.10
CA TYR A 140 39.12 -1.56 27.61
C TYR A 140 39.66 -1.60 26.18
N THR A 141 40.07 -2.78 25.72
CA THR A 141 40.47 -2.98 24.32
C THR A 141 39.48 -3.93 23.64
N LEU A 142 38.80 -3.44 22.60
CA LEU A 142 38.05 -4.28 21.67
C LEU A 142 39.01 -4.78 20.60
N SER A 143 39.09 -6.10 20.41
CA SER A 143 39.93 -6.73 19.39
C SER A 143 39.07 -7.57 18.46
N ILE A 144 39.26 -7.38 17.15
CA ILE A 144 38.66 -8.19 16.07
C ILE A 144 39.78 -9.00 15.42
N THR A 145 39.52 -10.26 15.13
CA THR A 145 40.43 -11.19 14.47
C THR A 145 39.73 -11.98 13.37
N SER A 146 40.48 -12.40 12.36
CA SER A 146 40.02 -13.30 11.29
C SER A 146 41.16 -14.21 10.82
N ASP A 147 40.79 -15.32 10.18
CA ASP A 147 41.71 -16.25 9.51
C ASP A 147 42.05 -15.83 8.07
N HIS A 148 41.32 -14.87 7.51
CA HIS A 148 41.56 -14.27 6.19
C HIS A 148 41.45 -12.73 6.24
N GLU A 149 41.81 -12.07 5.14
CA GLU A 149 41.58 -10.64 5.00
C GLU A 149 40.06 -10.40 4.96
N ALA A 150 39.56 -9.66 5.95
CA ALA A 150 38.15 -9.34 6.06
C ALA A 150 38.02 -7.89 6.51
N ALA A 151 37.21 -7.09 5.83
CA ALA A 151 36.88 -5.73 6.21
C ALA A 151 35.44 -5.63 6.68
N GLY A 152 35.05 -4.45 7.16
CA GLY A 152 33.71 -4.20 7.66
C GLY A 152 33.68 -2.97 8.56
N TYR A 153 32.62 -2.86 9.35
CA TYR A 153 32.40 -1.73 10.25
C TYR A 153 32.01 -2.19 11.66
N ILE A 154 32.26 -1.32 12.63
CA ILE A 154 31.68 -1.45 13.97
C ILE A 154 30.91 -0.19 14.29
N LEU A 155 29.73 -0.34 14.90
CA LEU A 155 28.99 0.75 15.48
C LEU A 155 29.08 0.65 17.00
N LEU A 156 29.56 1.70 17.63
CA LEU A 156 29.84 1.76 19.06
C LEU A 156 29.01 2.87 19.72
N ASP A 157 28.24 2.51 20.73
CA ASP A 157 27.59 3.44 21.65
C ASP A 157 28.37 3.45 22.98
N HIS A 158 28.93 4.59 23.38
CA HIS A 158 29.56 4.75 24.71
C HIS A 158 28.71 5.59 25.68
N GLY A 159 27.41 5.74 25.40
CA GLY A 159 26.46 6.48 26.22
C GLY A 159 26.41 7.99 25.92
N PRO A 160 25.37 8.69 26.40
CA PRO A 160 24.98 10.04 25.97
C PRO A 160 25.84 11.17 26.56
N GLU A 161 26.78 10.87 27.44
CA GLU A 161 27.51 11.89 28.19
C GLU A 161 28.56 12.64 27.39
N VAL A 162 29.02 12.10 26.26
CA VAL A 162 29.93 12.83 25.38
C VAL A 162 29.37 12.81 23.97
N GLU A 163 28.94 13.98 23.51
CA GLU A 163 28.43 14.23 22.17
C GLU A 163 29.52 14.90 21.33
N LEU A 164 29.70 14.42 20.10
CA LEU A 164 30.41 15.11 19.04
C LEU A 164 29.42 15.95 18.25
N THR A 165 29.68 17.26 18.14
CA THR A 165 29.00 18.14 17.20
C THR A 165 29.96 18.46 16.05
N SER A 166 29.54 18.25 14.82
CA SER A 166 30.28 18.65 13.60
C SER A 166 29.41 19.54 12.74
N GLN A 167 29.91 20.69 12.30
CA GLN A 167 29.13 21.66 11.54
C GLN A 167 29.93 22.27 10.38
N PRO A 168 29.31 22.47 9.21
CA PRO A 168 29.89 23.28 8.14
C PRO A 168 30.22 24.70 8.63
N THR A 169 31.33 25.27 8.15
CA THR A 169 31.70 26.66 8.46
C THR A 169 31.08 27.68 7.51
N THR A 170 30.51 27.22 6.40
CA THR A 170 29.86 28.03 5.37
C THR A 170 28.51 27.42 5.02
N ARG A 171 27.59 28.26 4.54
CA ARG A 171 26.26 27.82 4.08
C ARG A 171 26.27 27.31 2.65
N SER A 172 27.16 27.86 1.82
CA SER A 172 27.36 27.44 0.44
C SER A 172 28.45 26.37 0.37
N THR A 173 28.13 25.30 -0.35
CA THR A 173 29.03 24.18 -0.63
C THR A 173 29.14 24.05 -2.15
N LEU A 174 30.24 24.54 -2.71
CA LEU A 174 30.42 24.69 -4.15
C LEU A 174 31.60 23.85 -4.61
N GLN A 175 31.46 23.27 -5.80
CA GLN A 175 32.57 22.66 -6.53
C GLN A 175 33.74 23.65 -6.63
N ASN A 176 34.95 23.13 -6.48
CA ASN A 176 36.23 23.85 -6.53
C ASN A 176 36.41 24.93 -5.44
N HIS A 177 35.55 24.98 -4.42
CA HIS A 177 35.68 25.88 -3.27
C HIS A 177 35.90 25.08 -1.98
N PRO A 178 36.78 25.52 -1.07
CA PRO A 178 37.03 24.79 0.17
C PRO A 178 35.74 24.63 1.01
N ILE A 179 35.40 23.39 1.33
CA ILE A 179 34.39 23.05 2.33
C ILE A 179 35.13 22.73 3.62
N SER A 180 34.74 23.39 4.72
CA SER A 180 35.31 23.09 6.04
C SER A 180 34.23 22.68 7.03
N ILE A 181 34.54 21.67 7.83
CA ILE A 181 33.68 21.13 8.89
C ILE A 181 34.41 21.28 10.21
N LYS A 182 33.82 22.07 11.11
CA LYS A 182 34.32 22.31 12.45
C LYS A 182 33.66 21.32 13.41
N SER A 183 34.46 20.64 14.23
CA SER A 183 34.03 19.59 15.13
C SER A 183 34.47 19.84 16.56
N SER A 184 33.59 19.61 17.53
CA SER A 184 33.90 19.77 18.94
C SER A 184 33.13 18.78 19.80
N PHE A 185 33.73 18.37 20.92
CA PHE A 185 33.03 17.63 21.95
C PHE A 185 32.39 18.57 22.98
N ASN A 186 31.30 18.11 23.61
CA ASN A 186 30.74 18.73 24.80
C ASN A 186 31.49 18.30 26.09
N ASN A 187 30.96 18.70 27.26
CA ASN A 187 31.35 18.18 28.58
C ASN A 187 32.86 18.22 28.91
N ASN A 188 33.54 19.29 28.48
CA ASN A 188 34.97 19.54 28.71
C ASN A 188 35.90 18.43 28.18
N THR A 189 35.44 17.64 27.21
CA THR A 189 36.26 16.62 26.54
C THR A 189 37.24 17.30 25.58
N THR A 190 38.51 16.90 25.65
CA THR A 190 39.55 17.47 24.80
C THR A 190 39.64 16.71 23.49
N LEU A 191 39.40 17.37 22.36
CA LEU A 191 39.68 16.83 21.02
C LEU A 191 41.20 16.68 20.84
N THR A 192 41.67 15.47 20.53
CA THR A 192 43.10 15.17 20.38
C THR A 192 43.50 14.95 18.93
N ASN A 193 42.59 14.42 18.10
CA ASN A 193 42.82 14.21 16.68
C ASN A 193 41.49 14.12 15.92
N LEU A 194 41.47 14.66 14.71
CA LEU A 194 40.31 14.70 13.83
C LEU A 194 40.70 14.13 12.46
N GLN A 195 39.91 13.17 11.97
CA GLN A 195 40.08 12.59 10.63
C GLN A 195 38.75 12.69 9.89
N ALA A 196 38.81 12.71 8.56
CA ALA A 196 37.64 12.55 7.73
C ALA A 196 37.92 11.53 6.62
N GLU A 197 36.98 10.62 6.43
CA GLU A 197 36.90 9.80 5.22
C GLU A 197 35.83 10.44 4.31
N ILE A 198 36.21 10.75 3.08
CA ILE A 198 35.40 11.50 2.13
C ILE A 198 35.23 10.67 0.86
N ARG A 199 33.99 10.38 0.49
CA ARG A 199 33.63 9.74 -0.79
C ARG A 199 33.06 10.79 -1.75
N SER A 200 33.60 10.87 -2.95
CA SER A 200 33.09 11.72 -4.03
C SER A 200 31.84 11.14 -4.71
N PRO A 201 31.10 11.94 -5.51
CA PRO A 201 30.00 11.45 -6.34
C PRO A 201 30.41 10.31 -7.29
N SER A 202 31.65 10.34 -7.80
CA SER A 202 32.21 9.26 -8.63
C SER A 202 32.63 8.00 -7.85
N GLY A 203 32.45 7.97 -6.53
CA GLY A 203 32.79 6.86 -5.64
C GLY A 203 34.25 6.85 -5.18
N PHE A 204 35.07 7.86 -5.52
CA PHE A 204 36.45 7.95 -5.08
C PHE A 204 36.55 8.31 -3.59
N VAL A 205 37.27 7.48 -2.82
CA VAL A 205 37.46 7.69 -1.37
C VAL A 205 38.84 8.24 -1.09
N PHE A 206 38.91 9.31 -0.31
CA PHE A 206 40.14 9.91 0.19
C PHE A 206 40.00 10.33 1.65
N ASN A 207 41.14 10.49 2.33
CA ASN A 207 41.17 10.82 3.75
C ASN A 207 41.84 12.16 3.99
N GLU A 208 41.26 12.95 4.90
CA GLU A 208 41.83 14.17 5.43
C GLU A 208 42.11 14.01 6.93
N GLN A 209 43.15 14.67 7.42
CA GLN A 209 43.48 14.67 8.84
C GLN A 209 43.83 16.06 9.31
N SER A 210 43.42 16.39 10.53
CA SER A 210 43.71 17.67 11.16
C SER A 210 44.03 17.50 12.64
N SER A 211 45.02 18.26 13.09
CA SER A 211 45.33 18.43 14.51
C SER A 211 44.57 19.60 15.14
N THR A 212 43.78 20.33 14.36
CA THR A 212 42.84 21.34 14.84
C THR A 212 41.43 20.77 14.94
N ASP A 213 40.48 21.61 15.35
CA ASP A 213 39.07 21.28 15.42
C ASP A 213 38.35 21.34 14.05
N THR A 214 39.08 21.44 12.93
CA THR A 214 38.50 21.67 11.60
C THR A 214 39.14 20.79 10.53
N ILE A 215 38.31 20.10 9.75
CA ILE A 215 38.70 19.42 8.49
C ILE A 215 38.32 20.34 7.33
N THR A 216 39.21 20.46 6.33
CA THR A 216 38.95 21.22 5.10
C THR A 216 39.33 20.38 3.90
N PHE A 217 38.47 20.31 2.90
CA PHE A 217 38.76 19.70 1.61
C PHE A 217 38.17 20.55 0.47
N VAL A 218 38.56 20.28 -0.77
CA VAL A 218 38.02 20.96 -1.96
C VAL A 218 37.31 19.91 -2.82
N PRO A 219 35.98 19.99 -3.02
CA PRO A 219 35.26 19.10 -3.92
C PRO A 219 35.66 19.38 -5.37
N GLU A 220 36.20 18.39 -6.06
CA GLU A 220 36.61 18.51 -7.47
C GLU A 220 35.45 18.23 -8.45
N GLU A 221 34.37 17.61 -7.97
CA GLU A 221 33.18 17.23 -8.73
C GLU A 221 31.93 17.89 -8.13
N ALA A 222 30.87 18.02 -8.92
CA ALA A 222 29.58 18.46 -8.43
C ALA A 222 28.71 17.25 -8.05
N GLY A 223 27.87 17.39 -7.04
CA GLY A 223 26.99 16.35 -6.52
C GLY A 223 27.27 15.96 -5.06
N PRO A 224 26.69 14.86 -4.58
CA PRO A 224 26.73 14.47 -3.17
C PRO A 224 28.09 13.91 -2.75
N TYR A 225 28.60 14.41 -1.63
CA TYR A 225 29.78 13.89 -0.95
C TYR A 225 29.39 13.30 0.39
N ASN A 226 29.76 12.04 0.63
CA ASN A 226 29.65 11.41 1.95
C ASN A 226 30.92 11.65 2.74
N ILE A 227 30.78 12.31 3.89
CA ILE A 227 31.90 12.73 4.71
C ILE A 227 31.68 12.17 6.12
N ARG A 228 32.50 11.20 6.49
CA ARG A 228 32.53 10.67 7.85
C ARG A 228 33.64 11.35 8.62
N ILE A 229 33.29 12.13 9.63
CA ILE A 229 34.23 12.69 10.59
C ILE A 229 34.49 11.63 11.67
N ILE A 230 35.75 11.38 11.98
CA ILE A 230 36.20 10.52 13.06
C ILE A 230 36.97 11.39 14.06
N ALA A 231 36.34 11.68 15.19
CA ALA A 231 36.94 12.49 16.24
C ALA A 231 37.41 11.60 17.38
N THR A 232 38.68 11.75 17.75
CA THR A 232 39.26 11.13 18.94
C THR A 232 39.57 12.21 19.97
N GLY A 233 39.25 11.94 21.22
CA GLY A 233 39.45 12.86 22.33
C GLY A 233 39.76 12.15 23.63
N THR A 234 39.92 12.93 24.70
CA THR A 234 40.09 12.41 26.05
C THR A 234 39.18 13.14 27.03
N GLN A 235 38.52 12.37 27.90
CA GLN A 235 37.76 12.88 29.04
C GLN A 235 38.29 12.20 30.30
N ASN A 236 38.75 12.97 31.29
CA ASN A 236 39.35 12.43 32.51
C ASN A 236 40.51 11.42 32.27
N GLN A 237 41.33 11.66 31.23
CA GLN A 237 42.41 10.77 30.76
C GLN A 237 41.96 9.47 30.10
N LEU A 238 40.66 9.23 29.95
CA LEU A 238 40.11 8.08 29.24
C LEU A 238 39.84 8.43 27.77
N PRO A 239 40.12 7.52 26.82
CA PRO A 239 39.94 7.77 25.39
C PRO A 239 38.47 7.78 24.99
N ILE A 240 38.08 8.74 24.16
CA ILE A 240 36.75 8.85 23.55
C ILE A 240 36.91 8.86 22.04
N VAL A 241 36.03 8.13 21.35
CA VAL A 241 35.87 8.19 19.90
C VAL A 241 34.40 8.39 19.57
N ARG A 242 34.12 9.28 18.62
CA ARG A 242 32.80 9.55 18.05
C ARG A 242 32.92 9.77 16.55
N THR A 243 31.82 9.52 15.83
CA THR A 243 31.73 9.86 14.42
C THR A 243 30.48 10.65 14.11
N THR A 244 30.57 11.59 13.18
CA THR A 244 29.42 12.22 12.52
C THR A 244 29.51 11.97 11.02
N GLN A 245 28.35 11.97 10.37
CA GLN A 245 28.19 11.63 8.96
C GLN A 245 27.48 12.79 8.29
N HIS A 246 28.14 13.39 7.32
CA HIS A 246 27.59 14.48 6.54
C HIS A 246 27.40 14.00 5.09
N LEU A 247 26.17 14.12 4.59
CA LEU A 247 25.87 14.06 3.17
C LEU A 247 25.73 15.50 2.65
N ILE A 248 26.73 15.97 1.91
CA ILE A 248 26.82 17.38 1.45
C ILE A 248 26.87 17.43 -0.06
N ASP A 249 25.93 18.13 -0.69
CA ASP A 249 26.03 18.46 -2.10
C ASP A 249 27.01 19.59 -2.38
N ALA A 250 27.96 19.34 -3.28
CA ALA A 250 28.78 20.36 -3.90
C ALA A 250 28.09 20.86 -5.17
N ALA A 251 27.53 22.07 -5.15
CA ALA A 251 26.87 22.61 -6.33
C ALA A 251 27.90 23.04 -7.41
N PRO A 252 27.60 22.91 -8.71
CA PRO A 252 28.61 22.98 -9.77
C PRO A 252 29.27 24.35 -9.98
N GLU A 253 28.54 25.45 -9.72
CA GLU A 253 29.13 26.80 -9.74
C GLU A 253 28.33 27.78 -8.89
N ALA A 254 29.01 28.82 -8.40
CA ALA A 254 28.36 30.02 -7.87
C ALA A 254 27.60 30.74 -8.99
N MET A 255 26.45 31.32 -8.66
CA MET A 255 25.61 32.03 -9.63
C MET A 255 25.42 33.49 -9.20
N PRO A 256 26.42 34.35 -9.40
CA PRO A 256 26.41 35.71 -8.86
C PRO A 256 25.23 36.52 -9.37
N LEU A 257 24.58 37.25 -8.45
CA LEU A 257 23.47 38.14 -8.78
C LEU A 257 23.96 39.58 -8.93
N LYS A 258 23.47 40.26 -9.97
CA LYS A 258 23.75 41.70 -10.21
C LYS A 258 22.61 42.56 -9.70
N GLN A 259 22.83 43.88 -9.67
CA GLN A 259 21.77 44.86 -9.42
C GLN A 259 20.55 44.59 -10.32
N PRO A 260 19.33 44.44 -9.75
CA PRO A 260 18.15 44.14 -10.52
C PRO A 260 17.66 45.38 -11.28
N THR A 261 17.10 45.17 -12.47
CA THR A 261 16.27 46.18 -13.13
C THR A 261 14.86 46.13 -12.55
N LEU A 262 14.30 47.30 -12.30
CA LEU A 262 12.99 47.45 -11.67
C LEU A 262 11.92 47.73 -12.72
N VAL A 263 10.85 46.93 -12.72
CA VAL A 263 9.67 47.13 -13.56
C VAL A 263 8.45 47.20 -12.67
N ALA A 264 7.78 48.36 -12.63
CA ALA A 264 6.56 48.55 -11.85
C ALA A 264 5.35 48.74 -12.78
N ASP A 265 4.26 48.03 -12.50
CA ASP A 265 2.94 48.27 -13.10
C ASP A 265 1.97 48.82 -12.05
N ASP A 266 0.66 48.83 -12.30
CA ASP A 266 -0.32 49.37 -11.35
C ASP A 266 -0.46 48.54 -10.07
N SER A 267 -0.14 47.24 -10.11
CA SER A 267 -0.36 46.26 -9.04
C SER A 267 0.91 45.82 -8.31
N ALA A 268 2.03 45.71 -9.01
CA ALA A 268 3.24 45.06 -8.48
C ALA A 268 4.54 45.75 -8.92
N ILE A 269 5.61 45.41 -8.22
CA ILE A 269 7.01 45.73 -8.56
C ILE A 269 7.72 44.42 -8.87
N ARG A 270 8.41 44.35 -10.00
CA ARG A 270 9.25 43.22 -10.41
C ARG A 270 10.72 43.60 -10.35
N PHE A 271 11.48 42.82 -9.59
CA PHE A 271 12.94 42.90 -9.50
C PHE A 271 13.52 41.85 -10.44
N GLN A 272 14.05 42.29 -11.58
CA GLN A 272 14.59 41.40 -12.61
C GLN A 272 16.11 41.36 -12.52
N PHE A 273 16.66 40.23 -12.11
CA PHE A 273 18.11 40.04 -12.05
C PHE A 273 18.59 39.62 -13.46
N THR A 274 19.60 40.31 -14.00
CA THR A 274 20.07 40.08 -15.39
C THR A 274 20.44 38.61 -15.60
N PRO A 275 20.05 37.98 -16.74
CA PRO A 275 20.33 36.57 -16.99
C PRO A 275 21.82 36.25 -16.98
N ASP A 276 22.16 35.08 -16.45
CA ASP A 276 23.33 34.34 -16.92
C ASP A 276 22.86 33.19 -17.81
N ASN A 277 23.67 32.74 -18.76
CA ASN A 277 23.28 31.77 -19.80
C ASN A 277 23.07 30.33 -19.29
N ALA A 278 22.90 30.14 -17.98
CA ALA A 278 22.72 28.85 -17.35
C ALA A 278 21.22 28.56 -17.16
N ASN A 279 20.66 27.68 -18.02
CA ASN A 279 19.33 27.09 -17.85
C ASN A 279 19.33 26.17 -16.61
N ARG A 280 19.24 26.73 -15.39
CA ARG A 280 18.99 25.96 -14.16
C ARG A 280 17.73 26.46 -13.47
N HIS A 281 16.87 25.52 -13.06
CA HIS A 281 15.73 25.80 -12.20
C HIS A 281 16.25 26.12 -10.79
N THR A 282 15.95 27.31 -10.27
CA THR A 282 16.48 27.78 -8.99
C THR A 282 15.38 28.46 -8.18
N ILE A 283 15.51 28.50 -6.85
CA ILE A 283 14.63 29.28 -5.98
C ILE A 283 15.34 30.58 -5.62
N LEU A 284 14.73 31.71 -5.96
CA LEU A 284 15.19 33.03 -5.55
C LEU A 284 14.31 33.51 -4.40
N ALA A 285 14.93 34.08 -3.37
CA ALA A 285 14.22 34.66 -2.23
C ALA A 285 14.90 35.95 -1.75
N ALA A 286 14.12 36.88 -1.21
CA ALA A 286 14.62 38.11 -0.61
C ALA A 286 13.66 38.66 0.46
N GLU A 287 14.22 39.34 1.45
CA GLU A 287 13.46 40.16 2.37
C GLU A 287 13.34 41.59 1.84
N VAL A 288 12.15 42.17 1.91
CA VAL A 288 11.91 43.56 1.52
C VAL A 288 11.83 44.43 2.76
N TRP A 289 12.64 45.48 2.80
CA TRP A 289 12.69 46.45 3.91
C TRP A 289 12.58 47.88 3.38
N ALA A 290 12.04 48.79 4.21
CA ALA A 290 11.93 50.22 3.88
C ALA A 290 11.86 51.09 5.14
N LEU A 291 12.01 52.41 5.02
CA LEU A 291 11.86 53.36 6.11
C LEU A 291 10.45 53.96 6.16
N GLU A 292 10.02 54.43 7.33
CA GLU A 292 8.74 55.13 7.51
C GLU A 292 8.75 56.51 6.84
N TRP A 293 7.57 56.99 6.41
CA TRP A 293 7.41 58.32 5.81
C TRP A 293 7.95 59.44 6.70
N GLY A 294 8.94 60.18 6.20
CA GLY A 294 9.50 61.34 6.91
C GLY A 294 10.55 61.00 7.97
N MET A 295 10.91 59.73 8.14
CA MET A 295 12.06 59.30 8.95
C MET A 295 13.22 58.86 8.05
N HIS A 296 14.37 59.53 8.18
CA HIS A 296 15.62 59.18 7.47
C HIS A 296 16.65 58.51 8.40
N ASP A 297 16.30 58.26 9.67
CA ASP A 297 17.20 57.68 10.68
C ASP A 297 16.96 56.16 10.86
N ASP A 298 17.90 55.35 10.35
CA ASP A 298 18.39 53.99 10.67
C ASP A 298 17.49 52.85 11.22
N GLN A 299 16.16 52.99 11.36
CA GLN A 299 15.27 51.89 11.78
C GLN A 299 14.41 51.39 10.61
N PRO A 300 14.93 50.45 9.79
CA PRO A 300 14.21 49.84 8.68
C PRO A 300 13.06 48.96 9.19
N ILE A 301 11.92 49.04 8.51
CA ILE A 301 10.70 48.27 8.77
C ILE A 301 10.62 47.13 7.74
N PRO A 302 10.37 45.88 8.16
CA PRO A 302 10.15 44.77 7.24
C PRO A 302 8.79 44.92 6.55
N VAL A 303 8.77 44.75 5.22
CA VAL A 303 7.58 44.97 4.37
C VAL A 303 6.94 43.64 3.97
N ALA A 304 7.74 42.70 3.48
CA ALA A 304 7.35 41.33 3.12
C ALA A 304 8.62 40.50 2.86
N TRP A 305 8.52 39.18 2.95
CA TRP A 305 9.47 38.27 2.31
C TRP A 305 8.88 37.80 0.97
N ILE A 306 9.69 37.67 -0.08
CA ILE A 306 9.24 37.26 -1.41
C ILE A 306 10.14 36.18 -1.98
N SER A 307 9.56 35.21 -2.69
CA SER A 307 10.26 34.10 -3.32
C SER A 307 9.53 33.57 -4.56
N SER A 308 10.26 32.91 -5.46
CA SER A 308 9.71 32.19 -6.60
C SER A 308 10.72 31.15 -7.06
N ILE A 309 10.23 30.06 -7.65
CA ILE A 309 11.05 29.30 -8.60
C ILE A 309 11.25 30.21 -9.82
N VAL A 310 12.50 30.39 -10.24
CA VAL A 310 12.85 31.31 -11.32
C VAL A 310 13.56 30.62 -12.47
N ASP A 311 13.27 31.11 -13.67
CA ASP A 311 13.97 30.78 -14.90
C ASP A 311 15.12 31.77 -15.16
N ASN A 312 15.59 31.84 -16.41
CA ASN A 312 16.66 32.74 -16.84
C ASN A 312 16.39 34.23 -16.57
N THR A 313 15.13 34.64 -16.42
CA THR A 313 14.78 36.04 -16.15
C THR A 313 14.95 36.44 -14.70
N ARG A 314 15.09 35.47 -13.78
CA ARG A 314 15.33 35.66 -12.34
C ARG A 314 14.52 36.81 -11.77
N THR A 315 13.20 36.70 -11.83
CA THR A 315 12.28 37.78 -11.44
C THR A 315 11.66 37.50 -10.07
N LEU A 316 11.76 38.46 -9.15
CA LEU A 316 10.95 38.49 -7.92
C LEU A 316 9.84 39.53 -8.04
N THR A 317 8.65 39.21 -7.55
CA THR A 317 7.48 40.11 -7.60
C THR A 317 7.05 40.52 -6.20
N LEU A 318 6.83 41.82 -5.99
CA LEU A 318 6.26 42.39 -4.76
C LEU A 318 4.94 43.08 -5.08
N ASP A 319 3.85 42.62 -4.47
CA ASP A 319 2.56 43.31 -4.52
C ASP A 319 2.63 44.65 -3.75
N LYS A 320 2.19 45.75 -4.38
CA LYS A 320 2.28 47.10 -3.81
C LYS A 320 1.42 47.28 -2.55
N ARG A 321 0.44 46.41 -2.33
CA ARG A 321 -0.38 46.42 -1.11
C ARG A 321 0.47 46.17 0.14
N TRP A 322 1.56 45.40 0.05
CA TRP A 322 2.50 45.22 1.17
C TRP A 322 3.14 46.54 1.61
N ILE A 323 3.52 47.40 0.66
CA ILE A 323 4.09 48.74 0.94
C ILE A 323 3.04 49.63 1.61
N THR A 324 1.81 49.58 1.09
CA THR A 324 0.69 50.37 1.63
C THR A 324 0.33 49.94 3.05
N GLN A 325 0.32 48.63 3.31
CA GLN A 325 0.04 48.03 4.62
C GLN A 325 1.15 48.34 5.63
N ALA A 326 2.42 48.34 5.20
CA ALA A 326 3.56 48.67 6.05
C ALA A 326 3.71 50.18 6.33
N GLN A 327 3.00 51.04 5.59
CA GLN A 327 3.06 52.52 5.72
C GLN A 327 4.47 53.10 5.56
N VAL A 328 5.23 52.57 4.60
CA VAL A 328 6.64 52.94 4.36
C VAL A 328 6.83 53.80 3.10
N ASP A 329 7.94 54.52 3.02
CA ASP A 329 8.35 55.31 1.84
C ASP A 329 8.96 54.39 0.76
N PRO A 330 8.31 54.24 -0.41
CA PRO A 330 8.80 53.36 -1.48
C PRO A 330 10.16 53.80 -2.08
N SER A 331 10.56 55.06 -1.88
CA SER A 331 11.88 55.55 -2.31
C SER A 331 13.04 55.01 -1.47
N THR A 332 12.74 54.33 -0.36
CA THR A 332 13.72 53.76 0.57
C THR A 332 13.77 52.23 0.54
N ILE A 333 13.02 51.60 -0.37
CA ILE A 333 12.96 50.14 -0.49
C ILE A 333 14.34 49.55 -0.78
N GLU A 334 14.65 48.49 -0.06
CA GLU A 334 15.83 47.67 -0.26
C GLU A 334 15.51 46.19 -0.09
N LEU A 335 16.29 45.37 -0.77
CA LEU A 335 16.29 43.93 -0.61
C LEU A 335 17.40 43.54 0.36
N ARG A 336 17.11 42.65 1.30
CA ARG A 336 18.07 42.06 2.24
C ARG A 336 18.03 40.54 2.17
N ASN A 337 19.12 39.90 2.61
CA ASN A 337 19.23 38.44 2.67
C ASN A 337 18.80 37.76 1.36
N ILE A 338 19.22 38.33 0.24
CA ILE A 338 18.87 37.85 -1.10
C ILE A 338 19.64 36.57 -1.32
N ARG A 339 18.95 35.53 -1.73
CA ARG A 339 19.56 34.21 -1.87
C ARG A 339 19.01 33.46 -3.06
N LEU A 340 19.91 32.81 -3.77
CA LEU A 340 19.60 31.91 -4.88
C LEU A 340 19.97 30.50 -4.44
N HIS A 341 19.00 29.60 -4.43
CA HIS A 341 19.20 28.20 -4.08
C HIS A 341 19.02 27.32 -5.32
N ASP A 342 19.80 26.26 -5.38
CA ASP A 342 19.49 25.14 -6.24
C ASP A 342 18.15 24.52 -5.80
N ILE A 343 17.28 24.17 -6.74
CA ILE A 343 15.91 23.72 -6.40
C ILE A 343 15.86 22.29 -5.87
N ASP A 344 16.81 21.45 -6.26
CA ASP A 344 16.79 20.04 -5.91
C ASP A 344 17.59 19.76 -4.64
N THR A 345 18.72 20.46 -4.45
CA THR A 345 19.60 20.27 -3.28
C THR A 345 19.42 21.33 -2.19
N PHE A 346 18.75 22.44 -2.51
CA PHE A 346 18.61 23.63 -1.65
C PHE A 346 19.92 24.28 -1.21
N VAL A 347 21.05 23.92 -1.81
CA VAL A 347 22.34 24.57 -1.55
C VAL A 347 22.28 26.03 -2.02
N PRO A 348 22.65 27.01 -1.17
CA PRO A 348 22.74 28.40 -1.58
C PRO A 348 23.89 28.59 -2.59
N LEU A 349 23.54 29.00 -3.82
CA LEU A 349 24.45 29.29 -4.92
C LEU A 349 25.00 30.73 -4.88
N GLU A 350 24.26 31.63 -4.22
CA GLU A 350 24.64 33.03 -4.00
C GLU A 350 23.87 33.58 -2.79
N ILE A 351 24.55 34.37 -1.96
CA ILE A 351 23.94 35.11 -0.85
C ILE A 351 24.42 36.56 -0.91
N ILE A 352 23.49 37.51 -0.96
CA ILE A 352 23.76 38.95 -0.92
C ILE A 352 23.03 39.56 0.27
N ASP A 353 23.81 40.15 1.18
CA ASP A 353 23.28 40.74 2.41
C ASP A 353 22.27 41.86 2.14
N ARG A 354 22.57 42.75 1.18
CA ARG A 354 21.77 43.95 0.92
C ARG A 354 21.96 44.50 -0.49
N ILE A 355 20.87 44.88 -1.14
CA ILE A 355 20.83 45.68 -2.37
C ILE A 355 19.81 46.82 -2.19
N GLN A 356 20.26 48.06 -2.38
CA GLN A 356 19.35 49.21 -2.41
C GLN A 356 18.63 49.29 -3.76
N THR A 357 17.30 49.41 -3.71
CA THR A 357 16.43 49.45 -4.90
C THR A 357 15.40 50.59 -4.79
N PRO A 358 15.84 51.85 -4.67
CA PRO A 358 14.93 52.97 -4.42
C PRO A 358 14.00 53.21 -5.62
N ILE A 359 12.70 53.41 -5.36
CA ILE A 359 11.71 53.67 -6.41
C ILE A 359 11.07 55.05 -6.22
N ALA A 360 11.48 56.01 -7.06
CA ALA A 360 10.92 57.35 -7.04
C ALA A 360 9.55 57.40 -7.73
N ASN A 361 8.62 58.20 -7.19
CA ASN A 361 7.31 58.50 -7.78
C ASN A 361 6.38 57.28 -8.00
N LEU A 362 6.45 56.28 -7.11
CA LEU A 362 5.57 55.11 -7.17
C LEU A 362 4.14 55.48 -6.73
N LYS A 363 3.14 55.19 -7.56
CA LYS A 363 1.73 55.25 -7.16
C LYS A 363 1.36 53.98 -6.38
N LEU A 364 0.83 54.17 -5.17
CA LEU A 364 0.34 53.12 -4.28
C LEU A 364 -1.19 53.03 -4.34
N PRO A 365 -1.77 51.82 -4.18
CA PRO A 365 -3.22 51.64 -4.11
C PRO A 365 -3.83 52.26 -2.84
N GLU A 366 -5.13 52.58 -2.87
CA GLU A 366 -5.87 53.03 -1.67
C GLU A 366 -6.04 51.85 -0.68
N SER A 367 -5.87 52.12 0.63
CA SER A 367 -5.57 51.13 1.69
C SER A 367 -6.32 49.78 1.65
N PRO A 368 -5.61 48.64 1.67
CA PRO A 368 -6.19 47.34 2.02
C PRO A 368 -6.24 47.15 3.55
N THR A 369 -7.32 46.60 4.09
CA THR A 369 -7.49 46.39 5.55
C THR A 369 -6.98 45.04 6.06
N THR A 370 -6.68 44.07 5.18
CA THR A 370 -6.21 42.73 5.56
C THR A 370 -5.39 42.08 4.44
N THR A 371 -4.32 41.36 4.80
CA THR A 371 -3.59 40.47 3.87
C THR A 371 -4.56 39.46 3.26
N ASN A 372 -4.46 39.21 1.95
CA ASN A 372 -5.27 38.21 1.26
C ASN A 372 -4.40 37.24 0.45
N GLU A 373 -4.99 36.12 0.01
CA GLU A 373 -4.29 35.03 -0.68
C GLU A 373 -3.47 35.52 -1.88
N THR A 374 -4.03 36.42 -2.71
CA THR A 374 -3.30 36.95 -3.87
C THR A 374 -2.04 37.75 -3.54
N MET A 375 -1.94 38.28 -2.31
CA MET A 375 -0.71 38.93 -1.83
C MET A 375 0.35 37.92 -1.40
N LEU A 376 -0.04 36.68 -1.07
CA LEU A 376 0.81 35.58 -0.58
C LEU A 376 1.27 34.65 -1.69
N THR A 377 0.42 34.33 -2.67
CA THR A 377 0.70 33.31 -3.70
C THR A 377 0.69 33.87 -5.14
N GLY A 378 0.30 35.13 -5.31
CA GLY A 378 0.04 35.74 -6.60
C GLY A 378 -1.32 35.33 -7.15
N SER A 379 -1.48 35.28 -8.47
CA SER A 379 -2.72 34.78 -9.09
C SER A 379 -2.39 33.66 -10.07
N PRO A 380 -3.16 32.56 -10.07
CA PRO A 380 -3.00 31.52 -11.08
C PRO A 380 -3.26 32.11 -12.47
N GLY A 381 -2.45 31.70 -13.44
CA GLY A 381 -2.60 32.13 -14.84
C GLY A 381 -3.97 31.73 -15.42
N PRO A 382 -4.46 32.42 -16.45
CA PRO A 382 -5.79 32.15 -17.04
C PRO A 382 -5.96 30.70 -17.54
N THR A 383 -4.88 30.07 -18.02
CA THR A 383 -4.86 28.67 -18.47
C THR A 383 -5.06 27.68 -17.31
N ILE A 384 -4.41 27.93 -16.17
CA ILE A 384 -4.49 27.10 -14.94
C ILE A 384 -5.91 27.20 -14.35
N ASN A 385 -6.45 28.42 -14.28
CA ASN A 385 -7.83 28.66 -13.86
C ASN A 385 -8.86 27.92 -14.73
N SER A 386 -8.63 27.79 -16.04
CA SER A 386 -9.57 27.09 -16.94
C SER A 386 -9.50 25.56 -16.91
N GLN A 387 -8.41 24.98 -16.38
CA GLN A 387 -8.21 23.52 -16.32
C GLN A 387 -8.71 22.90 -15.00
N HIS A 388 -8.75 23.68 -13.91
CA HIS A 388 -9.09 23.16 -12.58
C HIS A 388 -10.26 23.87 -11.88
N LEU A 389 -10.84 24.94 -12.44
CA LEU A 389 -12.11 25.50 -11.94
C LEU A 389 -13.32 24.83 -12.61
N PRO A 390 -14.36 24.44 -11.84
CA PRO A 390 -15.60 23.92 -12.42
C PRO A 390 -16.25 24.98 -13.32
N THR A 391 -16.50 24.63 -14.59
CA THR A 391 -17.37 25.43 -15.45
C THR A 391 -18.80 25.21 -14.97
N ALA A 392 -19.54 26.29 -14.69
CA ALA A 392 -20.94 26.20 -14.29
C ALA A 392 -21.74 25.48 -15.39
N GLY A 393 -22.23 24.26 -15.08
CA GLY A 393 -23.10 23.48 -15.96
C GLY A 393 -22.53 22.19 -16.57
N VAL A 394 -21.39 21.66 -16.09
CA VAL A 394 -20.89 20.34 -16.49
C VAL A 394 -20.90 19.39 -15.29
N THR A 395 -21.76 18.37 -15.31
CA THR A 395 -21.79 17.26 -14.35
C THR A 395 -21.04 16.07 -14.95
N ASN A 396 -20.01 15.58 -14.24
CA ASN A 396 -19.19 14.37 -14.47
C ASN A 396 -17.79 14.60 -15.07
N GLY A 397 -16.82 14.86 -14.19
CA GLY A 397 -15.38 14.63 -14.38
C GLY A 397 -14.73 14.42 -13.01
N PRO A 398 -13.61 13.68 -12.86
CA PRO A 398 -13.17 13.06 -11.61
C PRO A 398 -13.09 14.08 -10.47
N GLY A 399 -13.86 13.80 -9.42
CA GLY A 399 -14.13 14.69 -8.30
C GLY A 399 -12.98 14.72 -7.29
N HIS A 400 -13.16 15.51 -6.25
CA HIS A 400 -12.15 15.84 -5.24
C HIS A 400 -11.63 14.59 -4.49
N ARG A 401 -10.32 14.35 -4.46
CA ARG A 401 -9.71 13.12 -3.89
C ARG A 401 -8.93 13.34 -2.60
N LEU A 402 -8.70 12.28 -1.84
CA LEU A 402 -7.64 12.19 -0.84
C LEU A 402 -6.46 11.42 -1.44
N MET A 403 -5.30 12.06 -1.59
CA MET A 403 -4.10 11.39 -2.07
C MET A 403 -3.26 10.86 -0.90
N LEU A 404 -3.01 9.56 -0.85
CA LEU A 404 -2.12 8.93 0.11
C LEU A 404 -0.72 8.84 -0.49
N VAL A 405 0.26 9.46 0.17
CA VAL A 405 1.60 9.70 -0.37
C VAL A 405 2.64 9.03 0.52
N HIS A 406 3.37 8.07 -0.06
CA HIS A 406 4.38 7.31 0.66
C HIS A 406 5.68 8.09 0.93
N GLY A 407 6.59 7.46 1.68
CA GLY A 407 7.89 8.00 2.07
C GLY A 407 9.02 7.70 1.08
N TYR A 408 10.25 7.99 1.51
CA TYR A 408 11.48 7.69 0.77
C TYR A 408 11.69 6.17 0.63
N CYS A 409 12.03 5.71 -0.58
CA CYS A 409 12.49 4.35 -0.85
C CYS A 409 11.60 3.22 -0.29
N THR A 410 10.29 3.42 -0.32
CA THR A 410 9.31 2.40 0.08
C THR A 410 9.06 1.43 -1.07
N ASP A 411 8.85 0.16 -0.78
CA ASP A 411 8.57 -0.92 -1.74
C ASP A 411 7.05 -1.19 -1.89
N ALA A 412 6.24 -0.69 -0.95
CA ALA A 412 4.79 -0.75 -0.96
C ALA A 412 4.16 0.51 -0.32
N THR A 413 2.83 0.60 -0.37
CA THR A 413 2.08 1.66 0.33
C THR A 413 2.20 1.47 1.85
N PRO A 414 2.58 2.52 2.63
CA PRO A 414 2.62 2.45 4.10
C PRO A 414 1.23 2.61 4.73
N PHE A 415 0.19 2.73 3.91
CA PHE A 415 -1.17 2.97 4.35
C PHE A 415 -2.03 1.73 4.13
N THR A 416 -2.74 1.33 5.19
CA THR A 416 -3.83 0.37 5.08
C THR A 416 -5.05 1.09 4.50
N ILE A 417 -5.42 0.78 3.25
CA ILE A 417 -6.43 1.54 2.49
C ILE A 417 -7.80 1.52 3.16
N SER A 418 -8.15 0.41 3.82
CA SER A 418 -9.41 0.29 4.56
C SER A 418 -9.56 1.28 5.73
N HIS A 419 -8.47 1.91 6.19
CA HIS A 419 -8.53 2.97 7.20
C HIS A 419 -9.04 4.31 6.65
N PHE A 420 -9.11 4.44 5.34
CA PHE A 420 -9.56 5.64 4.65
C PHE A 420 -10.90 5.36 3.98
N SER A 421 -11.79 6.36 3.98
CA SER A 421 -13.08 6.30 3.27
C SER A 421 -13.21 7.48 2.31
N GLY A 422 -13.97 7.30 1.24
CA GLY A 422 -14.16 8.32 0.19
C GLY A 422 -13.32 8.07 -1.07
N ASP A 423 -13.23 9.09 -1.93
CA ASP A 423 -12.49 9.04 -3.20
C ASP A 423 -10.98 9.15 -2.91
N ILE A 424 -10.29 8.01 -2.83
CA ILE A 424 -8.87 7.91 -2.46
C ILE A 424 -8.04 7.67 -3.71
N ALA A 425 -6.88 8.33 -3.79
CA ALA A 425 -5.85 8.04 -4.78
C ALA A 425 -4.56 7.62 -4.09
N LEU A 426 -3.95 6.56 -4.58
CA LEU A 426 -2.59 6.18 -4.19
C LEU A 426 -1.57 6.89 -5.07
N PHE A 427 -0.57 7.48 -4.44
CA PHE A 427 0.61 7.95 -5.13
C PHE A 427 1.62 6.79 -5.20
N GLU A 428 2.02 6.42 -6.41
CA GLU A 428 2.88 5.27 -6.67
C GLU A 428 4.23 5.72 -7.25
N ASP A 429 5.28 5.63 -6.45
CA ASP A 429 6.65 6.00 -6.80
C ASP A 429 7.65 5.16 -6.00
N PHE A 430 7.38 3.85 -5.97
CA PHE A 430 8.12 2.88 -5.17
C PHE A 430 9.58 2.77 -5.59
N GLU A 431 10.41 2.45 -4.61
CA GLU A 431 11.85 2.23 -4.76
C GLU A 431 12.60 3.43 -5.39
N GLN A 432 12.15 4.66 -5.14
CA GLN A 432 12.83 5.88 -5.62
C GLN A 432 13.47 6.73 -4.50
N SER A 433 14.61 7.36 -4.81
CA SER A 433 15.13 8.52 -4.09
C SER A 433 14.95 9.78 -4.95
N ARG A 434 14.14 10.73 -4.47
CA ARG A 434 13.86 11.98 -5.19
C ARG A 434 14.12 13.21 -4.33
N SER A 435 14.56 14.30 -4.96
CA SER A 435 14.49 15.62 -4.33
C SER A 435 13.03 15.97 -4.02
N HIS A 436 12.78 16.81 -3.00
CA HIS A 436 11.41 17.26 -2.70
C HIS A 436 10.72 17.91 -3.90
N ASN A 437 11.49 18.60 -4.75
CA ASN A 437 10.99 19.21 -5.97
C ASN A 437 10.59 18.15 -7.02
N THR A 438 11.46 17.17 -7.29
CA THR A 438 11.16 16.10 -8.25
C THR A 438 9.99 15.23 -7.77
N PHE A 439 9.93 14.94 -6.47
CA PHE A 439 8.82 14.22 -5.83
C PHE A 439 7.51 15.02 -6.00
N ALA A 440 7.51 16.32 -5.68
CA ALA A 440 6.34 17.18 -5.85
C ALA A 440 5.86 17.25 -7.31
N LEU A 441 6.78 17.29 -8.28
CA LEU A 441 6.42 17.27 -9.70
C LEU A 441 5.83 15.93 -10.15
N GLU A 442 6.27 14.82 -9.56
CA GLU A 442 5.66 13.52 -9.81
C GLU A 442 4.25 13.45 -9.20
N MET A 443 4.07 13.95 -7.97
CA MET A 443 2.74 14.10 -7.37
C MET A 443 1.82 14.95 -8.25
N LEU A 444 2.33 16.06 -8.80
CA LEU A 444 1.58 16.92 -9.71
C LEU A 444 1.22 16.20 -11.01
N ASN A 445 2.11 15.35 -11.53
CA ASN A 445 1.89 14.56 -12.73
C ASN A 445 0.81 13.50 -12.50
N GLN A 446 0.89 12.73 -11.42
CA GLN A 446 -0.13 11.73 -11.06
C GLN A 446 -1.46 12.37 -10.64
N ALA A 447 -1.44 13.59 -10.10
CA ALA A 447 -2.64 14.36 -9.78
C ALA A 447 -3.26 15.11 -10.98
N ALA A 448 -2.65 15.06 -12.18
CA ALA A 448 -3.16 15.76 -13.37
C ALA A 448 -4.64 15.51 -13.70
N PRO A 449 -5.22 14.29 -13.52
CA PRO A 449 -6.65 14.07 -13.74
C PRO A 449 -7.55 14.58 -12.62
N MET A 450 -7.00 15.01 -11.47
CA MET A 450 -7.76 15.42 -10.28
C MET A 450 -8.08 16.92 -10.33
N LYS A 451 -9.36 17.27 -10.11
CA LYS A 451 -9.78 18.69 -10.01
C LYS A 451 -9.27 19.35 -8.73
N SER A 452 -9.31 18.61 -7.62
CA SER A 452 -8.64 18.99 -6.37
C SER A 452 -8.30 17.75 -5.57
N PHE A 453 -7.36 17.85 -4.63
CA PHE A 453 -7.05 16.76 -3.72
C PHE A 453 -6.49 17.26 -2.37
N GLY A 454 -6.79 16.56 -1.28
CA GLY A 454 -6.04 16.67 -0.01
C GLY A 454 -4.91 15.64 0.03
N VAL A 455 -3.98 15.75 0.98
CA VAL A 455 -2.87 14.79 1.10
C VAL A 455 -2.77 14.19 2.50
N VAL A 456 -2.56 12.88 2.58
CA VAL A 456 -1.99 12.21 3.76
C VAL A 456 -0.61 11.70 3.37
N GLY A 457 0.45 12.28 3.95
CA GLY A 457 1.83 11.98 3.62
C GLY A 457 2.57 11.25 4.74
N HIS A 458 3.16 10.10 4.42
CA HIS A 458 4.09 9.39 5.30
C HIS A 458 5.52 9.87 5.03
N SER A 459 6.31 10.13 6.08
CA SER A 459 7.74 10.40 5.96
C SER A 459 8.04 11.53 4.96
N GLN A 460 8.88 11.29 3.93
CA GLN A 460 9.17 12.28 2.89
C GLN A 460 7.94 12.81 2.15
N GLY A 461 6.86 12.02 2.03
CA GLY A 461 5.61 12.42 1.36
C GLY A 461 4.99 13.68 1.96
N GLY A 462 5.08 13.87 3.28
CA GLY A 462 4.62 15.10 3.95
C GLY A 462 5.45 16.34 3.60
N MET A 463 6.75 16.18 3.32
CA MET A 463 7.64 17.27 2.89
C MET A 463 7.42 17.61 1.41
N ALA A 464 7.24 16.59 0.56
CA ALA A 464 6.94 16.77 -0.86
C ALA A 464 5.60 17.49 -1.06
N ALA A 465 4.56 17.12 -0.29
CA ALA A 465 3.26 17.81 -0.30
C ALA A 465 3.37 19.28 0.10
N LEU A 466 4.13 19.59 1.16
CA LEU A 466 4.35 20.97 1.60
C LEU A 466 5.14 21.78 0.54
N HIS A 467 6.11 21.16 -0.12
CA HIS A 467 6.84 21.81 -1.22
C HIS A 467 5.95 22.08 -2.43
N LEU A 468 5.12 21.11 -2.83
CA LEU A 468 4.12 21.26 -3.89
C LEU A 468 3.18 22.43 -3.59
N TYR A 469 2.60 22.45 -2.39
CA TYR A 469 1.68 23.50 -1.96
C TYR A 469 2.34 24.89 -1.88
N THR A 470 3.63 24.96 -1.56
CA THR A 470 4.32 26.24 -1.48
C THR A 470 4.58 26.85 -2.86
N TYR A 471 5.04 26.04 -3.83
CA TYR A 471 5.65 26.56 -5.05
C TYR A 471 4.87 26.34 -6.34
N TYR A 472 3.92 25.41 -6.37
CA TYR A 472 3.17 25.07 -7.58
C TYR A 472 1.67 25.21 -7.35
N TRP A 473 0.96 25.82 -8.30
CA TRP A 473 -0.50 25.74 -8.36
C TRP A 473 -0.91 24.33 -8.78
N SER A 474 -1.73 23.68 -7.96
CA SER A 474 -2.16 22.30 -8.16
C SER A 474 -3.56 22.08 -7.59
N GLY A 475 -4.11 20.88 -7.81
CA GLY A 475 -5.34 20.42 -7.17
C GLY A 475 -5.42 20.67 -5.66
N LEU A 476 -4.27 20.72 -4.98
CA LEU A 476 -4.16 21.01 -3.55
C LEU A 476 -4.67 22.43 -3.20
N ASP A 477 -4.47 23.44 -4.07
CA ASP A 477 -4.94 24.81 -3.85
C ASP A 477 -6.47 24.96 -3.90
N TRP A 478 -7.14 24.05 -4.60
CA TRP A 478 -8.60 24.07 -4.77
C TRP A 478 -9.32 23.11 -3.84
N ALA A 479 -8.59 22.36 -3.00
CA ALA A 479 -9.18 21.47 -2.03
C ALA A 479 -9.94 22.26 -0.96
N ARG A 480 -10.97 21.60 -0.40
CA ARG A 480 -11.87 22.15 0.61
C ARG A 480 -12.00 21.11 1.71
N GLY A 481 -11.66 21.47 2.94
CA GLY A 481 -11.66 20.56 4.09
C GLY A 481 -10.91 21.17 5.26
N ASN A 482 -11.07 20.59 6.46
CA ASN A 482 -10.45 21.11 7.68
C ASN A 482 -8.95 20.77 7.80
N ARG A 483 -8.43 19.80 7.02
CA ARG A 483 -7.02 19.41 6.98
C ARG A 483 -6.58 19.26 5.53
N LEU A 484 -5.73 20.17 5.07
CA LEU A 484 -5.28 20.18 3.68
C LEU A 484 -4.16 19.16 3.44
N ILE A 485 -3.14 19.19 4.31
CA ILE A 485 -2.05 18.22 4.35
C ILE A 485 -2.05 17.62 5.75
N GLN A 486 -2.21 16.31 5.84
CA GLN A 486 -1.92 15.54 7.05
C GLN A 486 -0.61 14.79 6.84
N SER A 487 0.27 14.77 7.85
CA SER A 487 1.51 14.00 7.75
C SER A 487 1.83 13.24 9.02
N VAL A 488 2.44 12.07 8.88
CA VAL A 488 2.88 11.24 10.00
C VAL A 488 4.35 10.88 9.81
N GLY A 489 5.14 11.05 10.88
CA GLY A 489 6.57 10.74 10.88
C GLY A 489 7.37 11.50 9.80
N ALA A 490 7.03 12.75 9.46
CA ALA A 490 7.78 13.49 8.43
C ALA A 490 9.05 14.15 9.01
N PRO A 491 10.25 13.98 8.41
CA PRO A 491 11.51 14.53 8.94
C PRO A 491 11.67 16.01 8.57
N TYR A 492 10.75 16.87 9.05
CA TYR A 492 10.71 18.28 8.64
C TYR A 492 11.99 19.06 8.93
N GLN A 493 12.73 18.73 10.00
CA GLN A 493 14.05 19.30 10.28
C GLN A 493 15.22 18.38 9.92
N GLY A 494 14.97 17.28 9.20
CA GLY A 494 15.96 16.30 8.77
C GLY A 494 16.08 15.10 9.73
N THR A 495 17.01 14.19 9.42
CA THR A 495 17.36 13.02 10.26
C THR A 495 18.84 12.72 10.14
N ALA A 496 19.46 12.24 11.22
CA ALA A 496 20.83 11.74 11.22
C ALA A 496 21.00 10.49 10.33
N LEU A 497 19.92 9.74 10.08
CA LEU A 497 19.98 8.57 9.20
C LEU A 497 20.20 8.93 7.73
N ALA A 498 19.80 10.11 7.26
CA ALA A 498 20.04 10.49 5.86
C ALA A 498 21.54 10.49 5.50
N GLY A 499 22.41 10.82 6.46
CA GLY A 499 23.87 10.71 6.30
C GLY A 499 24.46 9.33 6.65
N ASN A 500 23.87 8.62 7.61
CA ASN A 500 24.37 7.31 8.07
C ASN A 500 23.92 6.14 7.18
N ALA A 501 22.70 6.20 6.65
CA ALA A 501 22.10 5.18 5.79
C ALA A 501 22.81 5.11 4.43
N ALA A 502 23.39 6.19 3.92
CA ALA A 502 24.24 6.18 2.73
C ALA A 502 25.45 5.25 2.89
N ILE A 503 26.13 5.36 4.05
CA ILE A 503 27.29 4.51 4.36
C ILE A 503 26.83 3.06 4.59
N LEU A 504 25.75 2.83 5.33
CA LEU A 504 25.22 1.47 5.54
C LEU A 504 24.72 0.86 4.21
N GLY A 505 24.08 1.64 3.35
CA GLY A 505 23.61 1.26 2.02
C GLY A 505 24.76 0.91 1.06
N ASP A 506 25.86 1.67 1.08
CA ASP A 506 27.11 1.35 0.34
C ASP A 506 27.76 0.03 0.78
N ILE A 507 27.65 -0.32 2.06
CA ILE A 507 28.25 -1.53 2.65
C ILE A 507 27.40 -2.77 2.34
N PHE A 508 26.09 -2.62 2.29
CA PHE A 508 25.15 -3.74 2.19
C PHE A 508 24.47 -3.86 0.82
N GLY A 509 24.58 -2.85 -0.04
CA GLY A 509 24.05 -2.86 -1.40
C GLY A 509 22.53 -2.68 -1.48
N PHE A 510 21.94 -1.88 -0.58
CA PHE A 510 20.48 -1.70 -0.49
C PHE A 510 20.09 -0.22 -0.45
N GLY A 511 19.01 0.12 -1.15
CA GLY A 511 18.38 1.43 -1.13
C GLY A 511 18.46 2.19 -2.46
N CYS A 512 17.45 3.01 -2.71
CA CYS A 512 17.14 3.74 -3.92
C CYS A 512 18.08 4.93 -4.20
N GLY A 513 19.27 4.94 -3.58
CA GLY A 513 20.25 6.04 -3.60
C GLY A 513 20.10 7.04 -2.46
N GLU A 514 21.05 7.96 -2.33
CA GLU A 514 21.14 8.96 -1.25
C GLU A 514 20.08 10.07 -1.39
N ASN A 515 19.74 10.74 -0.28
CA ASN A 515 18.83 11.89 -0.30
C ASN A 515 19.32 13.07 0.57
N PRO A 516 19.97 14.08 -0.04
CA PRO A 516 20.56 15.21 0.68
C PRO A 516 19.51 16.13 1.33
N ASN A 517 18.27 16.13 0.83
CA ASN A 517 17.20 17.01 1.29
C ASN A 517 16.71 16.64 2.70
N MET A 518 16.86 15.37 3.08
CA MET A 518 16.45 14.86 4.39
C MET A 518 17.57 14.95 5.44
N THR A 519 18.76 15.43 5.08
CA THR A 519 19.79 15.77 6.06
C THR A 519 19.38 16.98 6.88
N TYR A 520 19.92 17.16 8.08
CA TYR A 520 19.69 18.37 8.89
C TYR A 520 20.00 19.65 8.10
N SER A 521 21.07 19.61 7.30
CA SER A 521 21.48 20.77 6.49
C SER A 521 20.54 21.04 5.32
N GLY A 522 20.11 20.00 4.59
CA GLY A 522 19.16 20.11 3.48
C GLY A 522 17.80 20.58 3.95
N ALA A 523 17.27 19.98 5.01
CA ALA A 523 15.98 20.33 5.60
C ALA A 523 15.97 21.75 6.17
N ALA A 524 17.05 22.19 6.83
CA ALA A 524 17.16 23.56 7.33
C ALA A 524 17.21 24.61 6.20
N ASN A 525 17.94 24.32 5.11
CA ASN A 525 17.97 25.18 3.93
C ASN A 525 16.61 25.24 3.24
N TRP A 526 15.94 24.09 3.07
CA TRP A 526 14.59 23.99 2.52
C TRP A 526 13.56 24.76 3.37
N LEU A 527 13.49 24.50 4.68
CA LEU A 527 12.54 25.17 5.58
C LEU A 527 12.74 26.69 5.59
N SER A 528 13.95 27.19 5.40
CA SER A 528 14.18 28.63 5.27
C SER A 528 13.38 29.26 4.12
N LEU A 529 13.00 28.47 3.11
CA LEU A 529 12.25 28.86 1.93
C LEU A 529 10.73 28.59 2.06
N ILE A 530 10.26 28.01 3.17
CA ILE A 530 8.84 27.68 3.37
C ILE A 530 8.18 28.69 4.34
N PRO A 531 7.22 29.51 3.88
CA PRO A 531 6.56 30.53 4.70
C PRO A 531 5.54 29.93 5.67
N THR A 532 5.18 30.68 6.72
CA THR A 532 4.29 30.22 7.79
C THR A 532 2.91 29.84 7.29
N TRP A 533 2.33 30.59 6.35
CA TRP A 533 0.98 30.27 5.84
C TRP A 533 0.93 28.89 5.17
N ALA A 534 2.00 28.46 4.49
CA ALA A 534 2.05 27.13 3.88
C ALA A 534 2.20 26.03 4.94
N ARG A 535 2.96 26.31 6.01
CA ARG A 535 3.09 25.41 7.17
C ARG A 535 1.78 25.28 7.94
N ASP A 536 1.02 26.35 8.06
CA ASP A 536 -0.25 26.41 8.81
C ASP A 536 -1.34 25.50 8.20
N ASP A 537 -1.17 25.07 6.95
CA ASP A 537 -2.04 24.09 6.30
C ASP A 537 -1.62 22.61 6.51
N VAL A 538 -0.52 22.38 7.25
CA VAL A 538 -0.02 21.06 7.61
C VAL A 538 -0.48 20.67 9.02
N TYR A 539 -1.05 19.47 9.13
CA TYR A 539 -1.50 18.84 10.36
C TYR A 539 -0.65 17.58 10.58
N TYR A 540 0.32 17.65 11.50
CA TYR A 540 1.33 16.60 11.61
C TYR A 540 1.33 15.90 12.97
N TYR A 541 1.61 14.60 12.94
CA TYR A 541 1.93 13.79 14.10
C TYR A 541 3.42 13.43 14.08
N THR A 542 4.08 13.51 15.24
CA THR A 542 5.40 12.89 15.43
C THR A 542 5.24 11.53 16.08
N THR A 543 6.07 10.58 15.71
CA THR A 543 6.05 9.18 16.15
C THR A 543 7.27 8.87 17.02
N SER A 544 7.15 7.92 17.94
CA SER A 544 8.26 7.23 18.58
C SER A 544 7.84 5.87 19.13
N PHE A 545 8.81 5.03 19.48
CA PHE A 545 8.60 3.80 20.24
C PHE A 545 9.22 3.92 21.65
N GLU A 546 8.87 3.03 22.59
CA GLU A 546 9.12 3.10 24.04
C GLU A 546 10.42 3.81 24.51
N ASP A 547 10.33 4.64 25.57
CA ASP A 547 11.47 5.32 26.20
C ASP A 547 12.34 4.36 27.06
N GLY A 548 13.33 3.67 26.48
CA GLY A 548 14.21 2.76 27.22
C GLY A 548 15.63 2.60 26.65
N PHE A 549 16.62 2.33 27.52
CA PHE A 549 18.03 2.10 27.14
C PHE A 549 18.29 0.73 26.46
N GLY A 550 17.24 -0.06 26.21
CA GLY A 550 17.30 -1.39 25.60
C GLY A 550 17.26 -1.30 24.08
N PHE A 551 17.58 -2.38 23.37
CA PHE A 551 17.30 -2.43 21.95
C PHE A 551 15.79 -2.58 21.73
N ASP A 552 15.18 -1.60 21.06
CA ASP A 552 13.75 -1.60 20.78
C ASP A 552 13.38 -2.54 19.62
N TYR A 553 12.08 -2.81 19.47
CA TYR A 553 11.53 -3.65 18.40
C TYR A 553 11.53 -2.93 17.03
N CYS A 554 11.58 -1.60 17.01
CA CYS A 554 11.52 -0.83 15.77
C CYS A 554 12.80 -0.95 14.95
N ASN A 555 13.99 -0.91 15.57
CA ASN A 555 15.28 -1.36 15.00
C ASN A 555 16.47 -1.20 15.97
N ILE A 556 17.03 -2.34 16.43
CA ILE A 556 18.24 -2.48 17.28
C ILE A 556 19.44 -1.60 16.87
N ILE A 557 19.61 -1.30 15.59
CA ILE A 557 20.85 -0.72 15.04
C ILE A 557 20.74 0.79 14.81
N THR A 558 19.58 1.31 14.41
CA THR A 558 19.41 2.74 14.12
C THR A 558 19.24 3.59 15.38
N ASP A 559 18.73 3.00 16.47
CA ASP A 559 18.68 3.60 17.82
C ASP A 559 20.07 4.13 18.25
N ILE A 560 21.17 3.40 17.97
CA ILE A 560 22.53 3.88 18.30
C ILE A 560 22.93 5.16 17.52
N LEU A 561 22.27 5.44 16.39
CA LEU A 561 22.53 6.60 15.54
C LEU A 561 21.57 7.76 15.82
N LEU A 562 20.46 7.51 16.50
CA LEU A 562 19.40 8.45 16.79
C LEU A 562 19.42 8.86 18.27
N SER A 563 18.56 9.80 18.63
CA SER A 563 18.40 10.25 20.02
C SER A 563 16.94 10.11 20.43
N ASP A 564 16.73 9.42 21.54
CA ASP A 564 15.40 9.20 22.10
C ASP A 564 14.68 10.51 22.48
N PRO A 565 13.35 10.56 22.33
CA PRO A 565 12.51 9.55 21.68
C PRO A 565 12.59 9.64 20.15
N ASP A 566 12.69 8.49 19.48
CA ASP A 566 12.65 8.35 18.02
C ASP A 566 11.77 7.18 17.56
N ASP A 567 11.43 7.15 16.28
CA ASP A 567 10.58 6.12 15.65
C ASP A 567 11.38 5.06 14.86
N GLY A 568 12.70 4.99 15.07
CA GLY A 568 13.64 4.16 14.34
C GLY A 568 14.25 4.84 13.12
N VAL A 569 13.74 6.01 12.68
CA VAL A 569 14.33 6.83 11.59
C VAL A 569 14.48 8.30 11.96
N ILE A 570 13.57 8.84 12.76
CA ILE A 570 13.46 10.27 13.00
C ILE A 570 13.31 10.52 14.49
N GLU A 571 14.18 11.37 15.02
CA GLU A 571 14.03 11.87 16.38
C GLU A 571 12.79 12.77 16.47
N ARG A 572 12.00 12.65 17.54
CA ARG A 572 10.80 13.48 17.77
C ARG A 572 11.09 14.98 17.64
N SER A 573 12.28 15.42 18.07
CA SER A 573 12.71 16.82 17.95
C SER A 573 12.92 17.26 16.49
N ALA A 574 13.37 16.34 15.64
CA ALA A 574 13.65 16.58 14.23
C ALA A 574 12.36 16.48 13.37
N GLY A 575 11.36 15.71 13.81
CA GLY A 575 10.03 15.67 13.20
C GLY A 575 9.17 16.94 13.40
N GLN A 576 9.60 17.90 14.22
CA GLN A 576 8.80 19.11 14.48
C GLN A 576 8.77 20.07 13.28
N LEU A 577 7.59 20.63 12.97
CA LEU A 577 7.40 21.70 11.98
C LEU A 577 6.89 22.98 12.64
N PRO A 578 7.78 23.89 13.06
CA PRO A 578 7.37 25.14 13.68
C PRO A 578 6.51 25.98 12.71
N GLY A 579 5.30 26.34 13.15
CA GLY A 579 4.34 27.14 12.38
C GLY A 579 3.25 26.31 11.68
N ALA A 580 3.23 25.00 11.90
CA ALA A 580 2.17 24.09 11.50
C ALA A 580 1.31 23.63 12.70
N ASN A 581 0.22 22.90 12.41
CA ASN A 581 -0.65 22.31 13.42
C ASN A 581 -0.06 20.99 13.92
N ASN A 582 0.60 21.02 15.07
CA ASN A 582 1.05 19.82 15.76
C ASN A 582 -0.15 19.11 16.40
N MET A 583 -0.48 17.93 15.89
CA MET A 583 -1.63 17.14 16.31
C MET A 583 -1.35 16.20 17.48
N GLY A 584 -0.09 16.14 17.92
CA GLY A 584 0.34 15.34 19.05
C GLY A 584 1.53 14.46 18.71
N HIS A 585 1.85 13.60 19.67
CA HIS A 585 2.89 12.60 19.56
C HIS A 585 2.30 11.23 19.80
N LEU A 586 2.63 10.28 18.93
CA LEU A 586 2.19 8.89 18.98
C LEU A 586 3.34 8.06 19.52
N GLU A 587 3.14 7.44 20.68
CA GLU A 587 4.10 6.55 21.34
C GLU A 587 3.74 5.08 21.00
N GLY A 588 4.76 4.23 20.83
CA GLY A 588 4.59 2.83 20.43
C GLY A 588 4.54 2.59 18.92
N TRP A 589 5.00 3.56 18.12
CA TRP A 589 4.91 3.53 16.65
C TRP A 589 6.28 3.54 15.97
N CYS A 590 6.54 2.56 15.11
CA CYS A 590 7.75 2.46 14.29
C CYS A 590 7.56 3.09 12.90
N HIS A 591 8.68 3.51 12.30
CA HIS A 591 8.74 4.15 10.97
C HIS A 591 8.74 3.17 9.77
N THR A 592 8.39 1.88 9.96
CA THR A 592 8.43 0.81 8.93
C THR A 592 7.15 0.71 8.08
N ALA A 593 7.14 -0.20 7.08
CA ALA A 593 6.09 -0.37 6.03
C ALA A 593 4.66 -0.64 6.54
N ASP A 594 4.48 -0.92 7.83
CA ASP A 594 3.15 -1.09 8.41
C ASP A 594 2.65 0.14 9.14
N MET A 595 3.49 1.18 9.33
CA MET A 595 3.24 2.40 10.13
C MET A 595 2.01 2.21 11.01
N ARG A 596 2.11 1.27 11.97
CA ARG A 596 0.95 0.65 12.65
C ARG A 596 0.17 1.74 13.36
N ASP A 597 -0.74 2.34 12.62
CA ASP A 597 -1.90 3.00 13.12
C ASP A 597 -2.90 1.90 13.40
N PRO A 598 -3.22 1.61 14.67
CA PRO A 598 -4.56 1.15 14.94
C PRO A 598 -5.48 2.33 14.56
N GLY A 599 -5.96 2.28 13.31
CA GLY A 599 -6.59 3.38 12.57
C GLY A 599 -7.47 4.22 13.47
N GLN A 600 -6.95 5.35 13.98
CA GLN A 600 -7.63 6.21 14.96
C GLN A 600 -8.67 5.50 15.86
N ARG A 601 -8.30 4.36 16.46
CA ARG A 601 -8.94 3.75 17.65
C ARG A 601 -7.89 2.79 18.27
N PRO A 602 -7.58 2.84 19.58
CA PRO A 602 -6.43 2.09 20.11
C PRO A 602 -6.59 0.56 20.09
N SER A 603 -5.66 -0.07 19.35
CA SER A 603 -4.93 -1.37 19.49
C SER A 603 -5.65 -2.72 19.69
N ASP A 604 -5.57 -3.55 18.65
CA ASP A 604 -5.22 -5.00 18.52
C ASP A 604 -5.82 -6.06 19.50
N GLU A 605 -6.89 -6.72 19.04
CA GLU A 605 -7.16 -8.19 18.88
C GLU A 605 -6.72 -9.20 19.99
N PRO A 606 -7.51 -10.26 20.31
CA PRO A 606 -7.96 -11.15 19.24
C PRO A 606 -9.35 -11.81 19.37
N ILE A 607 -9.82 -12.32 18.22
CA ILE A 607 -10.68 -13.51 18.05
C ILE A 607 -12.16 -13.26 17.65
N HIS A 608 -12.43 -13.65 16.39
CA HIS A 608 -13.64 -14.29 15.84
C HIS A 608 -14.91 -13.48 15.46
N THR A 609 -15.24 -13.71 14.17
CA THR A 609 -16.55 -13.97 13.56
C THR A 609 -17.44 -12.80 13.12
N ASN A 610 -17.65 -12.77 11.80
CA ASN A 610 -18.93 -12.58 11.10
C ASN A 610 -20.09 -12.08 11.95
N HIS A 611 -20.70 -10.95 11.56
CA HIS A 611 -22.08 -10.94 11.03
C HIS A 611 -22.57 -9.52 10.68
N LEU A 612 -23.24 -9.44 9.53
CA LEU A 612 -24.30 -8.49 9.13
C LEU A 612 -23.90 -7.15 8.47
N SER A 613 -24.07 -7.17 7.14
CA SER A 613 -24.40 -6.02 6.30
C SER A 613 -25.79 -5.46 6.63
N GLY A 614 -25.93 -4.13 6.66
CA GLY A 614 -27.24 -3.47 6.81
C GLY A 614 -27.15 -1.96 7.00
N ASN A 615 -27.98 -1.22 6.27
CA ASN A 615 -27.90 0.21 5.98
C ASN A 615 -28.43 1.14 7.11
N PHE A 616 -27.83 2.35 7.18
CA PHE A 616 -28.25 3.61 7.85
C PHE A 616 -28.29 3.74 9.39
N GLY A 617 -27.52 4.73 9.90
CA GLY A 617 -27.88 5.55 11.07
C GLY A 617 -26.78 5.76 12.14
N ASN A 618 -26.19 6.97 12.18
CA ASN A 618 -25.45 7.58 13.30
C ASN A 618 -24.69 6.67 14.29
N LEU A 619 -23.39 6.45 14.06
CA LEU A 619 -22.48 5.85 15.04
C LEU A 619 -21.60 6.93 15.71
N ILE A 620 -21.95 7.27 16.95
CA ILE A 620 -21.10 8.05 17.86
C ILE A 620 -20.51 7.06 18.88
N GLY A 621 -19.29 6.57 18.64
CA GLY A 621 -18.56 5.75 19.62
C GLY A 621 -17.98 6.63 20.74
N ALA A 622 -18.27 6.30 22.00
CA ALA A 622 -17.70 6.98 23.17
C ALA A 622 -16.28 6.46 23.48
N CYS A 623 -15.36 7.33 23.90
CA CYS A 623 -14.01 6.94 24.35
C CYS A 623 -14.04 5.87 25.48
N PRO A 624 -13.00 5.01 25.61
CA PRO A 624 -12.94 3.99 26.67
C PRO A 624 -13.12 4.59 28.07
N ARG A 625 -13.90 3.91 28.92
CA ARG A 625 -14.16 4.35 30.30
C ARG A 625 -13.85 3.25 31.30
N PHE A 626 -13.04 3.56 32.31
CA PHE A 626 -12.77 2.67 33.43
C PHE A 626 -14.04 2.40 34.24
N ILE A 627 -14.28 1.13 34.54
CA ILE A 627 -15.29 0.66 35.46
C ILE A 627 -14.68 0.76 36.87
N PRO A 628 -15.27 1.56 37.79
CA PRO A 628 -14.76 1.62 39.15
C PRO A 628 -15.01 0.29 39.89
N ASP A 629 -13.95 -0.30 40.43
CA ASP A 629 -13.95 -1.51 41.29
C ASP A 629 -14.79 -1.28 42.57
N ASP A 630 -15.56 -2.30 43.00
CA ASP A 630 -16.50 -2.30 44.14
C ASP A 630 -17.46 -1.09 44.16
N SER A 631 -18.15 -0.84 43.05
CA SER A 631 -18.98 0.35 42.86
C SER A 631 -20.29 0.08 42.12
N THR A 632 -21.38 0.00 42.88
CA THR A 632 -22.78 0.06 42.41
C THR A 632 -23.13 1.32 41.59
N ILE A 633 -22.31 2.36 41.69
CA ILE A 633 -22.45 3.59 40.89
C ILE A 633 -21.99 3.34 39.46
N GLY A 634 -20.98 2.48 39.27
CA GLY A 634 -20.46 2.09 37.97
C GLY A 634 -19.99 3.27 37.12
N VAL A 635 -20.00 3.05 35.81
CA VAL A 635 -19.73 4.03 34.77
C VAL A 635 -20.95 4.16 33.86
N SER A 636 -21.26 5.40 33.47
CA SER A 636 -22.36 5.70 32.54
C SER A 636 -21.81 6.22 31.22
N LEU A 637 -22.29 5.64 30.13
CA LEU A 637 -21.94 5.96 28.75
C LEU A 637 -23.18 6.57 28.09
N PRO A 638 -23.25 7.91 27.98
CA PRO A 638 -24.32 8.57 27.25
C PRO A 638 -24.10 8.39 25.74
N ILE A 639 -25.14 7.94 25.03
CA ILE A 639 -25.19 7.79 23.57
C ILE A 639 -26.23 8.78 23.03
N SER A 640 -25.82 9.68 22.15
CA SER A 640 -26.71 10.69 21.55
C SER A 640 -27.34 10.15 20.26
N VAL A 641 -28.67 10.14 20.19
CA VAL A 641 -29.39 9.76 18.97
C VAL A 641 -30.11 10.99 18.40
N ASP A 642 -29.61 11.50 17.26
CA ASP A 642 -30.19 12.62 16.51
C ASP A 642 -31.09 12.12 15.36
N VAL A 643 -32.37 11.86 15.68
CA VAL A 643 -33.46 11.56 14.73
C VAL A 643 -34.63 12.52 14.95
N ALA A 644 -35.58 12.62 14.00
CA ALA A 644 -36.69 13.56 14.13
C ALA A 644 -37.55 13.24 15.37
N PRO A 645 -38.02 14.24 16.15
CA PRO A 645 -38.62 14.04 17.47
C PRO A 645 -39.97 13.29 17.50
N ASN A 646 -40.51 12.87 16.35
CA ASN A 646 -41.82 12.23 16.24
C ASN A 646 -41.75 10.74 15.83
N GLU A 647 -40.57 10.17 15.65
CA GLU A 647 -40.43 8.76 15.25
C GLU A 647 -40.52 7.82 16.46
N SER A 648 -41.32 6.75 16.34
CA SER A 648 -41.51 5.76 17.41
C SER A 648 -40.62 4.54 17.20
N ILE A 649 -40.03 4.00 18.25
CA ILE A 649 -39.09 2.86 18.17
C ILE A 649 -39.83 1.58 17.77
N ALA A 650 -39.33 0.88 16.74
CA ALA A 650 -39.76 -0.45 16.34
C ALA A 650 -38.95 -1.53 17.06
N SER A 651 -37.63 -1.44 17.05
CA SER A 651 -36.69 -2.37 17.71
C SER A 651 -35.40 -1.69 18.14
N VAL A 652 -34.72 -2.25 19.13
CA VAL A 652 -33.45 -1.77 19.68
C VAL A 652 -32.50 -2.95 19.86
N GLU A 653 -31.25 -2.78 19.46
CA GLU A 653 -30.18 -3.75 19.67
C GLU A 653 -28.99 -3.03 20.30
N LEU A 654 -28.32 -3.67 21.26
CA LEU A 654 -27.17 -3.11 21.97
C LEU A 654 -25.96 -4.04 21.83
N ALA A 655 -24.91 -3.61 21.15
CA ALA A 655 -23.62 -4.31 21.13
C ALA A 655 -22.70 -3.72 22.20
N LEU A 656 -22.07 -4.59 23.00
CA LEU A 656 -21.17 -4.20 24.10
C LEU A 656 -19.86 -4.98 24.06
N ASN A 657 -18.76 -4.23 24.16
CA ASN A 657 -17.42 -4.78 24.37
C ASN A 657 -16.84 -4.26 25.69
N ILE A 658 -16.60 -5.16 26.64
CA ILE A 658 -16.10 -4.85 27.99
C ILE A 658 -14.92 -5.76 28.29
N ALA A 659 -13.74 -5.19 28.52
CA ALA A 659 -12.62 -5.91 29.13
C ALA A 659 -12.79 -5.85 30.65
N HIS A 660 -13.06 -6.98 31.30
CA HIS A 660 -13.16 -7.07 32.77
C HIS A 660 -12.49 -8.35 33.24
N ASP A 661 -11.79 -8.30 34.37
CA ASP A 661 -11.07 -9.46 34.92
C ASP A 661 -12.00 -10.60 35.40
N TRP A 662 -13.23 -10.25 35.79
CA TRP A 662 -14.26 -11.20 36.20
C TRP A 662 -15.66 -10.74 35.80
N VAL A 663 -16.23 -11.31 34.72
CA VAL A 663 -17.54 -10.86 34.20
C VAL A 663 -18.70 -11.15 35.17
N GLY A 664 -18.53 -12.14 36.05
CA GLY A 664 -19.51 -12.51 37.07
C GLY A 664 -19.85 -11.42 38.09
N ASP A 665 -19.13 -10.30 38.09
CA ASP A 665 -19.35 -9.17 39.00
C ASP A 665 -20.08 -7.98 38.35
N LEU A 666 -20.28 -8.05 37.03
CA LEU A 666 -20.86 -6.95 36.25
C LEU A 666 -22.38 -6.93 36.30
N VAL A 667 -22.93 -5.71 36.45
CA VAL A 667 -24.34 -5.39 36.17
C VAL A 667 -24.38 -4.35 35.07
N VAL A 668 -25.15 -4.63 34.01
CA VAL A 668 -25.32 -3.74 32.84
C VAL A 668 -26.78 -3.37 32.68
N THR A 669 -27.04 -2.07 32.51
CA THR A 669 -28.39 -1.52 32.26
C THR A 669 -28.38 -0.55 31.09
N LEU A 670 -29.51 -0.46 30.38
CA LEU A 670 -29.75 0.50 29.31
C LEU A 670 -30.98 1.36 29.66
N GLU A 671 -30.84 2.67 29.61
CA GLU A 671 -31.89 3.66 29.85
C GLU A 671 -32.19 4.48 28.59
N SER A 672 -33.48 4.59 28.23
CA SER A 672 -33.96 5.41 27.11
C SER A 672 -34.07 6.90 27.48
N PRO A 673 -34.10 7.82 26.50
CA PRO A 673 -34.36 9.24 26.73
C PRO A 673 -35.68 9.52 27.47
N ASN A 674 -36.61 8.56 27.40
CA ASN A 674 -37.92 8.62 28.05
C ASN A 674 -37.88 8.14 29.52
N GLY A 675 -36.73 7.65 30.00
CA GLY A 675 -36.49 7.21 31.37
C GLY A 675 -36.87 5.75 31.64
N THR A 676 -37.12 4.96 30.59
CA THR A 676 -37.31 3.51 30.72
C THR A 676 -35.95 2.85 30.86
N THR A 677 -35.74 2.04 31.90
CA THR A 677 -34.47 1.33 32.15
C THR A 677 -34.70 -0.18 32.16
N ILE A 678 -33.89 -0.93 31.43
CA ILE A 678 -33.86 -2.39 31.48
C ILE A 678 -32.48 -2.89 31.90
N THR A 679 -32.45 -4.08 32.52
CA THR A 679 -31.20 -4.77 32.84
C THR A 679 -30.84 -5.73 31.71
N ILE A 680 -29.64 -5.55 31.17
CA ILE A 680 -29.09 -6.37 30.09
C ILE A 680 -28.41 -7.62 30.66
N LEU A 681 -27.67 -7.44 31.76
CA LEU A 681 -26.87 -8.45 32.44
C LEU A 681 -26.84 -8.16 33.95
N ASP A 682 -27.04 -9.15 34.82
CA ASP A 682 -26.85 -9.02 36.28
C ASP A 682 -26.07 -10.23 36.83
N ARG A 683 -24.75 -10.09 36.89
CA ARG A 683 -23.82 -11.07 37.46
C ARG A 683 -24.06 -12.47 36.91
N PRO A 684 -23.80 -12.65 35.60
CA PRO A 684 -24.18 -13.84 34.86
C PRO A 684 -23.55 -15.08 35.49
N GLY A 685 -24.31 -16.18 35.50
CA GLY A 685 -23.91 -17.42 36.17
C GLY A 685 -24.27 -17.52 37.67
N ILE A 686 -25.08 -16.62 38.23
CA ILE A 686 -25.58 -16.72 39.61
C ILE A 686 -27.00 -17.36 39.69
N PRO A 687 -27.22 -18.46 40.44
CA PRO A 687 -26.23 -19.27 41.19
C PRO A 687 -25.68 -20.51 40.44
N SER A 688 -24.35 -20.68 40.55
CA SER A 688 -23.45 -21.82 40.34
C SER A 688 -23.54 -22.67 39.06
N SER A 689 -22.74 -22.30 38.07
CA SER A 689 -21.85 -23.25 37.38
C SER A 689 -20.57 -22.56 36.92
N GLY A 690 -19.54 -22.49 37.77
CA GLY A 690 -18.27 -21.90 37.39
C GLY A 690 -17.17 -22.16 38.41
N PHE A 691 -16.46 -23.28 38.30
CA PHE A 691 -15.16 -23.40 38.94
C PHE A 691 -14.17 -22.50 38.18
N PRO A 692 -13.29 -21.72 38.86
CA PRO A 692 -12.94 -21.81 40.27
C PRO A 692 -13.54 -20.67 41.13
N GLY A 693 -14.85 -20.68 41.43
CA GLY A 693 -15.39 -19.80 42.48
C GLY A 693 -16.88 -20.01 42.76
N PRO A 694 -17.39 -19.73 43.98
CA PRO A 694 -18.80 -19.95 44.30
C PRO A 694 -19.79 -18.89 43.75
N PHE A 695 -19.34 -17.88 42.99
CA PHE A 695 -20.17 -16.77 42.53
C PHE A 695 -19.81 -16.34 41.08
N GLY A 696 -20.78 -16.39 40.16
CA GLY A 696 -20.70 -15.77 38.83
C GLY A 696 -19.83 -16.47 37.77
N CYS A 697 -19.86 -15.92 36.56
CA CYS A 697 -19.06 -16.35 35.42
C CYS A 697 -17.61 -15.87 35.56
N GLY A 698 -16.73 -16.80 35.96
CA GLY A 698 -15.37 -16.48 36.41
C GLY A 698 -14.29 -16.38 35.35
N GLY A 699 -14.55 -15.64 34.28
CA GLY A 699 -13.56 -15.36 33.24
C GLY A 699 -13.63 -13.94 32.72
N GLN A 700 -12.76 -13.65 31.77
CA GLN A 700 -12.47 -12.30 31.33
C GLN A 700 -13.25 -11.94 30.06
N GLY A 701 -13.78 -10.72 30.01
CA GLY A 701 -14.30 -10.09 28.80
C GLY A 701 -15.76 -10.40 28.40
N VAL A 702 -16.46 -9.39 27.90
CA VAL A 702 -17.77 -9.47 27.20
C VAL A 702 -17.60 -8.88 25.80
N ASP A 703 -18.01 -9.59 24.76
CA ASP A 703 -18.12 -9.07 23.39
C ASP A 703 -19.38 -9.63 22.71
N ALA A 704 -20.52 -9.01 23.01
CA ALA A 704 -21.83 -9.58 22.68
C ALA A 704 -22.83 -8.53 22.18
N THR A 705 -23.69 -8.95 21.26
CA THR A 705 -24.84 -8.18 20.79
C THR A 705 -26.10 -8.66 21.48
N PHE A 706 -26.79 -7.75 22.15
CA PHE A 706 -28.01 -8.03 22.89
C PHE A 706 -29.24 -7.64 22.07
N THR A 707 -30.06 -8.63 21.70
CA THR A 707 -31.28 -8.44 20.90
C THR A 707 -32.36 -9.47 21.28
N ASP A 708 -33.63 -9.10 21.11
CA ASP A 708 -34.77 -9.99 21.39
C ASP A 708 -34.86 -11.15 20.37
N SER A 709 -34.17 -11.05 19.23
CA SER A 709 -34.15 -12.05 18.15
C SER A 709 -33.10 -13.16 18.35
N ALA A 710 -32.20 -13.01 19.33
CA ALA A 710 -31.13 -13.96 19.61
C ALA A 710 -31.65 -15.31 20.14
N SER A 711 -30.82 -16.35 20.05
CA SER A 711 -31.22 -17.73 20.41
C SER A 711 -30.81 -18.18 21.82
N SER A 712 -29.85 -17.49 22.46
CA SER A 712 -29.22 -17.91 23.72
C SER A 712 -29.28 -16.82 24.80
N PRO A 713 -29.66 -17.09 26.07
CA PRO A 713 -29.72 -16.07 27.11
C PRO A 713 -28.35 -15.66 27.66
N ALA A 714 -28.15 -14.36 27.84
CA ALA A 714 -26.91 -13.78 28.36
C ALA A 714 -26.51 -14.29 29.75
N GLU A 715 -27.48 -14.48 30.65
CA GLU A 715 -27.25 -14.95 32.02
C GLU A 715 -26.66 -16.36 32.13
N THR A 716 -26.76 -17.13 31.05
CA THR A 716 -26.28 -18.51 30.96
C THR A 716 -25.13 -18.69 29.97
N ALA A 717 -24.75 -17.63 29.26
CA ALA A 717 -23.61 -17.60 28.37
C ALA A 717 -22.34 -17.47 29.21
N CYS A 718 -21.78 -18.60 29.64
CA CYS A 718 -20.50 -18.64 30.34
C CYS A 718 -19.73 -19.87 29.88
N THR A 719 -18.80 -19.69 28.94
CA THR A 719 -18.03 -20.77 28.32
C THR A 719 -16.63 -20.85 28.92
N PRO A 720 -16.35 -21.79 29.84
CA PRO A 720 -15.02 -21.91 30.42
C PRO A 720 -14.04 -22.34 29.32
N ASN A 721 -12.94 -21.60 29.15
CA ASN A 721 -11.88 -21.74 28.14
C ASN A 721 -12.03 -20.93 26.84
N GLN A 722 -12.93 -19.94 26.77
CA GLN A 722 -12.97 -18.96 25.69
C GLN A 722 -12.79 -17.55 26.26
N PHE A 723 -12.09 -16.70 25.49
CA PHE A 723 -11.93 -15.27 25.77
C PHE A 723 -12.40 -14.51 24.51
N PRO A 724 -13.33 -13.55 24.62
CA PRO A 724 -14.08 -13.17 25.83
C PRO A 724 -15.02 -14.29 26.33
N ILE A 725 -15.32 -14.32 27.64
CA ILE A 725 -16.11 -15.41 28.24
C ILE A 725 -17.61 -15.33 27.94
N ILE A 726 -18.10 -14.14 27.57
CA ILE A 726 -19.44 -13.91 27.03
C ILE A 726 -19.28 -13.34 25.63
N ALA A 727 -19.74 -14.04 24.60
CA ALA A 727 -19.61 -13.59 23.21
C ALA A 727 -20.81 -13.98 22.32
N GLY A 728 -21.02 -13.23 21.23
CA GLY A 728 -22.05 -13.48 20.20
C GLY A 728 -23.41 -12.84 20.47
N ASP A 729 -24.44 -13.25 19.71
CA ASP A 729 -25.80 -12.71 19.83
C ASP A 729 -26.56 -13.35 20.99
N LEU A 730 -26.97 -12.55 21.98
CA LEU A 730 -27.55 -13.01 23.24
C LEU A 730 -28.88 -12.31 23.55
N ILE A 731 -29.81 -13.06 24.14
CA ILE A 731 -31.06 -12.52 24.69
C ILE A 731 -30.73 -11.81 26.01
N PRO A 732 -31.00 -10.49 26.16
CA PRO A 732 -30.76 -9.78 27.41
C PRO A 732 -31.62 -10.29 28.56
N LEU A 733 -31.22 -10.02 29.80
CA LEU A 733 -31.95 -10.44 31.00
C LEU A 733 -33.40 -9.88 31.01
N MET A 734 -33.60 -8.66 30.54
CA MET A 734 -34.91 -8.06 30.28
C MET A 734 -35.03 -7.69 28.79
N PRO A 735 -36.21 -7.88 28.17
CA PRO A 735 -36.36 -7.76 26.71
C PRO A 735 -36.23 -6.30 26.21
N MET A 736 -35.58 -6.13 25.06
CA MET A 736 -35.40 -4.84 24.36
C MET A 736 -36.72 -4.24 23.85
N SER A 737 -37.72 -5.09 23.57
CA SER A 737 -39.08 -4.66 23.21
C SER A 737 -39.78 -3.81 24.27
N ALA A 738 -39.21 -3.67 25.47
CA ALA A 738 -39.64 -2.68 26.45
C ALA A 738 -39.57 -1.23 25.92
N PHE A 739 -38.74 -0.95 24.90
CA PHE A 739 -38.61 0.38 24.29
C PHE A 739 -39.54 0.60 23.08
N THR A 740 -40.23 -0.43 22.59
CA THR A 740 -41.08 -0.32 21.42
C THR A 740 -42.20 0.70 21.64
N GLY A 741 -42.32 1.65 20.72
CA GLY A 741 -43.30 2.75 20.76
C GLY A 741 -42.84 4.00 21.51
N GLU A 742 -41.65 4.01 22.13
CA GLU A 742 -41.04 5.23 22.70
C GLU A 742 -40.40 6.11 21.61
N HIS A 743 -39.98 7.33 21.96
CA HIS A 743 -39.30 8.22 21.03
C HIS A 743 -37.80 7.90 20.99
N ALA A 744 -37.22 7.79 19.80
CA ALA A 744 -35.82 7.42 19.63
C ALA A 744 -34.84 8.59 19.89
N ALA A 745 -35.29 9.83 19.67
CA ALA A 745 -34.44 11.03 19.73
C ALA A 745 -34.08 11.42 21.18
N GLY A 746 -32.77 11.56 21.45
CA GLY A 746 -32.28 12.03 22.76
C GLY A 746 -31.06 11.26 23.27
N GLN A 747 -30.79 11.37 24.57
CA GLN A 747 -29.68 10.69 25.24
C GLN A 747 -30.12 9.33 25.77
N TRP A 748 -29.51 8.27 25.25
CA TRP A 748 -29.56 6.93 25.84
C TRP A 748 -28.39 6.76 26.81
N ILE A 749 -28.57 5.99 27.87
CA ILE A 749 -27.52 5.78 28.87
C ILE A 749 -27.30 4.29 29.08
N VAL A 750 -26.13 3.79 28.68
CA VAL A 750 -25.65 2.48 29.12
C VAL A 750 -24.92 2.66 30.44
N LYS A 751 -25.27 1.88 31.46
CA LYS A 751 -24.58 1.91 32.76
C LYS A 751 -24.03 0.52 33.07
N VAL A 752 -22.73 0.46 33.36
CA VAL A 752 -21.99 -0.75 33.73
C VAL A 752 -21.42 -0.57 35.14
N SER A 753 -21.73 -1.45 36.09
CA SER A 753 -21.17 -1.43 37.45
C SER A 753 -20.52 -2.75 37.80
N ASP A 754 -19.43 -2.65 38.57
CA ASP A 754 -18.80 -3.79 39.25
C ASP A 754 -19.31 -3.83 40.69
N GLU A 755 -19.91 -4.95 41.09
CA GLU A 755 -20.52 -5.18 42.40
C GLU A 755 -19.62 -5.98 43.37
N SER A 756 -18.37 -6.21 43.00
CA SER A 756 -17.36 -6.92 43.80
C SER A 756 -16.03 -6.15 43.82
N SER A 757 -15.11 -6.57 44.68
CA SER A 757 -13.81 -5.93 44.87
C SER A 757 -12.67 -6.78 44.28
N TYR A 758 -11.60 -6.14 43.81
CA TYR A 758 -10.30 -6.69 43.35
C TYR A 758 -10.15 -6.95 41.85
N ASP A 759 -11.22 -6.86 41.10
CA ASP A 759 -11.24 -7.06 39.66
C ASP A 759 -11.39 -5.69 38.99
N PHE A 760 -10.73 -5.49 37.86
CA PHE A 760 -10.79 -4.21 37.16
C PHE A 760 -11.31 -4.42 35.75
N GLY A 761 -11.91 -3.37 35.19
CA GLY A 761 -12.26 -3.39 33.79
C GLY A 761 -12.54 -2.04 33.19
N ILE A 762 -12.72 -2.07 31.88
CA ILE A 762 -12.90 -0.93 31.00
C ILE A 762 -14.01 -1.30 30.02
N VAL A 763 -14.98 -0.41 29.84
CA VAL A 763 -15.89 -0.51 28.70
C VAL A 763 -15.13 0.02 27.48
N LEU A 764 -14.91 -0.87 26.51
CA LEU A 764 -14.15 -0.62 25.29
C LEU A 764 -15.03 -0.03 24.19
N ASP A 765 -16.23 -0.58 24.00
CA ASP A 765 -17.23 -0.05 23.06
C ASP A 765 -18.67 -0.34 23.53
N ALA A 766 -19.61 0.52 23.13
CA ALA A 766 -21.03 0.37 23.33
C ALA A 766 -21.79 1.02 22.17
N CYS A 767 -22.48 0.20 21.38
CA CYS A 767 -23.17 0.62 20.17
C CYS A 767 -24.67 0.30 20.27
N LEU A 768 -25.52 1.25 19.92
CA LEU A 768 -26.97 1.10 19.97
C LEU A 768 -27.56 1.25 18.56
N THR A 769 -28.20 0.21 18.07
CA THR A 769 -28.96 0.23 16.81
C THR A 769 -30.43 0.40 17.14
N ILE A 770 -31.06 1.45 16.62
CA ILE A 770 -32.50 1.73 16.81
C ILE A 770 -33.18 1.75 15.46
N THR A 771 -34.22 0.92 15.31
CA THR A 771 -35.12 0.96 14.15
C THR A 771 -36.35 1.77 14.54
N THR A 772 -36.77 2.76 13.74
CA THR A 772 -37.97 3.58 14.00
C THR A 772 -39.09 3.29 12.98
N ASN A 773 -40.34 3.47 13.42
CA ASN A 773 -41.49 3.61 12.54
C ASN A 773 -41.55 5.06 12.09
N ILE A 774 -41.32 5.30 10.79
CA ILE A 774 -41.37 6.62 10.18
C ILE A 774 -42.84 7.01 9.97
N ASP A 775 -43.24 8.18 10.45
CA ASP A 775 -44.55 8.79 10.17
C ASP A 775 -44.31 10.11 9.41
N CYS A 776 -44.39 10.07 8.07
CA CYS A 776 -44.15 11.22 7.20
C CYS A 776 -45.47 11.83 6.70
N ALA A 777 -45.86 12.99 7.23
CA ALA A 777 -46.71 13.92 6.48
C ALA A 777 -45.84 14.60 5.40
N PRO A 778 -46.22 14.57 4.10
CA PRO A 778 -47.57 14.61 3.58
C PRO A 778 -47.94 13.32 2.82
N ASP A 779 -48.46 12.35 3.55
CA ASP A 779 -49.11 11.18 2.99
C ASP A 779 -50.53 11.56 2.52
N LEU A 780 -50.73 11.58 1.19
CA LEU A 780 -51.97 12.06 0.54
C LEU A 780 -53.06 10.99 0.52
N THR A 781 -52.69 9.76 0.85
CA THR A 781 -53.53 8.56 0.76
C THR A 781 -53.90 8.03 2.16
N GLY A 782 -53.15 8.42 3.20
CA GLY A 782 -53.39 8.09 4.60
C GLY A 782 -52.85 6.71 5.01
N GLU A 783 -51.92 6.16 4.23
CA GLU A 783 -51.33 4.83 4.40
C GLU A 783 -49.94 4.82 5.06
N GLY A 784 -49.35 5.98 5.31
CA GLY A 784 -48.15 6.18 6.12
C GLY A 784 -46.81 6.20 5.37
N ASP A 785 -46.79 5.84 4.08
CA ASP A 785 -45.57 5.73 3.28
C ASP A 785 -45.63 6.64 2.05
N LEU A 786 -44.63 7.53 1.87
CA LEU A 786 -44.48 8.32 0.65
C LEU A 786 -44.08 7.43 -0.54
N ASN A 787 -45.06 7.04 -1.34
CA ASN A 787 -44.84 6.07 -2.41
C ASN A 787 -45.50 6.49 -3.74
N PHE A 788 -45.41 5.64 -4.77
CA PHE A 788 -45.98 5.93 -6.09
C PHE A 788 -47.51 6.19 -6.06
N LEU A 789 -48.22 5.66 -5.07
CA LEU A 789 -49.66 5.88 -4.85
C LEU A 789 -49.96 7.33 -4.44
N ASP A 790 -49.11 7.98 -3.65
CA ASP A 790 -49.24 9.42 -3.35
C ASP A 790 -48.92 10.29 -4.55
N VAL A 791 -47.92 9.90 -5.34
CA VAL A 791 -47.59 10.56 -6.61
C VAL A 791 -48.75 10.39 -7.59
N SER A 792 -49.39 9.22 -7.61
CA SER A 792 -50.59 8.93 -8.40
C SER A 792 -51.82 9.70 -7.90
N ALA A 793 -52.00 9.84 -6.58
CA ALA A 793 -53.07 10.62 -5.96
C ALA A 793 -52.90 12.13 -6.24
N PHE A 794 -51.67 12.63 -6.16
CA PHE A 794 -51.31 14.00 -6.53
C PHE A 794 -51.55 14.27 -8.02
N LEU A 795 -51.08 13.39 -8.91
CA LEU A 795 -51.26 13.51 -10.36
C LEU A 795 -52.75 13.39 -10.75
N SER A 796 -53.52 12.57 -10.06
CA SER A 796 -54.96 12.43 -10.25
C SER A 796 -55.73 13.67 -9.78
N ALA A 797 -55.38 14.26 -8.63
CA ALA A 797 -55.97 15.50 -8.14
C ALA A 797 -55.61 16.70 -9.03
N PHE A 798 -54.35 16.75 -9.52
CA PHE A 798 -53.86 17.77 -10.44
C PHE A 798 -54.50 17.67 -11.83
N ALA A 799 -54.71 16.46 -12.36
CA ALA A 799 -55.41 16.21 -13.62
C ALA A 799 -56.91 16.56 -13.54
N ASN A 800 -57.52 16.44 -12.36
CA ASN A 800 -58.95 16.70 -12.14
C ASN A 800 -59.26 18.10 -11.58
N GLN A 801 -58.25 18.95 -11.34
CA GLN A 801 -58.39 20.30 -10.76
C GLN A 801 -59.07 20.33 -9.39
N GLU A 802 -58.90 19.29 -8.58
CA GLU A 802 -59.42 19.21 -7.21
C GLU A 802 -58.51 20.01 -6.25
N PRO A 803 -59.05 20.77 -5.28
CA PRO A 803 -58.23 21.53 -4.33
C PRO A 803 -57.56 20.60 -3.31
N ILE A 804 -56.22 20.54 -3.32
CA ILE A 804 -55.42 19.78 -2.35
C ILE A 804 -55.19 20.66 -1.12
N ALA A 805 -55.77 20.28 0.02
CA ALA A 805 -55.88 21.12 1.21
C ALA A 805 -54.59 21.26 2.05
N ASP A 806 -53.54 20.51 1.73
CA ASP A 806 -52.35 20.38 2.60
C ASP A 806 -51.14 21.24 2.16
N PHE A 807 -51.29 22.03 1.09
CA PHE A 807 -50.26 22.96 0.61
C PHE A 807 -50.64 24.43 0.86
N ALA A 808 -50.68 24.87 2.13
CA ALA A 808 -50.47 26.28 2.56
C ALA A 808 -50.36 26.34 4.10
N PRO A 809 -49.46 27.14 4.72
CA PRO A 809 -48.81 28.38 4.24
C PRO A 809 -47.26 28.32 4.35
N ASP A 810 -46.48 28.77 3.37
CA ASP A 810 -46.00 30.15 3.33
C ASP A 810 -45.52 30.51 1.91
N ASN A 811 -45.98 31.68 1.45
CA ASN A 811 -45.86 32.15 0.08
C ASN A 811 -44.42 32.55 -0.30
N ASN A 812 -43.78 31.82 -1.21
CA ASN A 812 -42.92 32.37 -2.28
C ASN A 812 -42.27 31.26 -3.11
N PHE A 813 -42.78 30.94 -4.30
CA PHE A 813 -41.95 30.68 -5.49
C PHE A 813 -42.81 30.83 -6.75
N ASN A 814 -42.39 31.74 -7.64
CA ASN A 814 -43.06 32.04 -8.90
C ASN A 814 -42.80 30.94 -9.95
N PHE A 815 -43.86 30.62 -10.69
CA PHE A 815 -43.94 29.68 -11.81
C PHE A 815 -42.83 29.86 -12.87
N LEU A 816 -42.14 28.76 -13.20
CA LEU A 816 -41.43 28.58 -14.47
C LEU A 816 -42.42 28.06 -15.53
N ASP A 817 -42.21 28.45 -16.79
CA ASP A 817 -43.16 28.28 -17.89
C ASP A 817 -43.29 26.84 -18.44
N GLU A 818 -44.37 26.64 -19.21
CA GLU A 818 -44.81 25.37 -19.79
C GLU A 818 -43.80 24.77 -20.80
N ASP A 819 -42.92 25.59 -21.39
CA ASP A 819 -41.89 25.16 -22.35
C ASP A 819 -40.68 24.57 -21.63
N THR A 820 -40.35 25.10 -20.45
CA THR A 820 -39.30 24.55 -19.58
C THR A 820 -39.70 23.17 -19.04
N MET A 821 -40.99 22.94 -18.75
CA MET A 821 -41.49 21.66 -18.24
C MET A 821 -41.48 20.55 -19.31
N LYS A 822 -41.76 20.86 -20.59
CA LYS A 822 -41.66 19.89 -21.70
C LYS A 822 -40.22 19.50 -22.04
N ILE A 823 -39.27 20.43 -21.86
CA ILE A 823 -37.83 20.15 -22.05
C ILE A 823 -37.29 19.28 -20.91
N THR A 824 -37.76 19.45 -19.68
CA THR A 824 -37.39 18.60 -18.54
C THR A 824 -38.01 17.20 -18.64
N LEU A 825 -39.26 17.07 -19.10
CA LEU A 825 -39.91 15.77 -19.29
C LEU A 825 -39.26 14.91 -20.39
N ASN A 826 -38.88 15.53 -21.52
CA ASN A 826 -38.14 14.83 -22.58
C ASN A 826 -36.69 14.49 -22.18
N ARG A 827 -36.09 15.22 -21.23
CA ARG A 827 -34.77 14.91 -20.69
C ARG A 827 -34.80 13.81 -19.63
N LEU A 828 -35.89 13.69 -18.87
CA LEU A 828 -36.07 12.57 -17.93
C LEU A 828 -36.34 11.25 -18.65
N ILE A 829 -37.13 11.26 -19.74
CA ILE A 829 -37.41 10.06 -20.53
C ILE A 829 -36.15 9.56 -21.27
N VAL A 830 -35.26 10.47 -21.70
CA VAL A 830 -33.98 10.09 -22.33
C VAL A 830 -32.93 9.65 -21.29
N ALA A 831 -32.96 10.20 -20.08
CA ALA A 831 -32.08 9.79 -18.98
C ALA A 831 -32.46 8.41 -18.41
N SER A 832 -33.76 8.07 -18.34
CA SER A 832 -34.20 6.74 -17.90
C SER A 832 -33.98 5.65 -18.96
N THR A 833 -33.96 5.98 -20.26
CA THR A 833 -33.63 5.02 -21.33
C THR A 833 -32.13 4.76 -21.50
N LEU A 834 -31.25 5.63 -20.96
CA LEU A 834 -29.80 5.42 -20.98
C LEU A 834 -29.26 4.77 -19.70
N ALA A 835 -29.96 4.92 -18.57
CA ALA A 835 -29.63 4.22 -17.32
C ALA A 835 -30.06 2.74 -17.34
N ALA A 836 -31.19 2.41 -17.99
CA ALA A 836 -31.63 1.01 -18.14
C ALA A 836 -30.84 0.24 -19.21
N ALA A 837 -30.20 0.93 -20.17
CA ALA A 837 -29.39 0.29 -21.21
C ALA A 837 -27.92 0.03 -20.80
N ALA A 838 -27.44 0.63 -19.71
CA ALA A 838 -26.10 0.41 -19.18
C ALA A 838 -26.06 -0.59 -18.00
N ALA A 839 -27.22 -1.00 -17.49
CA ALA A 839 -27.36 -2.04 -16.45
C ALA A 839 -27.80 -3.41 -17.02
N MET A 840 -27.88 -3.56 -18.34
CA MET A 840 -28.23 -4.81 -19.03
C MET A 840 -27.26 -5.11 -20.18
N THR A 841 -25.97 -5.14 -19.87
CA THR A 841 -24.97 -5.81 -20.72
C THR A 841 -24.26 -6.84 -19.87
N HIS A 842 -24.65 -8.11 -20.06
CA HIS A 842 -24.08 -9.34 -19.52
C HIS A 842 -23.87 -9.38 -17.99
N ALA A 843 -24.95 -9.64 -17.23
CA ALA A 843 -24.76 -10.24 -15.91
C ALA A 843 -24.31 -11.69 -16.14
N GLN A 844 -23.00 -11.93 -16.16
CA GLN A 844 -22.50 -13.28 -15.93
C GLN A 844 -22.66 -13.59 -14.46
N GLU A 845 -23.22 -14.76 -14.17
CA GLU A 845 -23.52 -15.17 -12.81
C GLU A 845 -22.46 -16.17 -12.34
N TYR A 846 -21.89 -15.90 -11.16
CA TYR A 846 -21.08 -16.87 -10.44
C TYR A 846 -22.00 -17.79 -9.63
N SER A 847 -21.94 -19.09 -9.91
CA SER A 847 -22.67 -20.13 -9.19
C SER A 847 -21.80 -20.75 -8.10
N ASN A 848 -22.37 -20.88 -6.91
CA ASN A 848 -21.75 -21.55 -5.77
C ASN A 848 -22.09 -23.05 -5.68
N THR A 849 -22.63 -23.65 -6.74
CA THR A 849 -23.03 -25.07 -6.77
C THR A 849 -21.89 -26.02 -6.38
N LEU A 850 -20.65 -25.70 -6.73
CA LEU A 850 -19.46 -26.47 -6.32
C LEU A 850 -18.94 -26.10 -4.91
N GLY A 851 -19.36 -24.95 -4.38
CA GLY A 851 -18.86 -24.30 -3.18
C GLY A 851 -19.67 -24.56 -1.91
N ASP A 852 -20.85 -25.20 -1.99
CA ASP A 852 -21.70 -25.50 -0.82
C ASP A 852 -22.06 -27.01 -0.68
N PRO A 853 -21.37 -27.80 0.17
CA PRO A 853 -20.11 -27.47 0.83
C PRO A 853 -18.91 -27.74 -0.09
N GLY A 854 -18.08 -26.72 -0.30
CA GLY A 854 -16.84 -26.80 -1.06
C GLY A 854 -15.68 -27.33 -0.22
N PHE A 855 -14.51 -26.71 -0.37
CA PHE A 855 -13.28 -27.18 0.27
C PHE A 855 -12.92 -26.38 1.54
N THR A 856 -12.27 -27.05 2.49
CA THR A 856 -11.63 -26.41 3.65
C THR A 856 -10.11 -26.54 3.54
N GLY A 857 -9.33 -25.56 3.98
CA GLY A 857 -7.87 -25.59 3.88
C GLY A 857 -7.32 -24.45 3.02
N SER A 858 -6.18 -24.68 2.36
CA SER A 858 -5.40 -23.61 1.74
C SER A 858 -5.88 -23.24 0.34
N TYR A 859 -5.86 -24.16 -0.63
CA TYR A 859 -6.16 -23.84 -2.03
C TYR A 859 -6.44 -25.06 -2.92
N VAL A 860 -7.17 -24.84 -4.02
CA VAL A 860 -7.22 -25.72 -5.20
C VAL A 860 -6.13 -25.26 -6.18
N ALA A 861 -5.28 -26.18 -6.64
CA ALA A 861 -4.14 -25.91 -7.51
C ALA A 861 -4.35 -26.39 -8.95
N GLY A 862 -5.21 -27.40 -9.15
CA GLY A 862 -5.50 -27.95 -10.47
C GLY A 862 -6.89 -28.56 -10.53
N LEU A 863 -7.48 -28.53 -11.72
CA LEU A 863 -8.78 -29.11 -12.04
C LEU A 863 -8.63 -30.01 -13.28
N SER A 864 -9.36 -31.12 -13.33
CA SER A 864 -9.40 -31.97 -14.52
C SER A 864 -10.75 -32.67 -14.66
N VAL A 865 -11.09 -33.09 -15.88
CA VAL A 865 -12.26 -33.91 -16.16
C VAL A 865 -11.80 -35.31 -16.53
N HIS A 866 -12.45 -36.33 -15.97
CA HIS A 866 -12.16 -37.73 -16.27
C HIS A 866 -13.44 -38.56 -16.27
N ASP A 867 -13.58 -39.45 -17.26
CA ASP A 867 -14.67 -40.42 -17.36
C ASP A 867 -14.21 -41.79 -16.85
N ASP A 868 -14.67 -42.18 -15.67
CA ASP A 868 -14.39 -43.49 -15.07
C ASP A 868 -15.31 -44.61 -15.60
N GLY A 869 -15.99 -44.36 -16.72
CA GLY A 869 -17.00 -45.23 -17.32
C GLY A 869 -18.40 -45.09 -16.72
N SER A 870 -18.58 -44.18 -15.76
CA SER A 870 -19.89 -43.75 -15.25
C SER A 870 -20.37 -42.40 -15.81
N GLY A 871 -19.55 -41.76 -16.65
CA GLY A 871 -19.73 -40.41 -17.16
C GLY A 871 -18.62 -39.47 -16.69
N GLU A 872 -18.46 -38.35 -17.39
CA GLU A 872 -17.47 -37.32 -17.08
C GLU A 872 -17.66 -36.75 -15.68
N SER A 873 -16.60 -36.76 -14.89
CA SER A 873 -16.59 -36.24 -13.53
C SER A 873 -15.46 -35.22 -13.37
N LEU A 874 -15.75 -34.13 -12.68
CA LEU A 874 -14.76 -33.11 -12.35
C LEU A 874 -13.92 -33.56 -11.14
N PHE A 875 -12.61 -33.38 -11.25
CA PHE A 875 -11.64 -33.64 -10.20
C PHE A 875 -10.93 -32.35 -9.81
N ALA A 876 -10.68 -32.19 -8.52
CA ALA A 876 -9.90 -31.09 -7.98
C ALA A 876 -8.69 -31.64 -7.21
N VAL A 877 -7.55 -30.96 -7.34
CA VAL A 877 -6.32 -31.25 -6.58
C VAL A 877 -5.78 -29.99 -5.93
N GLY A 878 -5.07 -30.13 -4.82
CA GLY A 878 -4.51 -28.99 -4.12
C GLY A 878 -4.08 -29.29 -2.69
N SER A 879 -4.17 -28.26 -1.85
CA SER A 879 -3.94 -28.35 -0.41
C SER A 879 -5.26 -28.04 0.32
N PHE A 880 -6.14 -29.03 0.39
CA PHE A 880 -7.46 -28.90 0.99
C PHE A 880 -7.93 -30.19 1.68
N ASN A 881 -9.07 -30.10 2.35
CA ASN A 881 -9.84 -31.18 2.94
C ASN A 881 -11.31 -31.05 2.51
N ILE A 882 -11.98 -32.20 2.36
CA ILE A 882 -13.39 -32.30 1.96
C ILE A 882 -14.28 -32.23 3.21
N PHE A 883 -15.37 -31.47 3.15
CA PHE A 883 -16.31 -31.31 4.25
C PHE A 883 -17.00 -32.65 4.62
N GLY A 884 -17.04 -33.01 5.91
CA GLY A 884 -17.71 -34.23 6.40
C GLY A 884 -16.99 -35.56 6.10
N GLY A 885 -15.90 -35.55 5.33
CA GLY A 885 -15.06 -36.71 5.05
C GLY A 885 -14.07 -36.96 6.20
N GLY A 886 -14.30 -37.99 7.02
CA GLY A 886 -13.45 -38.30 8.17
C GLY A 886 -11.95 -38.46 7.81
N SER A 887 -11.10 -37.88 8.66
CA SER A 887 -9.61 -37.87 8.69
C SER A 887 -8.87 -37.05 7.62
N SER A 888 -8.02 -36.16 8.15
CA SER A 888 -6.98 -35.32 7.53
C SER A 888 -6.33 -35.87 6.24
N GLY A 889 -6.38 -35.07 5.17
CA GLY A 889 -5.55 -35.26 3.96
C GLY A 889 -6.29 -35.78 2.72
N SER A 890 -7.30 -35.04 2.24
CA SER A 890 -7.90 -35.31 0.92
C SER A 890 -7.45 -34.23 -0.07
N GLN A 891 -6.20 -34.30 -0.54
CA GLN A 891 -5.62 -33.39 -1.55
C GLN A 891 -6.07 -33.70 -2.99
N ILE A 892 -7.09 -34.54 -3.12
CA ILE A 892 -7.78 -34.88 -4.37
C ILE A 892 -9.26 -35.17 -4.06
N ALA A 893 -10.16 -34.64 -4.87
CA ALA A 893 -11.60 -34.84 -4.76
C ALA A 893 -12.24 -35.03 -6.13
N ARG A 894 -13.35 -35.78 -6.18
CA ARG A 894 -14.20 -36.00 -7.35
C ARG A 894 -15.59 -35.44 -7.09
N TRP A 895 -16.12 -34.66 -8.01
CA TRP A 895 -17.50 -34.21 -7.98
C TRP A 895 -18.42 -35.36 -8.38
N ASP A 896 -19.47 -35.62 -7.59
CA ASP A 896 -20.46 -36.68 -7.89
C ASP A 896 -21.77 -36.16 -8.49
N GLY A 897 -21.82 -34.87 -8.83
CA GLY A 897 -23.03 -34.17 -9.26
C GLY A 897 -23.79 -33.47 -8.12
N SER A 898 -23.40 -33.70 -6.86
CA SER A 898 -24.04 -33.06 -5.70
C SER A 898 -23.07 -32.64 -4.60
N MET A 899 -21.97 -33.36 -4.43
CA MET A 899 -20.96 -33.06 -3.42
C MET A 899 -19.60 -33.61 -3.83
N TRP A 900 -18.55 -33.02 -3.26
CA TRP A 900 -17.19 -33.51 -3.41
C TRP A 900 -16.97 -34.79 -2.62
N GLN A 901 -16.44 -35.82 -3.29
CA GLN A 901 -16.11 -37.12 -2.72
C GLN A 901 -14.60 -37.36 -2.73
N PRO A 902 -14.02 -38.00 -1.70
CA PRO A 902 -12.63 -38.41 -1.73
C PRO A 902 -12.39 -39.51 -2.78
N VAL A 903 -11.26 -39.44 -3.48
CA VAL A 903 -10.80 -40.53 -4.36
C VAL A 903 -10.02 -41.56 -3.54
N GLY A 904 -10.63 -42.73 -3.31
CA GLY A 904 -10.06 -43.73 -2.39
C GLY A 904 -10.04 -43.21 -0.95
N SER A 905 -8.89 -43.26 -0.27
CA SER A 905 -8.70 -42.59 1.02
C SER A 905 -7.86 -41.29 0.92
N GLY A 906 -7.76 -40.72 -0.28
CA GLY A 906 -7.04 -39.46 -0.54
C GLY A 906 -5.51 -39.59 -0.66
N LEU A 907 -4.89 -38.43 -0.88
CA LEU A 907 -3.44 -38.22 -0.92
C LEU A 907 -3.02 -37.40 0.31
N THR A 908 -1.95 -37.81 0.99
CA THR A 908 -1.60 -37.30 2.33
C THR A 908 -0.14 -36.85 2.42
N GLY A 909 0.16 -35.93 3.34
CA GLY A 909 1.53 -35.51 3.68
C GLY A 909 2.11 -34.41 2.79
N GLY A 910 1.28 -33.47 2.30
CA GLY A 910 1.74 -32.30 1.54
C GLY A 910 0.68 -31.68 0.63
N TYR A 911 0.90 -31.64 -0.69
CA TYR A 911 -0.04 -31.05 -1.67
C TYR A 911 0.07 -31.71 -3.05
N THR A 912 -0.99 -31.61 -3.84
CA THR A 912 -1.06 -32.09 -5.21
C THR A 912 -1.20 -30.90 -6.16
N ASN A 913 -0.42 -30.87 -7.24
CA ASN A 913 -0.37 -29.76 -8.19
C ASN A 913 -1.14 -30.08 -9.47
N ALA A 914 -0.97 -31.30 -10.00
CA ALA A 914 -1.52 -31.69 -11.29
C ALA A 914 -2.21 -33.05 -11.23
N VAL A 915 -3.18 -33.22 -12.13
CA VAL A 915 -3.92 -34.46 -12.33
C VAL A 915 -4.29 -34.59 -13.81
N THR A 916 -4.07 -35.77 -14.40
CA THR A 916 -4.45 -36.03 -15.80
C THR A 916 -4.87 -37.49 -15.96
N GLU A 917 -5.55 -37.80 -17.05
CA GLU A 917 -5.86 -39.18 -17.43
C GLU A 917 -4.77 -39.74 -18.35
N PHE A 918 -4.32 -40.97 -18.10
CA PHE A 918 -3.44 -41.68 -19.02
C PHE A 918 -3.74 -43.18 -18.99
N GLN A 919 -4.09 -43.74 -20.16
CA GLN A 919 -4.42 -45.16 -20.34
C GLN A 919 -5.54 -45.65 -19.39
N ASP A 920 -6.64 -44.90 -19.32
CA ASP A 920 -7.80 -45.12 -18.44
C ASP A 920 -7.52 -44.99 -16.93
N ASP A 921 -6.28 -44.66 -16.52
CA ASP A 921 -5.92 -44.39 -15.13
C ASP A 921 -5.83 -42.87 -14.87
N LEU A 922 -6.31 -42.43 -13.71
CA LEU A 922 -6.11 -41.06 -13.25
C LEU A 922 -4.75 -40.92 -12.57
N ILE A 923 -3.88 -40.05 -13.07
CA ILE A 923 -2.54 -39.81 -12.56
C ILE A 923 -2.53 -38.53 -11.74
N ALA A 924 -2.03 -38.57 -10.51
CA ALA A 924 -1.90 -37.42 -9.63
C ALA A 924 -0.44 -37.14 -9.29
N ALA A 925 -0.03 -35.87 -9.38
CA ALA A 925 1.34 -35.40 -9.23
C ALA A 925 1.45 -34.20 -8.26
N GLY A 926 2.49 -34.18 -7.44
CA GLY A 926 2.74 -33.06 -6.50
C GLY A 926 3.88 -33.31 -5.52
N TYR A 927 3.69 -32.81 -4.30
CA TYR A 927 4.55 -33.02 -3.14
C TYR A 927 3.74 -33.69 -2.02
N PHE A 928 3.38 -34.96 -2.18
CA PHE A 928 2.65 -35.73 -1.16
C PHE A 928 3.43 -36.98 -0.74
N ASP A 929 3.25 -37.43 0.50
CA ASP A 929 4.00 -38.54 1.08
C ASP A 929 3.42 -39.91 0.70
N SER A 930 2.11 -40.02 0.53
CA SER A 930 1.47 -41.28 0.11
C SER A 930 0.06 -41.11 -0.46
N ALA A 931 -0.29 -41.99 -1.41
CA ALA A 931 -1.64 -42.22 -1.90
C ALA A 931 -2.27 -43.41 -1.17
N SER A 932 -3.26 -43.15 -0.30
CA SER A 932 -3.97 -44.19 0.47
C SER A 932 -3.06 -45.21 1.19
N GLY A 933 -1.89 -44.77 1.67
CA GLY A 933 -0.91 -45.62 2.37
C GLY A 933 -0.20 -46.66 1.48
N VAL A 934 -0.33 -46.56 0.16
CA VAL A 934 0.35 -47.44 -0.80
C VAL A 934 1.84 -47.10 -0.81
N ALA A 935 2.69 -48.08 -0.49
CA ALA A 935 4.14 -47.87 -0.48
C ALA A 935 4.65 -47.52 -1.90
N GLY A 936 5.54 -46.53 -1.99
CA GLY A 936 6.13 -46.09 -3.27
C GLY A 936 5.33 -45.03 -4.03
N SER A 937 4.11 -44.71 -3.57
CA SER A 937 3.21 -43.75 -4.22
C SER A 937 3.47 -42.28 -3.86
N ALA A 938 4.60 -41.93 -3.26
CA ALA A 938 4.89 -40.54 -2.90
C ALA A 938 5.04 -39.68 -4.16
N LYS A 939 4.46 -38.49 -4.16
CA LYS A 939 4.56 -37.43 -5.19
C LYS A 939 3.94 -37.75 -6.55
N LEU A 940 3.88 -39.02 -6.97
CA LEU A 940 3.28 -39.46 -8.21
C LEU A 940 2.58 -40.81 -8.01
N ALA A 941 1.27 -40.87 -8.29
CA ALA A 941 0.46 -42.06 -8.10
C ALA A 941 -0.61 -42.16 -9.20
N ARG A 942 -1.07 -43.40 -9.49
CA ARG A 942 -2.14 -43.66 -10.46
C ARG A 942 -3.33 -44.35 -9.82
N TRP A 943 -4.54 -44.00 -10.22
CA TRP A 943 -5.80 -44.57 -9.75
C TRP A 943 -6.46 -45.36 -10.87
N ASP A 944 -6.67 -46.66 -10.64
CA ASP A 944 -7.21 -47.61 -11.64
C ASP A 944 -8.75 -47.68 -11.67
N GLY A 945 -9.42 -46.63 -11.18
CA GLY A 945 -10.86 -46.61 -10.92
C GLY A 945 -11.26 -47.25 -9.58
N THR A 946 -10.41 -48.07 -8.95
CA THR A 946 -10.72 -48.75 -7.69
C THR A 946 -9.66 -48.59 -6.61
N ASN A 947 -8.37 -48.55 -6.96
CA ASN A 947 -7.25 -48.49 -6.03
C ASN A 947 -6.16 -47.54 -6.54
N TRP A 948 -5.48 -46.91 -5.59
CA TRP A 948 -4.22 -46.23 -5.85
C TRP A 948 -3.10 -47.25 -6.06
N ASN A 949 -2.27 -47.01 -7.07
CA ASN A 949 -1.11 -47.81 -7.42
C ASN A 949 0.13 -46.91 -7.47
N SER A 950 1.27 -47.45 -7.02
CA SER A 950 2.58 -46.80 -7.17
C SER A 950 2.96 -46.74 -8.65
N MET A 951 3.55 -45.62 -9.06
CA MET A 951 4.27 -45.52 -10.34
C MET A 951 5.79 -45.70 -10.17
N ASP A 952 6.23 -46.02 -8.95
CA ASP A 952 7.63 -46.22 -8.56
C ASP A 952 8.52 -45.05 -8.98
N ALA A 953 8.05 -43.81 -8.76
CA ALA A 953 8.79 -42.57 -9.01
C ALA A 953 9.46 -42.08 -7.72
N GLN A 954 10.69 -42.49 -7.49
CA GLN A 954 11.48 -42.15 -6.30
C GLN A 954 12.63 -41.20 -6.69
N SER A 955 12.87 -40.13 -5.95
CA SER A 955 14.13 -39.38 -6.04
C SER A 955 14.75 -39.22 -4.66
N GLU A 956 16.08 -39.35 -4.58
CA GLU A 956 16.84 -39.33 -3.33
C GLU A 956 17.30 -37.92 -2.90
N ILE A 957 16.97 -36.87 -3.66
CA ILE A 957 17.40 -35.49 -3.38
C ILE A 957 16.25 -34.72 -2.69
N PHE A 958 16.56 -34.02 -1.60
CA PHE A 958 15.59 -33.25 -0.80
C PHE A 958 14.96 -32.10 -1.63
N LEU A 959 13.62 -31.98 -1.58
CA LEU A 959 12.73 -30.94 -2.17
C LEU A 959 12.18 -31.14 -3.60
N ASN A 960 12.06 -32.38 -4.10
CA ASN A 960 11.44 -32.58 -5.42
C ASN A 960 9.90 -32.51 -5.41
N SER A 961 9.31 -31.72 -6.31
CA SER A 961 7.86 -31.60 -6.56
C SER A 961 7.57 -31.70 -8.06
N PHE A 962 6.50 -32.42 -8.42
CA PHE A 962 5.98 -32.44 -9.79
C PHE A 962 4.91 -31.35 -9.92
N TRP A 963 4.93 -30.62 -11.03
CA TRP A 963 4.11 -29.44 -11.24
C TRP A 963 3.09 -29.63 -12.34
N ASP A 964 3.42 -30.41 -13.36
CA ASP A 964 2.53 -30.61 -14.50
C ASP A 964 2.67 -32.01 -15.13
N LEU A 965 1.59 -32.45 -15.78
CA LEU A 965 1.41 -33.75 -16.41
C LEU A 965 0.73 -33.59 -17.77
N GLU A 966 1.43 -33.94 -18.85
CA GLU A 966 0.91 -33.79 -20.21
C GLU A 966 0.95 -35.11 -20.97
N VAL A 967 -0.17 -35.49 -21.62
CA VAL A 967 -0.23 -36.70 -22.45
C VAL A 967 0.01 -36.32 -23.89
N TYR A 968 1.15 -36.74 -24.43
CA TYR A 968 1.58 -36.35 -25.78
C TYR A 968 1.83 -37.58 -26.65
N ASP A 969 1.20 -37.60 -27.83
CA ASP A 969 1.49 -38.56 -28.90
C ASP A 969 2.40 -37.91 -29.94
N ASP A 970 3.63 -38.40 -30.04
CA ASP A 970 4.62 -37.95 -31.03
C ASP A 970 4.36 -38.53 -32.44
N GLY A 971 3.28 -39.30 -32.61
CA GLY A 971 2.89 -39.97 -33.85
C GLY A 971 3.77 -41.16 -34.21
N ILE A 972 4.74 -41.52 -33.37
CA ILE A 972 5.71 -42.61 -33.60
C ILE A 972 5.58 -43.69 -32.54
N THR A 973 5.50 -43.28 -31.28
CA THR A 973 5.52 -44.15 -30.09
C THR A 973 4.15 -44.31 -29.44
N GLY A 974 3.13 -43.59 -29.93
CA GLY A 974 1.81 -43.51 -29.33
C GLY A 974 1.80 -42.53 -28.16
N GLU A 975 0.65 -42.44 -27.49
CA GLU A 975 0.49 -41.60 -26.29
C GLU A 975 1.47 -41.99 -25.19
N GLN A 976 2.16 -40.98 -24.65
CA GLN A 976 3.05 -41.11 -23.50
C GLN A 976 2.72 -40.02 -22.49
N LEU A 977 2.91 -40.33 -21.21
CA LEU A 977 2.74 -39.36 -20.13
C LEU A 977 4.06 -38.63 -19.89
N TYR A 978 4.07 -37.31 -20.05
CA TYR A 978 5.17 -36.43 -19.72
C TYR A 978 4.93 -35.82 -18.34
N ILE A 979 5.99 -35.74 -17.56
CA ILE A 979 5.95 -35.30 -16.17
C ILE A 979 6.97 -34.19 -16.04
N ALA A 980 6.54 -33.01 -15.58
CA ALA A 980 7.37 -31.84 -15.37
C ALA A 980 7.43 -31.44 -13.89
N GLY A 981 8.50 -30.76 -13.50
CA GLY A 981 8.59 -30.14 -12.18
C GLY A 981 9.98 -29.70 -11.77
N ASN A 982 10.16 -29.56 -10.46
CA ASN A 982 11.44 -29.26 -9.82
C ASN A 982 11.99 -30.56 -9.24
N TYR A 983 12.77 -31.30 -10.03
CA TYR A 983 13.44 -32.51 -9.60
C TYR A 983 14.73 -32.77 -10.38
N GLY A 984 15.81 -33.10 -9.67
CA GLY A 984 17.14 -33.31 -10.27
C GLY A 984 17.42 -34.72 -10.80
N ASP A 985 16.58 -35.69 -10.43
CA ASP A 985 16.63 -37.06 -10.90
C ASP A 985 15.26 -37.73 -10.71
N LEU A 986 15.00 -38.77 -11.49
CA LEU A 986 13.91 -39.71 -11.27
C LEU A 986 14.48 -41.12 -11.22
N ASN A 987 14.16 -41.86 -10.16
CA ASN A 987 14.64 -43.22 -9.89
C ASN A 987 16.17 -43.34 -9.85
N GLY A 988 16.87 -42.34 -9.33
CA GLY A 988 18.33 -42.30 -9.27
C GLY A 988 18.99 -42.08 -10.64
N ASN A 989 18.20 -41.77 -11.68
CA ASN A 989 18.69 -41.50 -13.02
C ASN A 989 18.71 -40.00 -13.30
N LEU A 990 19.91 -39.41 -13.24
CA LEU A 990 20.17 -37.99 -13.54
C LEU A 990 19.84 -37.57 -14.98
N ALA A 991 19.56 -38.52 -15.88
CA ALA A 991 19.06 -38.19 -17.22
C ALA A 991 17.55 -37.88 -17.22
N LEU A 992 16.83 -38.24 -16.16
CA LEU A 992 15.42 -37.95 -15.95
C LEU A 992 15.33 -36.73 -15.03
N ASP A 993 15.58 -35.55 -15.58
CA ASP A 993 15.83 -34.31 -14.85
C ASP A 993 14.82 -33.25 -15.30
N HIS A 994 13.98 -32.76 -14.37
CA HIS A 994 12.88 -31.80 -14.53
C HIS A 994 11.78 -32.16 -15.56
N ILE A 995 12.07 -32.96 -16.59
CA ILE A 995 11.11 -33.55 -17.52
C ILE A 995 11.45 -35.03 -17.77
N ALA A 996 10.47 -35.90 -17.62
CA ALA A 996 10.57 -37.33 -17.92
C ALA A 996 9.29 -37.80 -18.65
N LYS A 997 9.41 -38.85 -19.46
CA LYS A 997 8.25 -39.46 -20.12
C LYS A 997 8.07 -40.92 -19.74
N TRP A 998 6.82 -41.37 -19.62
CA TRP A 998 6.42 -42.70 -19.21
C TRP A 998 5.54 -43.36 -20.28
N ASP A 999 5.90 -44.58 -20.69
CA ASP A 999 5.22 -45.33 -21.77
C ASP A 999 4.13 -46.30 -21.25
N GLY A 1000 3.75 -46.17 -19.97
CA GLY A 1000 2.90 -47.14 -19.26
C GLY A 1000 3.69 -48.24 -18.53
N THR A 1001 5.01 -48.37 -18.77
CA THR A 1001 5.87 -49.34 -18.11
C THR A 1001 7.21 -48.77 -17.65
N ASN A 1002 7.86 -47.92 -18.44
CA ASN A 1002 9.22 -47.42 -18.22
C ASN A 1002 9.32 -45.91 -18.36
N TYR A 1003 10.21 -45.31 -17.56
CA TYR A 1003 10.59 -43.92 -17.70
C TYR A 1003 11.75 -43.74 -18.70
N SER A 1004 11.68 -42.70 -19.51
CA SER A 1004 12.76 -42.29 -20.40
C SER A 1004 12.95 -40.76 -20.42
N ALA A 1005 14.17 -40.34 -20.78
CA ALA A 1005 14.56 -38.93 -20.77
C ALA A 1005 13.97 -38.19 -21.96
N VAL A 1006 13.65 -36.90 -21.77
CA VAL A 1006 13.14 -36.02 -22.82
C VAL A 1006 14.21 -35.00 -23.19
N GLY A 1007 15.12 -35.40 -24.08
CA GLY A 1007 15.93 -34.43 -24.82
C GLY A 1007 17.18 -33.82 -24.15
N GLY A 1008 17.63 -34.29 -22.98
CA GLY A 1008 18.87 -33.85 -22.32
C GLY A 1008 18.64 -33.05 -21.04
N THR A 1009 19.69 -32.50 -20.42
CA THR A 1009 19.60 -31.81 -19.11
C THR A 1009 19.02 -30.40 -19.23
N ILE A 1010 18.31 -29.97 -18.19
CA ILE A 1010 17.79 -28.61 -18.03
C ILE A 1010 18.75 -27.81 -17.14
N GLY A 1011 18.92 -26.52 -17.40
CA GLY A 1011 19.89 -25.69 -16.68
C GLY A 1011 19.56 -24.21 -16.68
N GLY A 1012 20.20 -23.46 -15.79
CA GLY A 1012 19.99 -22.02 -15.64
C GLY A 1012 19.53 -21.58 -14.24
N ALA A 1013 18.50 -20.72 -14.19
CA ALA A 1013 18.09 -19.99 -12.99
C ALA A 1013 17.56 -20.91 -11.88
N VAL A 1014 17.98 -20.66 -10.62
CA VAL A 1014 17.57 -21.44 -9.44
C VAL A 1014 16.44 -20.71 -8.67
N PRO A 1015 15.37 -21.40 -8.22
CA PRO A 1015 15.07 -22.81 -8.48
C PRO A 1015 14.79 -23.08 -9.97
N LEU A 1016 15.37 -24.17 -10.48
CA LEU A 1016 15.04 -24.69 -11.80
C LEU A 1016 13.71 -25.42 -11.70
N ILE A 1017 12.80 -25.09 -12.60
CA ILE A 1017 11.46 -25.67 -12.57
C ILE A 1017 10.83 -25.56 -13.96
N VAL A 1018 10.24 -26.67 -14.42
CA VAL A 1018 9.30 -26.66 -15.53
C VAL A 1018 7.92 -26.65 -14.90
N LEU A 1019 7.17 -25.60 -15.19
CA LEU A 1019 5.88 -25.32 -14.56
C LEU A 1019 4.72 -25.80 -15.42
N ASP A 1020 4.92 -25.89 -16.73
CA ASP A 1020 3.86 -26.21 -17.68
C ASP A 1020 4.41 -26.92 -18.94
N LEU A 1021 3.69 -27.93 -19.40
CA LEU A 1021 3.88 -28.67 -20.63
C LEU A 1021 2.58 -28.62 -21.42
N HIS A 1022 2.66 -28.15 -22.66
CA HIS A 1022 1.47 -28.00 -23.50
C HIS A 1022 1.73 -28.54 -24.90
N GLN A 1023 0.81 -29.31 -25.47
CA GLN A 1023 0.92 -29.73 -26.86
C GLN A 1023 0.10 -28.81 -27.78
N ALA A 1024 0.64 -28.47 -28.95
CA ALA A 1024 -0.12 -27.74 -29.97
C ALA A 1024 0.38 -28.03 -31.39
N ASP A 1025 -0.53 -28.04 -32.36
CA ASP A 1025 -0.21 -28.06 -33.80
C ASP A 1025 -0.45 -26.67 -34.42
N LEU A 1026 0.60 -25.86 -34.48
CA LEU A 1026 0.56 -24.53 -35.07
C LEU A 1026 0.78 -24.55 -36.61
N GLY A 1027 0.37 -25.64 -37.29
CA GLY A 1027 0.47 -25.80 -38.75
C GLY A 1027 1.76 -26.48 -39.24
N GLY A 1028 2.54 -27.07 -38.33
CA GLY A 1028 3.81 -27.75 -38.59
C GLY A 1028 3.83 -29.23 -38.17
N GLY A 1029 2.73 -29.74 -37.63
CA GLY A 1029 2.64 -30.99 -36.87
C GLY A 1029 2.56 -30.70 -35.37
N ASN A 1030 2.02 -31.65 -34.61
CA ASN A 1030 1.91 -31.56 -33.17
C ASN A 1030 3.29 -31.48 -32.52
N LEU A 1031 3.51 -30.47 -31.68
CA LEU A 1031 4.75 -30.25 -30.93
C LEU A 1031 4.43 -30.18 -29.44
N LEU A 1032 5.39 -30.57 -28.60
CA LEU A 1032 5.31 -30.38 -27.16
C LEU A 1032 6.08 -29.12 -26.77
N TYR A 1033 5.47 -28.24 -26.00
CA TYR A 1033 6.07 -27.02 -25.48
C TYR A 1033 6.37 -27.19 -24.00
N ALA A 1034 7.43 -26.56 -23.52
CA ALA A 1034 7.78 -26.52 -22.10
C ALA A 1034 7.99 -25.08 -21.65
N GLY A 1035 7.25 -24.68 -20.62
CA GLY A 1035 7.32 -23.38 -19.97
C GLY A 1035 7.80 -23.50 -18.52
N GLY A 1036 8.58 -22.53 -18.05
CA GLY A 1036 9.00 -22.49 -16.66
C GLY A 1036 10.11 -21.49 -16.39
N ARG A 1037 10.97 -21.82 -15.42
CA ARG A 1037 12.16 -21.05 -15.07
C ARG A 1037 13.41 -21.85 -15.40
N PHE A 1038 13.93 -21.64 -16.61
CA PHE A 1038 15.16 -22.25 -17.10
C PHE A 1038 15.82 -21.36 -18.16
N LEU A 1039 17.13 -21.52 -18.37
CA LEU A 1039 17.88 -20.77 -19.39
C LEU A 1039 18.36 -21.65 -20.54
N THR A 1040 18.42 -22.96 -20.30
CA THR A 1040 18.88 -23.96 -21.27
C THR A 1040 18.09 -25.25 -21.12
N ILE A 1041 17.81 -25.90 -22.26
CA ILE A 1041 17.18 -27.22 -22.33
C ILE A 1041 17.84 -28.02 -23.45
N GLY A 1042 18.09 -29.31 -23.22
CA GLY A 1042 18.75 -30.19 -24.19
C GLY A 1042 20.15 -29.74 -24.64
N GLY A 1043 20.84 -28.93 -23.82
CA GLY A 1043 22.17 -28.38 -24.11
C GLY A 1043 22.18 -27.14 -25.02
N GLY A 1044 21.01 -26.64 -25.43
CA GLY A 1044 20.84 -25.37 -26.14
C GLY A 1044 20.28 -24.25 -25.25
N ALA A 1045 20.48 -22.99 -25.63
CA ALA A 1045 19.87 -21.85 -24.94
C ALA A 1045 18.39 -21.73 -25.34
N ALA A 1046 17.49 -21.71 -24.36
CA ALA A 1046 16.07 -21.48 -24.53
C ALA A 1046 15.58 -20.79 -23.24
N LEU A 1047 15.23 -19.51 -23.33
CA LEU A 1047 14.92 -18.71 -22.16
C LEU A 1047 13.45 -18.92 -21.77
N ASN A 1048 13.24 -19.68 -20.68
CA ASN A 1048 11.98 -19.93 -19.98
C ASN A 1048 10.87 -20.61 -20.81
N ILE A 1049 11.07 -20.81 -22.12
CA ILE A 1049 10.17 -21.54 -22.99
C ILE A 1049 10.94 -22.24 -24.13
N ALA A 1050 10.51 -23.45 -24.49
CA ALA A 1050 11.08 -24.24 -25.57
C ALA A 1050 10.05 -25.17 -26.24
N GLN A 1051 10.35 -25.65 -27.45
CA GLN A 1051 9.51 -26.59 -28.20
C GLN A 1051 10.26 -27.89 -28.54
N TRP A 1052 9.55 -29.01 -28.57
CA TRP A 1052 10.04 -30.37 -28.77
C TRP A 1052 9.35 -31.03 -29.96
N ASP A 1053 10.15 -31.53 -30.90
CA ASP A 1053 9.67 -32.15 -32.15
C ASP A 1053 9.53 -33.68 -32.09
N GLY A 1054 9.54 -34.26 -30.90
CA GLY A 1054 9.63 -35.72 -30.70
C GLY A 1054 11.07 -36.23 -30.57
N THR A 1055 12.07 -35.46 -31.02
CA THR A 1055 13.48 -35.88 -31.03
C THR A 1055 14.47 -34.88 -30.45
N SER A 1056 14.21 -33.57 -30.55
CA SER A 1056 15.10 -32.51 -30.09
C SER A 1056 14.35 -31.28 -29.61
N TRP A 1057 14.92 -30.61 -28.60
CA TRP A 1057 14.43 -29.31 -28.12
C TRP A 1057 14.99 -28.19 -28.99
N SER A 1058 14.17 -27.20 -29.28
CA SER A 1058 14.56 -25.96 -29.96
C SER A 1058 13.99 -24.74 -29.25
N ALA A 1059 14.72 -23.62 -29.37
CA ALA A 1059 14.31 -22.34 -28.78
C ALA A 1059 13.22 -21.67 -29.62
N MET A 1060 12.30 -20.98 -28.95
CA MET A 1060 11.26 -20.16 -29.58
C MET A 1060 11.75 -18.71 -29.68
N ASP A 1061 12.53 -18.45 -30.74
CA ASP A 1061 13.28 -17.20 -30.91
C ASP A 1061 14.22 -16.95 -29.71
N LEU A 1062 14.18 -15.76 -29.09
CA LEU A 1062 14.93 -15.46 -27.87
C LEU A 1062 14.20 -15.88 -26.58
N GLY A 1063 13.05 -16.55 -26.68
CA GLY A 1063 12.21 -16.96 -25.55
C GLY A 1063 11.56 -15.77 -24.84
N VAL A 1064 11.20 -15.97 -23.56
CA VAL A 1064 10.62 -14.93 -22.70
C VAL A 1064 11.59 -14.54 -21.58
N SER A 1065 11.62 -13.26 -21.21
CA SER A 1065 12.52 -12.72 -20.19
C SER A 1065 11.94 -11.49 -19.50
N ARG A 1066 12.66 -10.96 -18.50
CA ARG A 1066 12.24 -9.76 -17.76
C ARG A 1066 13.42 -8.80 -17.57
N THR A 1067 13.12 -7.49 -17.56
CA THR A 1067 14.13 -6.43 -17.36
C THR A 1067 14.73 -6.40 -15.95
N SER A 1068 13.99 -6.88 -14.95
CA SER A 1068 14.41 -7.01 -13.55
C SER A 1068 13.79 -8.25 -12.92
N GLY A 1069 14.47 -8.87 -11.96
CA GLY A 1069 14.03 -10.12 -11.32
C GLY A 1069 14.16 -11.35 -12.23
N PHE A 1070 13.43 -12.42 -11.87
CA PHE A 1070 13.34 -13.63 -12.67
C PHE A 1070 12.09 -13.61 -13.57
N ALA A 1071 12.22 -14.19 -14.76
CA ALA A 1071 11.10 -14.48 -15.63
C ALA A 1071 10.69 -15.95 -15.47
N GLN A 1072 9.40 -16.23 -15.67
CA GLN A 1072 8.87 -17.60 -15.70
C GLN A 1072 7.58 -17.63 -16.52
N VAL A 1073 7.41 -18.71 -17.27
CA VAL A 1073 6.11 -19.08 -17.86
C VAL A 1073 5.36 -19.92 -16.83
N LEU A 1074 4.12 -19.54 -16.53
CA LEU A 1074 3.25 -20.26 -15.59
C LEU A 1074 2.26 -21.17 -16.30
N HIS A 1075 1.72 -20.72 -17.44
CA HIS A 1075 0.76 -21.50 -18.23
C HIS A 1075 0.83 -21.14 -19.71
N MET A 1076 0.51 -22.10 -20.57
CA MET A 1076 0.44 -21.99 -22.02
C MET A 1076 -0.87 -22.62 -22.50
N THR A 1077 -1.50 -22.03 -23.51
CA THR A 1077 -2.65 -22.65 -24.17
C THR A 1077 -2.65 -22.29 -25.65
N ASN A 1078 -3.27 -23.11 -26.49
CA ASN A 1078 -3.47 -22.79 -27.90
C ASN A 1078 -4.91 -22.33 -28.14
N TRP A 1079 -5.06 -21.28 -28.95
CA TRP A 1079 -6.36 -20.73 -29.32
C TRP A 1079 -6.30 -20.14 -30.73
N ASP A 1080 -7.40 -20.25 -31.49
CA ASP A 1080 -7.55 -19.59 -32.79
C ASP A 1080 -8.40 -18.31 -32.63
N ASP A 1081 -7.73 -17.16 -32.58
CA ASP A 1081 -8.38 -15.84 -32.53
C ASP A 1081 -8.95 -15.37 -33.89
N GLY A 1082 -9.09 -16.29 -34.85
CA GLY A 1082 -9.52 -16.05 -36.22
C GLY A 1082 -8.37 -15.68 -37.17
N SER A 1083 -7.13 -15.60 -36.67
CA SER A 1083 -5.92 -15.45 -37.50
C SER A 1083 -5.18 -16.78 -37.75
N GLY A 1084 -5.69 -17.88 -37.19
CA GLY A 1084 -5.07 -19.20 -37.16
C GLY A 1084 -4.58 -19.57 -35.76
N GLU A 1085 -4.43 -20.87 -35.52
CA GLU A 1085 -3.94 -21.46 -34.27
C GLU A 1085 -2.62 -20.82 -33.81
N ALA A 1086 -2.59 -20.36 -32.55
CA ALA A 1086 -1.43 -19.74 -31.95
C ALA A 1086 -1.27 -20.15 -30.48
N LEU A 1087 -0.05 -20.07 -29.96
CA LEU A 1087 0.23 -20.34 -28.54
C LEU A 1087 0.19 -19.04 -27.73
N TYR A 1088 -0.59 -19.03 -26.67
CA TYR A 1088 -0.72 -17.93 -25.72
C TYR A 1088 -0.02 -18.32 -24.42
N VAL A 1089 0.73 -17.38 -23.86
CA VAL A 1089 1.64 -17.66 -22.74
C VAL A 1089 1.39 -16.65 -21.63
N GLY A 1090 1.02 -17.15 -20.45
CA GLY A 1090 0.85 -16.40 -19.22
C GLY A 1090 2.01 -16.63 -18.26
N GLY A 1091 2.34 -15.62 -17.45
CA GLY A 1091 3.32 -15.80 -16.38
C GLY A 1091 3.88 -14.50 -15.85
N ARG A 1092 5.19 -14.50 -15.56
CA ARG A 1092 5.93 -13.33 -15.06
C ARG A 1092 7.02 -12.94 -16.04
N PHE A 1093 6.75 -12.01 -16.94
CA PHE A 1093 7.71 -11.51 -17.93
C PHE A 1093 7.25 -10.19 -18.54
N ASN A 1094 8.17 -9.42 -19.13
CA ASN A 1094 7.82 -8.22 -19.92
C ASN A 1094 8.57 -8.12 -21.26
N LEU A 1095 9.26 -9.20 -21.63
CA LEU A 1095 9.98 -9.32 -22.90
C LEU A 1095 9.70 -10.69 -23.53
N ALA A 1096 9.43 -10.73 -24.83
CA ALA A 1096 9.35 -11.93 -25.64
C ALA A 1096 10.04 -11.72 -26.98
N GLY A 1097 10.83 -12.68 -27.45
CA GLY A 1097 11.67 -12.51 -28.65
C GLY A 1097 12.70 -11.37 -28.53
N GLY A 1098 13.08 -11.00 -27.30
CA GLY A 1098 13.96 -9.87 -27.01
C GLY A 1098 13.33 -8.48 -27.19
N SER A 1099 12.02 -8.41 -27.45
CA SER A 1099 11.25 -7.17 -27.57
C SER A 1099 10.28 -7.02 -26.41
N THR A 1100 9.94 -5.78 -26.05
CA THR A 1100 8.91 -5.51 -25.04
C THR A 1100 7.56 -6.01 -25.53
N VAL A 1101 6.88 -6.74 -24.66
CA VAL A 1101 5.49 -7.17 -24.82
C VAL A 1101 4.66 -6.67 -23.66
N SER A 1102 3.33 -6.72 -23.81
CA SER A 1102 2.38 -6.55 -22.71
C SER A 1102 2.81 -7.41 -21.52
N THR A 1103 2.85 -6.81 -20.33
CA THR A 1103 3.38 -7.50 -19.14
C THR A 1103 2.56 -8.76 -18.86
N ASN A 1104 3.26 -9.87 -18.59
CA ASN A 1104 2.71 -11.14 -18.11
C ASN A 1104 1.81 -11.93 -19.08
N ILE A 1105 1.67 -11.49 -20.34
CA ILE A 1105 0.89 -12.18 -21.38
C ILE A 1105 1.45 -11.93 -22.78
N ALA A 1106 1.62 -12.97 -23.59
CA ALA A 1106 2.08 -12.84 -24.98
C ALA A 1106 1.53 -13.95 -25.89
N LYS A 1107 1.50 -13.67 -27.19
CA LYS A 1107 1.07 -14.59 -28.26
C LYS A 1107 2.25 -14.99 -29.14
N TRP A 1108 2.36 -16.27 -29.49
CA TRP A 1108 3.31 -16.84 -30.44
C TRP A 1108 2.57 -17.48 -31.62
N ASP A 1109 2.77 -16.94 -32.82
CA ASP A 1109 2.08 -17.38 -34.05
C ASP A 1109 2.78 -18.55 -34.78
N GLY A 1110 3.72 -19.22 -34.12
CA GLY A 1110 4.60 -20.23 -34.73
C GLY A 1110 5.90 -19.65 -35.31
N MET A 1111 5.99 -18.32 -35.52
CA MET A 1111 7.17 -17.65 -36.08
C MET A 1111 7.66 -16.46 -35.26
N SER A 1112 6.76 -15.72 -34.61
CA SER A 1112 7.06 -14.46 -33.93
C SER A 1112 6.18 -14.24 -32.70
N TRP A 1113 6.75 -13.50 -31.74
CA TRP A 1113 6.07 -13.06 -30.52
C TRP A 1113 5.32 -11.75 -30.78
N SER A 1114 4.12 -11.63 -30.20
CA SER A 1114 3.30 -10.42 -30.23
C SER A 1114 2.65 -10.14 -28.87
N SER A 1115 2.32 -8.87 -28.65
CA SER A 1115 1.67 -8.35 -27.44
C SER A 1115 0.17 -8.63 -27.44
N MET A 1116 -0.41 -8.77 -26.24
CA MET A 1116 -1.84 -9.07 -26.01
C MET A 1116 -2.45 -8.00 -25.09
N GLY A 1117 -3.19 -7.05 -25.67
CA GLY A 1117 -3.79 -5.93 -24.93
C GLY A 1117 -2.73 -5.11 -24.17
N ASP A 1118 -3.12 -4.54 -23.03
CA ASP A 1118 -2.20 -3.79 -22.16
C ASP A 1118 -1.40 -4.69 -21.19
N GLY A 1119 -1.76 -5.98 -21.12
CA GLY A 1119 -1.16 -6.95 -20.20
C GLY A 1119 -1.66 -6.77 -18.77
N PHE A 1120 -0.99 -7.40 -17.80
CA PHE A 1120 -1.44 -7.46 -16.41
C PHE A 1120 -0.37 -6.96 -15.44
N ASN A 1121 -0.80 -6.34 -14.34
CA ASN A 1121 0.10 -5.86 -13.27
C ASN A 1121 0.59 -7.00 -12.34
N GLY A 1122 -0.06 -8.16 -12.38
CA GLY A 1122 0.26 -9.35 -11.61
C GLY A 1122 0.35 -10.60 -12.48
N ASP A 1123 0.72 -11.72 -11.86
CA ASP A 1123 1.00 -12.97 -12.58
C ASP A 1123 -0.29 -13.58 -13.16
N VAL A 1124 -0.27 -13.91 -14.44
CA VAL A 1124 -1.29 -14.76 -15.07
C VAL A 1124 -0.95 -16.21 -14.75
N GLN A 1125 -1.76 -16.85 -13.91
CA GLN A 1125 -1.55 -18.22 -13.42
C GLN A 1125 -2.06 -19.26 -14.40
N GLU A 1126 -3.14 -18.96 -15.11
CA GLU A 1126 -3.86 -19.91 -15.97
C GLU A 1126 -4.50 -19.17 -17.15
N LEU A 1127 -4.56 -19.84 -18.31
CA LEU A 1127 -5.23 -19.35 -19.52
C LEU A 1127 -6.21 -20.41 -20.03
N VAL A 1128 -7.49 -20.07 -20.12
CA VAL A 1128 -8.56 -21.01 -20.49
C VAL A 1128 -9.37 -20.46 -21.63
N THR A 1129 -9.74 -21.30 -22.60
CA THR A 1129 -10.74 -20.94 -23.61
C THR A 1129 -12.12 -21.32 -23.11
N PHE A 1130 -13.07 -20.39 -23.20
CA PHE A 1130 -14.45 -20.62 -22.78
C PHE A 1130 -15.41 -19.89 -23.72
N ASP A 1131 -16.48 -20.59 -24.10
CA ASP A 1131 -17.60 -19.99 -24.81
C ASP A 1131 -18.69 -19.66 -23.79
N ASP A 1132 -18.81 -18.38 -23.46
CA ASP A 1132 -19.81 -17.86 -22.53
C ASP A 1132 -21.15 -17.52 -23.22
N GLY A 1133 -21.34 -18.01 -24.44
CA GLY A 1133 -22.43 -17.69 -25.35
C GLY A 1133 -22.03 -16.62 -26.38
N SER A 1134 -21.03 -15.78 -26.11
CA SER A 1134 -20.60 -14.77 -27.11
C SER A 1134 -19.65 -15.30 -28.18
N GLY A 1135 -19.37 -16.61 -28.15
CA GLY A 1135 -18.36 -17.30 -28.94
C GLY A 1135 -17.12 -17.60 -28.10
N GLU A 1136 -16.44 -18.70 -28.45
CA GLU A 1136 -15.20 -19.13 -27.80
C GLU A 1136 -14.14 -18.02 -27.77
N THR A 1137 -13.71 -17.65 -26.57
CA THR A 1137 -12.65 -16.67 -26.37
C THR A 1137 -11.69 -17.06 -25.25
N LEU A 1138 -10.59 -16.33 -25.15
CA LEU A 1138 -9.55 -16.54 -24.15
C LEU A 1138 -9.84 -15.80 -22.85
N TYR A 1139 -9.74 -16.51 -21.74
CA TYR A 1139 -9.79 -15.99 -20.37
C TYR A 1139 -8.41 -16.08 -19.74
N ALA A 1140 -8.04 -15.04 -18.99
CA ALA A 1140 -6.85 -15.03 -18.15
C ALA A 1140 -7.28 -15.07 -16.68
N LEU A 1141 -6.68 -15.96 -15.92
CA LEU A 1141 -6.92 -16.15 -14.50
C LEU A 1141 -5.61 -15.95 -13.73
N GLY A 1142 -5.66 -15.26 -12.59
CA GLY A 1142 -4.46 -15.13 -11.76
C GLY A 1142 -4.50 -14.08 -10.67
N ASN A 1143 -3.31 -13.64 -10.27
CA ASN A 1143 -3.07 -12.72 -9.15
C ASN A 1143 -2.80 -11.30 -9.66
N PHE A 1144 -3.65 -10.83 -10.56
CA PHE A 1144 -3.60 -9.46 -11.08
C PHE A 1144 -4.86 -8.70 -10.67
N THR A 1145 -4.70 -7.39 -10.51
CA THR A 1145 -5.80 -6.49 -10.13
C THR A 1145 -6.13 -5.49 -11.23
N GLU A 1146 -5.31 -5.42 -12.28
CA GLU A 1146 -5.45 -4.44 -13.37
C GLU A 1146 -4.92 -4.99 -14.70
N SER A 1147 -5.58 -4.58 -15.79
CA SER A 1147 -5.01 -4.59 -17.14
C SER A 1147 -4.94 -3.17 -17.69
N GLY A 1148 -3.73 -2.62 -17.82
CA GLY A 1148 -3.54 -1.22 -18.21
C GLY A 1148 -4.11 -0.26 -17.15
N ALA A 1149 -5.16 0.47 -17.51
CA ALA A 1149 -5.89 1.36 -16.58
C ALA A 1149 -7.24 0.77 -16.12
N THR A 1150 -7.56 -0.45 -16.54
CA THR A 1150 -8.82 -1.14 -16.24
C THR A 1150 -8.63 -2.01 -15.01
N PRO A 1151 -9.35 -1.76 -13.89
CA PRO A 1151 -9.39 -2.68 -12.76
C PRO A 1151 -10.00 -4.02 -13.18
N ILE A 1152 -9.34 -5.13 -12.85
CA ILE A 1152 -9.81 -6.50 -13.10
C ILE A 1152 -9.39 -7.38 -11.93
N ALA A 1153 -10.33 -7.96 -11.19
CA ALA A 1153 -10.03 -8.81 -10.03
C ALA A 1153 -9.77 -10.26 -10.46
N GLY A 1154 -8.57 -10.56 -10.97
CA GLY A 1154 -8.08 -11.92 -11.19
C GLY A 1154 -8.75 -12.75 -12.29
N VAL A 1155 -9.91 -12.34 -12.82
CA VAL A 1155 -10.63 -12.99 -13.94
C VAL A 1155 -10.84 -11.98 -15.07
N ALA A 1156 -10.17 -12.20 -16.20
CA ALA A 1156 -10.24 -11.32 -17.37
C ALA A 1156 -10.68 -12.09 -18.61
N LYS A 1157 -11.54 -11.47 -19.43
CA LYS A 1157 -11.96 -12.00 -20.74
C LYS A 1157 -11.35 -11.19 -21.87
N TRP A 1158 -10.88 -11.84 -22.92
CA TRP A 1158 -10.42 -11.17 -24.13
C TRP A 1158 -11.59 -10.83 -25.06
N ASN A 1159 -11.74 -9.56 -25.46
CA ASN A 1159 -12.81 -9.11 -26.36
C ASN A 1159 -12.37 -8.96 -27.83
N GLY A 1160 -11.16 -9.44 -28.18
CA GLY A 1160 -10.54 -9.24 -29.48
C GLY A 1160 -9.61 -8.02 -29.57
N SER A 1161 -9.62 -7.12 -28.58
CA SER A 1161 -8.77 -5.92 -28.58
C SER A 1161 -8.22 -5.52 -27.21
N SER A 1162 -8.94 -5.80 -26.13
CA SER A 1162 -8.57 -5.50 -24.75
C SER A 1162 -9.08 -6.59 -23.80
N TRP A 1163 -8.54 -6.59 -22.60
CA TRP A 1163 -9.02 -7.41 -21.49
C TRP A 1163 -10.17 -6.72 -20.78
N GLU A 1164 -11.28 -7.42 -20.61
CA GLU A 1164 -12.48 -6.99 -19.90
C GLU A 1164 -12.54 -7.66 -18.52
N ALA A 1165 -13.01 -6.91 -17.51
CA ALA A 1165 -13.20 -7.45 -16.18
C ALA A 1165 -14.39 -8.42 -16.17
N MET A 1166 -14.18 -9.63 -15.67
CA MET A 1166 -15.24 -10.60 -15.39
C MET A 1166 -15.55 -10.70 -13.90
N SER A 1167 -14.68 -10.13 -13.07
CA SER A 1167 -14.87 -10.01 -11.63
C SER A 1167 -14.43 -8.64 -11.13
N ASP A 1168 -15.19 -8.10 -10.17
CA ASP A 1168 -14.92 -6.84 -9.50
C ASP A 1168 -14.14 -7.04 -8.19
N SER A 1169 -14.22 -8.24 -7.60
CA SER A 1169 -13.63 -8.56 -6.30
C SER A 1169 -13.37 -10.05 -6.09
N VAL A 1170 -12.21 -10.37 -5.52
CA VAL A 1170 -11.84 -11.71 -5.04
C VAL A 1170 -11.01 -11.56 -3.75
N ASP A 1171 -11.28 -12.37 -2.73
CA ASP A 1171 -10.63 -12.27 -1.41
C ASP A 1171 -9.34 -13.12 -1.29
N GLY A 1172 -8.85 -13.67 -2.40
CA GLY A 1172 -7.68 -14.53 -2.44
C GLY A 1172 -7.16 -14.79 -3.85
N SER A 1173 -6.20 -15.70 -3.96
CA SER A 1173 -5.52 -16.00 -5.24
C SER A 1173 -6.33 -16.96 -6.12
N ILE A 1174 -6.36 -16.71 -7.43
CA ILE A 1174 -6.87 -17.65 -8.42
C ILE A 1174 -5.69 -18.43 -9.01
N PHE A 1175 -5.79 -19.75 -9.08
CA PHE A 1175 -4.69 -20.62 -9.52
C PHE A 1175 -4.99 -21.41 -10.79
N THR A 1176 -6.24 -21.80 -11.01
CA THR A 1176 -6.59 -22.72 -12.11
C THR A 1176 -8.02 -22.49 -12.59
N GLY A 1177 -8.33 -22.98 -13.79
CA GLY A 1177 -9.68 -23.05 -14.30
C GLY A 1177 -9.85 -24.11 -15.38
N ILE A 1178 -11.08 -24.61 -15.55
CA ILE A 1178 -11.43 -25.60 -16.57
C ILE A 1178 -12.89 -25.43 -16.98
N VAL A 1179 -13.25 -25.78 -18.20
CA VAL A 1179 -14.65 -25.84 -18.62
C VAL A 1179 -15.26 -27.18 -18.20
N TYR A 1180 -16.40 -27.15 -17.51
CA TYR A 1180 -17.14 -28.34 -17.11
C TYR A 1180 -18.64 -28.04 -16.99
N ASP A 1181 -19.49 -29.02 -17.36
CA ASP A 1181 -20.94 -28.94 -17.15
C ASP A 1181 -21.31 -29.50 -15.76
N THR A 1182 -21.68 -28.60 -14.86
CA THR A 1182 -22.11 -28.94 -13.48
C THR A 1182 -23.53 -29.48 -13.41
N GLY A 1183 -24.25 -29.52 -14.53
CA GLY A 1183 -25.70 -29.70 -14.61
C GLY A 1183 -26.48 -28.39 -14.73
N GLU A 1184 -25.78 -27.25 -14.70
CA GLU A 1184 -26.31 -25.90 -14.95
C GLU A 1184 -25.94 -25.38 -16.36
N GLY A 1185 -25.29 -26.22 -17.18
CA GLY A 1185 -24.70 -25.86 -18.47
C GLY A 1185 -23.17 -25.81 -18.41
N GLU A 1186 -22.52 -25.82 -19.58
CA GLU A 1186 -21.07 -25.67 -19.68
C GLU A 1186 -20.63 -24.36 -19.05
N SER A 1187 -19.79 -24.46 -18.01
CA SER A 1187 -19.38 -23.33 -17.19
C SER A 1187 -17.86 -23.31 -17.03
N LEU A 1188 -17.26 -22.12 -16.88
CA LEU A 1188 -15.85 -22.00 -16.52
C LEU A 1188 -15.71 -22.19 -15.00
N ILE A 1189 -15.18 -23.32 -14.60
CA ILE A 1189 -14.88 -23.62 -13.20
C ILE A 1189 -13.55 -22.99 -12.84
N ILE A 1190 -13.53 -22.21 -11.77
CA ILE A 1190 -12.36 -21.47 -11.29
C ILE A 1190 -11.99 -22.00 -9.91
N GLY A 1191 -10.72 -22.34 -9.73
CA GLY A 1191 -10.16 -22.87 -8.47
C GLY A 1191 -9.04 -21.99 -7.93
N GLY A 1192 -8.93 -21.88 -6.60
CA GLY A 1192 -7.89 -21.05 -5.99
C GLY A 1192 -7.83 -21.10 -4.47
N GLY A 1193 -7.23 -20.06 -3.91
CA GLY A 1193 -7.11 -19.76 -2.48
C GLY A 1193 -8.16 -18.77 -1.94
N PHE A 1194 -9.21 -18.48 -2.71
CA PHE A 1194 -10.27 -17.51 -2.38
C PHE A 1194 -11.46 -18.16 -1.66
N GLY A 1195 -12.08 -17.46 -0.72
CA GLY A 1195 -13.29 -17.86 0.01
C GLY A 1195 -14.55 -17.23 -0.59
N GLU A 1196 -14.39 -16.09 -1.24
CA GLU A 1196 -15.46 -15.29 -1.84
C GLU A 1196 -14.99 -14.70 -3.18
N LEU A 1197 -15.88 -14.70 -4.17
CA LEU A 1197 -15.69 -14.04 -5.47
C LEU A 1197 -16.99 -13.29 -5.80
N ASP A 1198 -16.90 -11.96 -5.97
CA ASP A 1198 -18.03 -11.05 -6.20
C ASP A 1198 -19.22 -11.22 -5.25
N GLY A 1199 -18.95 -11.37 -3.95
CA GLY A 1199 -19.99 -11.55 -2.94
C GLY A 1199 -20.52 -12.99 -2.83
N VAL A 1200 -20.09 -13.89 -3.71
CA VAL A 1200 -20.50 -15.30 -3.71
C VAL A 1200 -19.53 -16.10 -2.84
N ALA A 1201 -20.01 -16.77 -1.80
CA ALA A 1201 -19.20 -17.70 -1.01
C ALA A 1201 -18.90 -18.96 -1.83
N THR A 1202 -17.61 -19.24 -2.08
CA THR A 1202 -17.17 -20.26 -3.05
C THR A 1202 -16.40 -21.41 -2.42
N ASN A 1203 -15.81 -21.21 -1.23
CA ASN A 1203 -14.99 -22.23 -0.57
C ASN A 1203 -13.94 -22.84 -1.53
N ARG A 1204 -13.15 -21.97 -2.18
CA ARG A 1204 -12.00 -22.30 -3.07
C ARG A 1204 -12.35 -22.76 -4.48
N VAL A 1205 -13.63 -22.90 -4.84
CA VAL A 1205 -14.07 -23.31 -6.18
C VAL A 1205 -15.40 -22.65 -6.56
N VAL A 1206 -15.52 -22.13 -7.78
CA VAL A 1206 -16.74 -21.46 -8.27
C VAL A 1206 -16.96 -21.74 -9.75
N ALA A 1207 -18.21 -21.72 -10.20
CA ALA A 1207 -18.55 -21.80 -11.61
C ALA A 1207 -18.95 -20.42 -12.14
N LEU A 1208 -18.30 -19.96 -13.20
CA LEU A 1208 -18.75 -18.83 -14.01
C LEU A 1208 -19.71 -19.37 -15.07
N LEU A 1209 -21.00 -19.03 -14.94
CA LEU A 1209 -22.03 -19.49 -15.86
C LEU A 1209 -21.97 -18.72 -17.19
N PRO A 1210 -22.34 -19.36 -18.31
CA PRO A 1210 -22.53 -18.67 -19.57
C PRO A 1210 -23.64 -17.62 -19.42
N ALA A 1211 -23.61 -16.58 -20.23
CA ALA A 1211 -24.63 -15.53 -20.15
C ALA A 1211 -26.02 -16.13 -20.38
N ALA A 1212 -26.92 -15.99 -19.40
CA ALA A 1212 -28.24 -16.62 -19.45
C ALA A 1212 -29.00 -16.25 -20.74
N CYS A 1213 -29.46 -17.25 -21.50
CA CYS A 1213 -30.39 -17.01 -22.59
C CYS A 1213 -31.78 -16.74 -22.03
N ALA A 1214 -32.01 -15.50 -21.60
CA ALA A 1214 -33.26 -15.05 -21.02
C ALA A 1214 -34.56 -15.50 -21.77
N PRO A 1215 -34.61 -15.58 -23.11
CA PRO A 1215 -35.81 -16.07 -23.80
C PRO A 1215 -35.99 -17.59 -23.85
N ASP A 1216 -35.02 -18.42 -23.43
CA ASP A 1216 -35.16 -19.89 -23.30
C ASP A 1216 -35.78 -20.23 -21.94
N LEU A 1217 -37.11 -20.35 -21.92
CA LEU A 1217 -37.86 -20.57 -20.68
C LEU A 1217 -38.11 -22.05 -20.39
N THR A 1218 -37.71 -22.93 -21.30
CA THR A 1218 -37.82 -24.37 -21.12
C THR A 1218 -36.47 -25.05 -20.85
N GLY A 1219 -35.36 -24.31 -21.02
CA GLY A 1219 -34.01 -24.68 -20.59
C GLY A 1219 -33.35 -25.73 -21.49
N GLU A 1220 -33.78 -25.86 -22.74
CA GLU A 1220 -33.27 -26.84 -23.71
C GLU A 1220 -32.22 -26.29 -24.67
N GLY A 1221 -31.92 -25.00 -24.63
CA GLY A 1221 -30.92 -24.32 -25.46
C GLY A 1221 -31.41 -23.90 -26.86
N ASP A 1222 -32.64 -24.23 -27.25
CA ASP A 1222 -33.22 -23.94 -28.57
C ASP A 1222 -34.44 -23.03 -28.48
N LEU A 1223 -34.36 -21.78 -28.95
CA LEU A 1223 -35.52 -20.88 -28.99
C LEU A 1223 -36.58 -21.34 -30.00
N ASN A 1224 -37.69 -21.84 -29.48
CA ASN A 1224 -38.76 -22.40 -30.28
C ASN A 1224 -40.15 -22.03 -29.75
N PHE A 1225 -41.19 -22.64 -30.31
CA PHE A 1225 -42.57 -22.32 -29.93
C PHE A 1225 -42.90 -22.68 -28.47
N LEU A 1226 -42.14 -23.61 -27.87
CA LEU A 1226 -42.31 -24.05 -26.49
C LEU A 1226 -41.92 -22.95 -25.49
N ASP A 1227 -40.85 -22.19 -25.76
CA ASP A 1227 -40.48 -21.01 -24.95
C ASP A 1227 -41.54 -19.93 -24.98
N VAL A 1228 -42.09 -19.67 -26.16
CA VAL A 1228 -43.20 -18.71 -26.30
C VAL A 1228 -44.42 -19.19 -25.51
N LEU A 1229 -44.67 -20.50 -25.48
CA LEU A 1229 -45.76 -21.06 -24.69
C LEU A 1229 -45.50 -20.99 -23.19
N ALA A 1230 -44.25 -21.24 -22.76
CA ALA A 1230 -43.81 -21.11 -21.38
C ALA A 1230 -43.91 -19.65 -20.92
N PHE A 1231 -43.44 -18.70 -21.73
CA PHE A 1231 -43.58 -17.26 -21.49
C PHE A 1231 -45.04 -16.86 -21.33
N LEU A 1232 -45.91 -17.24 -22.28
CA LEU A 1232 -47.34 -16.89 -22.20
C LEU A 1232 -48.03 -17.50 -20.97
N THR A 1233 -47.57 -18.66 -20.51
CA THR A 1233 -48.07 -19.32 -19.31
C THR A 1233 -47.60 -18.59 -18.05
N ALA A 1234 -46.31 -18.29 -17.96
CA ALA A 1234 -45.69 -17.53 -16.88
C ALA A 1234 -46.27 -16.11 -16.78
N PHE A 1235 -46.38 -15.40 -17.90
CA PHE A 1235 -46.96 -14.06 -18.02
C PHE A 1235 -48.44 -14.05 -17.61
N GLY A 1236 -49.21 -15.07 -18.01
CA GLY A 1236 -50.60 -15.24 -17.59
C GLY A 1236 -50.76 -15.50 -16.09
N ASN A 1237 -49.74 -16.09 -15.46
CA ASN A 1237 -49.69 -16.38 -14.04
C ASN A 1237 -49.00 -15.30 -13.21
N GLN A 1238 -48.46 -14.25 -13.84
CA GLN A 1238 -47.63 -13.24 -13.18
C GLN A 1238 -46.44 -13.87 -12.42
N ASP A 1239 -45.84 -14.87 -13.04
CA ASP A 1239 -44.63 -15.54 -12.54
C ASP A 1239 -43.42 -14.63 -12.80
N PRO A 1240 -42.53 -14.40 -11.80
CA PRO A 1240 -41.34 -13.55 -11.94
C PRO A 1240 -40.51 -13.79 -13.20
N VAL A 1241 -40.48 -15.02 -13.72
CA VAL A 1241 -39.75 -15.35 -14.96
C VAL A 1241 -40.32 -14.67 -16.22
N ALA A 1242 -41.50 -14.06 -16.14
CA ALA A 1242 -42.14 -13.33 -17.23
C ALA A 1242 -42.03 -11.80 -17.13
N ASP A 1243 -41.37 -11.27 -16.09
CA ASP A 1243 -41.06 -9.85 -15.91
C ASP A 1243 -39.70 -9.52 -16.55
N PHE A 1244 -39.67 -9.45 -17.88
CA PHE A 1244 -38.44 -9.37 -18.67
C PHE A 1244 -37.68 -8.05 -18.52
N ILE A 1245 -38.35 -7.02 -17.98
CA ILE A 1245 -37.74 -5.72 -17.67
C ILE A 1245 -37.60 -5.47 -16.17
N ALA A 1246 -37.91 -6.47 -15.33
CA ALA A 1246 -37.79 -6.46 -13.87
C ALA A 1246 -38.44 -5.24 -13.20
N ASP A 1247 -39.59 -4.78 -13.71
CA ASP A 1247 -40.28 -3.58 -13.23
C ASP A 1247 -41.48 -3.88 -12.29
N GLY A 1248 -41.72 -5.16 -12.01
CA GLY A 1248 -42.80 -5.66 -11.17
C GLY A 1248 -44.18 -5.63 -11.83
N ASN A 1249 -44.31 -5.17 -13.08
CA ASN A 1249 -45.58 -5.01 -13.78
C ASN A 1249 -45.63 -5.83 -15.07
N TYR A 1250 -46.26 -7.01 -15.03
CA TYR A 1250 -46.51 -7.87 -16.20
C TYR A 1250 -47.41 -7.21 -17.25
N ASN A 1251 -46.80 -6.54 -18.22
CA ASN A 1251 -47.49 -5.72 -19.21
C ASN A 1251 -46.92 -5.88 -20.63
N PHE A 1252 -47.37 -5.04 -21.56
CA PHE A 1252 -46.95 -5.14 -22.96
C PHE A 1252 -45.44 -4.95 -23.16
N LEU A 1253 -44.77 -4.25 -22.24
CA LEU A 1253 -43.33 -4.01 -22.30
C LEU A 1253 -42.55 -5.31 -22.09
N ASP A 1254 -42.95 -6.18 -21.16
CA ASP A 1254 -42.33 -7.51 -20.98
C ASP A 1254 -42.54 -8.39 -22.21
N VAL A 1255 -43.74 -8.35 -22.80
CA VAL A 1255 -44.04 -9.08 -24.04
C VAL A 1255 -43.19 -8.56 -25.20
N SER A 1256 -43.00 -7.24 -25.28
CA SER A 1256 -42.16 -6.62 -26.30
C SER A 1256 -40.69 -6.98 -26.12
N GLU A 1257 -40.21 -7.03 -24.88
CA GLU A 1257 -38.83 -7.36 -24.55
C GLU A 1257 -38.54 -8.85 -24.77
N PHE A 1258 -39.43 -9.75 -24.32
CA PHE A 1258 -39.37 -11.17 -24.61
C PHE A 1258 -39.31 -11.42 -26.13
N LEU A 1259 -40.18 -10.79 -26.92
CA LEU A 1259 -40.17 -10.96 -28.38
C LEU A 1259 -38.93 -10.36 -29.04
N ALA A 1260 -38.36 -9.28 -28.48
CA ALA A 1260 -37.13 -8.69 -28.98
C ALA A 1260 -35.93 -9.62 -28.75
N ARG A 1261 -35.80 -10.18 -27.54
CA ARG A 1261 -34.76 -11.14 -27.19
C ARG A 1261 -34.95 -12.47 -27.93
N PHE A 1262 -36.17 -12.98 -28.01
CA PHE A 1262 -36.49 -14.20 -28.76
C PHE A 1262 -36.18 -14.07 -30.26
N ALA A 1263 -36.41 -12.89 -30.86
CA ALA A 1263 -36.07 -12.63 -32.25
C ALA A 1263 -34.59 -12.36 -32.49
N ALA A 1264 -33.86 -11.88 -31.47
CA ALA A 1264 -32.41 -11.73 -31.51
C ALA A 1264 -31.68 -13.08 -31.52
N GLY A 1265 -32.32 -14.12 -30.97
CA GLY A 1265 -31.71 -15.43 -30.75
C GLY A 1265 -31.13 -15.54 -29.33
N CYS A 1266 -30.81 -16.76 -28.92
CA CYS A 1266 -29.75 -16.91 -27.92
C CYS A 1266 -28.42 -16.56 -28.60
N PRO A 1267 -27.43 -16.06 -27.85
CA PRO A 1267 -26.05 -16.07 -28.29
C PRO A 1267 -25.65 -17.45 -28.86
#